data_AF-A0A5J5W4H0-F1
#
_entry.id   AF-A0A5J5W4H0-F1
#
_cell.length_a   1.000
_cell.length_b   1.000
_cell.length_c   1.000
_cell.angle_alpha   90.00
_cell.angle_beta   90.00
_cell.angle_gamma   90.00
#
_symmetry.space_group_name_H-M   'P 1'
#
loop_
_entity.id
_entity.type
_entity.pdbx_description
1 polymer ?
#
loop_
_entity_poly.entity_id
_entity_poly.type
_entity_poly.pdbx_seq_one_letter_code
_entity_poly.pdbx_strand_id
1 'polypeptide(L)'
;MKNERGRRSVQDLWLRLKNEQRILVILDDVWTYINLKEKIGIPTGEDHKGCKVLLTTRRQQVCLATDCQKVVQLGCLDGDEAWTLFAMKASLNGSVDDAIRKVATKIIRKCQGLPIAIVPLGSALKGKSCHEWKTAYRRLKDRRLTEIEDVNEENAYLCLEASFDYLKGMETKTCFLLCSLYPEDHEIYVEDLVRYAWGLELYKGINSIEKVRSEVLASIEILKNSCLLLDCEERHVKMHDVRGEEFSFASVGTLPMDESFKHFMAIAFNTDQLGELPKGLVFPNLKFLLLRGTGKDRMETSSEFFEGMKALKACALDHQLISRVPFQFQINLKTLNLRYSRFSDISMIGKLKTLEIFSLSESRISELPNEIGDLENLRLLELSNCKELRRIPYRLIQRLSNLEELYFHGCWSMKWATENTTENECYSSLSELNLLPKLGVLSLDLDPQHLPDGFVFPKLWKFDVWIRSNWWTSFKPCPISRSLRIIDIKSIDACKQLFEDVESLDLKTVQGYPNLIPSLELEFSKLTSLGLDSCDGMKCLIDASKQQVPTTAFSNLRSLSLASMLALEELCNGPQPQGFLQKLETLSLQDCNEMIGAIPISQNLEALQVHQCEQWPNHHLSLQSLKVVQISDCNSLKYLFPMSAANNSLGQLQSLDIRRCSQLEEIIQGTEVLNISPQSLRKIRVSECNKLTSLSSLSHGHRLQELSVDDCPRLTPLIISAKIQKLELRRMTSEQLSNLDICNCEEEEQITEKDQTSSHDHQLQPICFPNLTLISIFNCENLNCLFPITVAHGSFPKLLNASNLQTLEIRNCSQLEEIIQDPQVSNIGLQCLREIKVENCNNLRYLFPMSIANSLQGLRTLQISRCFGLEEIIKAKEAANVCLHSLMEVFVRECNKLTSLASLSHGHILKSLKNLEIYDCLQLEDTFPISMAQGLPLLNEVVLENLPQFKGRGGNEVVLTLSSLQKLKVVNCPELTPFIISAKIKELTLLMMKGRKKMSNMMGRGGSSVSTEYLKISNFKELFDSSYNLSSLKFLSLMELTELQVIWNGPIQAVNFQNLTELNVGNCRSLRYIFSPTIAQYLPRLSELHISDCEDLEQFIDKDQTSSQHLMKLHQQHHLQPICFPSLAVVSIRDCENLKYLFPITSAHGGLPKLEAISIRNVSKLEQVFEEDEANVSTDEEKVIHLPQLTYLDLDTLPNLMSFGPVGYHFVFPSLEYLDVKGCPNLTTSFSVDSEQSVHAETQASQSVDETIVEESVRAPETTWPASSNI
;
A
#
# COMPACT_ATOMS: atom_id res chain seq x y z
N MET A 1 -1.53 -23.78 2.29
CA MET A 1 -2.90 -23.24 2.15
C MET A 1 -2.86 -21.72 2.26
N LYS A 2 -3.45 -20.98 1.31
CA LYS A 2 -3.62 -19.51 1.41
C LYS A 2 -5.14 -19.26 1.41
N ASN A 3 -5.68 -18.73 2.51
CA ASN A 3 -7.12 -18.42 2.69
C ASN A 3 -7.62 -17.52 1.53
N GLU A 4 -8.86 -17.70 1.05
CA GLU A 4 -9.50 -16.95 -0.06
C GLU A 4 -9.35 -15.41 0.04
N ARG A 5 -9.30 -14.89 1.27
CA ARG A 5 -9.01 -13.47 1.56
C ARG A 5 -7.69 -12.97 0.96
N GLY A 6 -6.67 -13.81 0.93
CA GLY A 6 -5.35 -13.49 0.38
C GLY A 6 -5.31 -13.48 -1.15
N ARG A 7 -6.16 -14.26 -1.84
CA ARG A 7 -6.29 -14.19 -3.30
C ARG A 7 -7.02 -12.91 -3.72
N ARG A 8 -8.12 -12.56 -3.04
CA ARG A 8 -8.83 -11.29 -3.26
C ARG A 8 -7.93 -10.07 -3.02
N SER A 9 -7.15 -10.05 -1.93
CA SER A 9 -6.25 -8.92 -1.66
C SER A 9 -5.12 -8.76 -2.68
N VAL A 10 -4.62 -9.88 -3.25
CA VAL A 10 -3.61 -9.88 -4.33
C VAL A 10 -4.21 -9.29 -5.61
N GLN A 11 -5.46 -9.63 -5.94
CA GLN A 11 -6.18 -9.06 -7.09
C GLN A 11 -6.52 -7.58 -6.89
N ASP A 12 -6.92 -7.15 -5.69
CA ASP A 12 -7.17 -5.75 -5.38
C ASP A 12 -5.90 -4.90 -5.48
N LEU A 13 -4.77 -5.40 -4.95
CA LEU A 13 -3.47 -4.73 -5.07
C LEU A 13 -3.04 -4.65 -6.54
N TRP A 14 -3.22 -5.74 -7.30
CA TRP A 14 -2.90 -5.77 -8.72
C TRP A 14 -3.74 -4.79 -9.53
N LEU A 15 -5.06 -4.71 -9.30
CA LEU A 15 -5.95 -3.72 -9.92
C LEU A 15 -5.55 -2.29 -9.58
N ARG A 16 -5.25 -2.03 -8.30
CA ARG A 16 -4.83 -0.71 -7.85
C ARG A 16 -3.51 -0.29 -8.49
N LEU A 17 -2.49 -1.15 -8.46
CA LEU A 17 -1.18 -0.87 -9.05
C LEU A 17 -1.26 -0.79 -10.58
N LYS A 18 -2.13 -1.57 -11.22
CA LYS A 18 -2.34 -1.48 -12.68
C LYS A 18 -2.91 -0.11 -13.12
N ASN A 19 -3.62 0.59 -12.24
CA ASN A 19 -4.19 1.91 -12.51
C ASN A 19 -3.21 3.08 -12.27
N GLU A 20 -2.06 2.83 -11.66
CA GLU A 20 -1.02 3.86 -11.45
C GLU A 20 -0.15 4.01 -12.72
N GLN A 21 0.51 5.15 -12.92
CA GLN A 21 1.32 5.38 -14.14
C GLN A 21 2.81 5.04 -13.98
N ARG A 22 3.39 5.25 -12.80
CA ARG A 22 4.79 4.95 -12.50
C ARG A 22 4.91 4.38 -11.11
N ILE A 23 5.50 3.21 -11.01
CA ILE A 23 5.65 2.50 -9.74
C ILE A 23 7.13 2.16 -9.57
N LEU A 24 7.67 2.43 -8.38
CA LEU A 24 8.91 1.83 -7.92
C LEU A 24 8.55 0.86 -6.79
N VAL A 25 8.77 -0.43 -7.01
CA VAL A 25 8.68 -1.43 -5.96
C VAL A 25 10.09 -1.82 -5.56
N ILE A 26 10.39 -1.77 -4.27
CA ILE A 26 11.64 -2.25 -3.71
C ILE A 26 11.32 -3.53 -2.94
N LEU A 27 11.88 -4.64 -3.42
CA LEU A 27 11.84 -5.94 -2.76
C LEU A 27 13.21 -6.14 -2.13
N ASP A 28 13.29 -5.85 -0.84
CA ASP A 28 14.53 -6.00 -0.09
C ASP A 28 14.67 -7.46 0.41
N ASP A 29 15.91 -7.96 0.38
CA ASP A 29 16.35 -9.26 0.90
C ASP A 29 15.56 -10.50 0.44
N VAL A 30 15.53 -10.73 -0.87
CA VAL A 30 14.79 -11.86 -1.46
C VAL A 30 15.62 -13.16 -1.48
N TRP A 31 15.22 -14.17 -0.71
CA TRP A 31 15.95 -15.44 -0.55
C TRP A 31 15.67 -16.52 -1.61
N THR A 32 14.47 -16.51 -2.19
CA THR A 32 14.03 -17.50 -3.18
C THR A 32 13.30 -16.82 -4.32
N TYR A 33 13.19 -17.47 -5.48
CA TYR A 33 12.36 -16.97 -6.56
C TYR A 33 10.91 -16.73 -6.09
N ILE A 34 10.40 -15.52 -6.30
CA ILE A 34 9.00 -15.17 -6.01
C ILE A 34 8.34 -14.69 -7.30
N ASN A 35 7.21 -15.30 -7.65
CA ASN A 35 6.38 -14.83 -8.76
C ASN A 35 5.66 -13.54 -8.34
N LEU A 36 6.17 -12.39 -8.81
CA LEU A 36 5.68 -11.06 -8.44
C LEU A 36 4.22 -10.82 -8.84
N LYS A 37 3.77 -11.41 -9.95
CA LYS A 37 2.40 -11.27 -10.45
C LYS A 37 1.43 -12.14 -9.68
N GLU A 38 1.64 -13.45 -9.65
CA GLU A 38 0.67 -14.41 -9.12
C GLU A 38 0.67 -14.51 -7.61
N LYS A 39 1.84 -14.38 -6.96
CA LYS A 39 1.93 -14.53 -5.50
C LYS A 39 1.77 -13.23 -4.73
N ILE A 40 2.15 -12.09 -5.31
CA ILE A 40 2.16 -10.78 -4.64
C ILE A 40 1.13 -9.81 -5.25
N GLY A 41 0.90 -9.85 -6.57
CA GLY A 41 -0.01 -8.92 -7.25
C GLY A 41 0.68 -7.66 -7.79
N ILE A 42 2.00 -7.69 -7.99
CA ILE A 42 2.74 -6.58 -8.59
C ILE A 42 2.76 -6.79 -10.12
N PRO A 43 2.18 -5.87 -10.92
CA PRO A 43 2.27 -5.95 -12.36
C PRO A 43 3.71 -5.61 -12.80
N THR A 44 4.36 -6.47 -13.57
CA THR A 44 5.75 -6.31 -14.02
C THR A 44 5.89 -6.60 -15.51
N GLY A 45 6.97 -6.11 -16.12
CA GLY A 45 7.26 -6.33 -17.55
C GLY A 45 6.17 -5.74 -18.45
N GLU A 46 5.55 -6.59 -19.27
CA GLU A 46 4.51 -6.18 -20.21
C GLU A 46 3.17 -5.86 -19.54
N ASP A 47 2.93 -6.30 -18.30
CA ASP A 47 1.66 -6.02 -17.59
C ASP A 47 1.59 -4.60 -17.01
N HIS A 48 2.71 -3.88 -16.88
CA HIS A 48 2.78 -2.46 -16.50
C HIS A 48 4.16 -1.85 -16.81
N LYS A 49 4.29 -1.11 -17.92
CA LYS A 49 5.58 -0.59 -18.45
C LYS A 49 6.24 0.50 -17.60
N GLY A 50 5.46 1.20 -16.77
CA GLY A 50 5.95 2.17 -15.79
C GLY A 50 6.40 1.59 -14.44
N CYS A 51 6.33 0.27 -14.26
CA CYS A 51 6.65 -0.40 -12.99
C CYS A 51 8.11 -0.86 -13.01
N LYS A 52 8.92 -0.29 -12.13
CA LYS A 52 10.30 -0.72 -11.89
C LYS A 52 10.35 -1.48 -10.59
N VAL A 53 10.94 -2.66 -10.62
CA VAL A 53 11.20 -3.45 -9.42
C VAL A 53 12.71 -3.44 -9.17
N LEU A 54 13.11 -2.90 -8.02
CA LEU A 54 14.45 -3.08 -7.48
C LEU A 54 14.40 -4.27 -6.53
N LEU A 55 15.17 -5.31 -6.84
CA LEU A 55 15.30 -6.49 -6.00
C LEU A 55 16.72 -6.56 -5.45
N THR A 56 16.86 -6.69 -4.14
CA THR A 56 18.14 -7.01 -3.49
C THR A 56 18.11 -8.47 -3.05
N THR A 57 19.25 -9.17 -3.16
CA THR A 57 19.38 -10.58 -2.77
C THR A 57 20.84 -10.92 -2.57
N ARG A 58 21.12 -11.87 -1.66
CA ARG A 58 22.46 -12.46 -1.47
C ARG A 58 22.74 -13.60 -2.45
N ARG A 59 21.70 -14.15 -3.09
CA ARG A 59 21.80 -15.33 -3.95
C ARG A 59 21.72 -14.93 -5.41
N GLN A 60 22.83 -15.06 -6.14
CA GLN A 60 22.86 -14.78 -7.57
C GLN A 60 21.84 -15.64 -8.35
N GLN A 61 21.56 -16.86 -7.88
CA GLN A 61 20.54 -17.75 -8.46
C GLN A 61 19.14 -17.15 -8.41
N VAL A 62 18.82 -16.31 -7.41
CA VAL A 62 17.54 -15.60 -7.34
C VAL A 62 17.45 -14.58 -8.45
N CYS A 63 18.48 -13.75 -8.66
CA CYS A 63 18.51 -12.79 -9.78
C CYS A 63 18.36 -13.47 -11.15
N LEU A 64 18.97 -14.65 -11.32
CA LEU A 64 18.86 -15.46 -12.53
C LEU A 64 17.45 -16.05 -12.68
N ALA A 65 16.87 -16.58 -11.61
CA ALA A 65 15.53 -17.15 -11.63
C ALA A 65 14.44 -16.08 -11.83
N THR A 66 14.64 -14.86 -11.34
CA THR A 66 13.71 -13.72 -11.51
C THR A 66 13.89 -12.94 -12.81
N ASP A 67 14.76 -13.39 -13.73
CA ASP A 67 15.05 -12.74 -15.02
C ASP A 67 15.36 -11.23 -14.88
N CYS A 68 16.20 -10.86 -13.91
CA CYS A 68 16.54 -9.46 -13.65
C CYS A 68 17.22 -8.79 -14.87
N GLN A 69 16.62 -7.70 -15.36
CA GLN A 69 17.11 -6.96 -16.55
C GLN A 69 18.50 -6.33 -16.36
N LYS A 70 18.79 -5.87 -15.14
CA LYS A 70 20.08 -5.27 -14.77
C LYS A 70 20.47 -5.78 -13.39
N VAL A 71 21.55 -6.55 -13.33
CA VAL A 71 22.15 -7.01 -12.08
C VAL A 71 23.29 -6.07 -11.73
N VAL A 72 23.21 -5.44 -10.55
CA VAL A 72 24.29 -4.63 -9.99
C VAL A 72 24.92 -5.43 -8.88
N GLN A 73 26.08 -6.03 -9.15
CA GLN A 73 26.84 -6.73 -8.12
C GLN A 73 27.54 -5.70 -7.24
N LEU A 74 27.18 -5.68 -5.95
CA LEU A 74 27.86 -4.85 -4.97
C LEU A 74 29.17 -5.54 -4.56
N GLY A 75 30.29 -4.89 -4.84
CA GLY A 75 31.60 -5.34 -4.40
C GLY A 75 31.82 -5.07 -2.90
N CYS A 76 32.80 -5.74 -2.32
CA CYS A 76 33.35 -5.34 -1.03
C CYS A 76 34.14 -4.03 -1.20
N LEU A 77 34.26 -3.27 -0.11
CA LEU A 77 35.09 -2.06 -0.10
C LEU A 77 36.54 -2.44 -0.41
N ASP A 78 37.20 -1.61 -1.21
CA ASP A 78 38.63 -1.79 -1.45
C ASP A 78 39.46 -1.48 -0.19
N GLY A 79 40.77 -1.74 -0.24
CA GLY A 79 41.64 -1.59 0.93
C GLY A 79 41.67 -0.17 1.51
N ASP A 80 41.54 0.86 0.67
CA ASP A 80 41.61 2.26 1.07
C ASP A 80 40.25 2.76 1.57
N GLU A 81 39.17 2.36 0.93
CA GLU A 81 37.79 2.60 1.37
C GLU A 81 37.49 1.89 2.70
N ALA A 82 37.87 0.62 2.83
CA ALA A 82 37.72 -0.17 4.05
C ALA A 82 38.56 0.42 5.19
N TRP A 83 39.79 0.85 4.91
CA TRP A 83 40.61 1.57 5.89
C TRP A 83 39.97 2.88 6.31
N THR A 84 39.46 3.67 5.37
CA THR A 84 38.82 4.96 5.65
C THR A 84 37.59 4.78 6.52
N LEU A 85 36.71 3.83 6.18
CA LEU A 85 35.52 3.51 6.97
C LEU A 85 35.89 3.00 8.37
N PHE A 86 36.85 2.09 8.46
CA PHE A 86 37.31 1.55 9.75
C PHE A 86 37.95 2.64 10.61
N ALA A 87 38.81 3.49 10.04
CA ALA A 87 39.47 4.59 10.74
C ALA A 87 38.45 5.61 11.24
N MET A 88 37.44 5.93 10.43
CA MET A 88 36.33 6.80 10.84
C MET A 88 35.60 6.23 12.05
N LYS A 89 35.25 4.93 12.02
CA LYS A 89 34.51 4.28 13.12
C LYS A 89 35.36 4.07 14.38
N ALA A 90 36.62 3.69 14.24
CA ALA A 90 37.57 3.56 15.33
C ALA A 90 38.12 4.91 15.85
N SER A 91 37.73 6.03 15.24
CA SER A 91 38.19 7.39 15.56
C SER A 91 39.72 7.54 15.45
N LEU A 92 40.31 6.97 14.41
CA LEU A 92 41.73 7.01 14.09
C LEU A 92 42.11 8.19 13.17
N ASN A 93 41.31 9.26 13.15
CA ASN A 93 41.48 10.41 12.27
C ASN A 93 42.57 11.35 12.85
N GLY A 94 43.85 11.04 12.59
CA GLY A 94 45.02 11.79 13.08
C GLY A 94 46.35 11.04 12.88
N SER A 95 47.45 11.46 13.53
CA SER A 95 48.72 10.70 13.52
C SER A 95 48.61 9.42 14.35
N VAL A 96 48.17 8.34 13.71
CA VAL A 96 48.03 7.00 14.34
C VAL A 96 49.41 6.42 14.63
N ASP A 97 49.61 5.88 15.84
CA ASP A 97 50.79 5.09 16.20
C ASP A 97 50.98 3.94 15.18
N ASP A 98 52.18 3.88 14.58
CA ASP A 98 52.56 2.87 13.59
C ASP A 98 52.32 1.43 14.06
N ALA A 99 52.41 1.17 15.36
CA ALA A 99 52.12 -0.13 15.94
C ALA A 99 50.63 -0.49 15.86
N ILE A 100 49.73 0.48 16.12
CA ILE A 100 48.28 0.31 16.02
C ILE A 100 47.86 0.22 14.56
N ARG A 101 48.43 1.06 13.69
CA ARG A 101 48.18 1.03 12.23
C ARG A 101 48.47 -0.35 11.65
N LYS A 102 49.62 -0.96 11.97
CA LYS A 102 49.98 -2.31 11.52
C LYS A 102 49.00 -3.39 11.97
N VAL A 103 48.43 -3.29 13.17
CA VAL A 103 47.46 -4.27 13.70
C VAL A 103 46.08 -4.01 13.08
N ALA A 104 45.65 -2.76 12.98
CA ALA A 104 44.40 -2.35 12.35
C ALA A 104 44.31 -2.82 10.89
N THR A 105 45.38 -2.65 10.09
CA THR A 105 45.41 -3.15 8.71
C THR A 105 45.26 -4.68 8.64
N LYS A 106 45.77 -5.43 9.63
CA LYS A 106 45.59 -6.89 9.69
C LYS A 106 44.17 -7.29 10.07
N ILE A 107 43.50 -6.51 10.93
CA ILE A 107 42.09 -6.71 11.31
C ILE A 107 41.18 -6.40 10.11
N ILE A 108 41.39 -5.27 9.42
CA ILE A 108 40.61 -4.90 8.22
C ILE A 108 40.73 -5.97 7.12
N ARG A 109 41.93 -6.53 6.93
CA ARG A 109 42.13 -7.66 6.00
C ARG A 109 41.30 -8.90 6.39
N LYS A 110 41.04 -9.12 7.68
CA LYS A 110 40.16 -10.19 8.15
C LYS A 110 38.69 -9.88 7.92
N CYS A 111 38.30 -8.60 7.96
CA CYS A 111 36.95 -8.16 7.59
C CYS A 111 36.67 -8.24 6.07
N GLN A 112 37.68 -8.49 5.23
CA GLN A 112 37.58 -8.65 3.77
C GLN A 112 36.83 -7.52 3.03
N GLY A 113 36.85 -6.28 3.54
CA GLY A 113 36.14 -5.16 2.92
C GLY A 113 34.63 -5.15 3.16
N LEU A 114 34.09 -6.02 4.02
CA LEU A 114 32.65 -6.07 4.33
C LEU A 114 32.27 -4.97 5.34
N PRO A 115 31.36 -4.03 5.00
CA PRO A 115 30.95 -2.96 5.90
C PRO A 115 30.34 -3.46 7.21
N ILE A 116 29.53 -4.52 7.17
CA ILE A 116 28.88 -5.14 8.35
C ILE A 116 29.88 -5.75 9.34
N ALA A 117 31.09 -6.10 8.88
CA ALA A 117 32.18 -6.57 9.73
C ALA A 117 33.08 -5.42 10.20
N ILE A 118 33.35 -4.45 9.31
CA ILE A 118 34.24 -3.31 9.54
C ILE A 118 33.65 -2.36 10.59
N VAL A 119 32.38 -2.01 10.46
CA VAL A 119 31.74 -0.96 11.26
C VAL A 119 31.62 -1.36 12.74
N PRO A 120 31.10 -2.55 13.10
CA PRO A 120 31.02 -2.97 14.50
C PRO A 120 32.39 -3.18 15.14
N LEU A 121 33.34 -3.82 14.45
CA LEU A 121 34.71 -4.00 14.99
C LEU A 121 35.46 -2.67 15.15
N GLY A 122 35.32 -1.76 14.18
CA GLY A 122 35.89 -0.42 14.28
C GLY A 122 35.34 0.33 15.49
N SER A 123 34.02 0.26 15.71
CA SER A 123 33.39 0.86 16.90
C SER A 123 33.85 0.19 18.20
N ALA A 124 33.88 -1.15 18.26
CA ALA A 124 34.30 -1.91 19.44
C ALA A 124 35.75 -1.64 19.87
N LEU A 125 36.63 -1.35 18.91
CA LEU A 125 38.05 -1.06 19.13
C LEU A 125 38.35 0.43 19.35
N LYS A 126 37.34 1.30 19.25
CA LYS A 126 37.47 2.74 19.53
C LYS A 126 37.97 2.97 20.96
N GLY A 127 39.02 3.77 21.09
CA GLY A 127 39.60 4.14 22.39
C GLY A 127 40.32 3.00 23.14
N LYS A 128 40.56 1.84 22.51
CA LYS A 128 41.25 0.70 23.12
C LYS A 128 42.77 0.83 23.07
N SER A 129 43.45 0.23 24.04
CA SER A 129 44.92 0.22 24.12
C SER A 129 45.56 -0.69 23.06
N CYS A 130 46.81 -0.40 22.67
CA CYS A 130 47.55 -1.22 21.68
C CYS A 130 47.63 -2.73 22.03
N HIS A 131 47.61 -3.07 23.33
CA HIS A 131 47.57 -4.47 23.79
C HIS A 131 46.22 -5.16 23.52
N GLU A 132 45.11 -4.42 23.67
CA GLU A 132 43.77 -4.90 23.35
C GLU A 132 43.59 -5.08 21.84
N TRP A 133 44.14 -4.18 21.02
CA TRP A 133 44.18 -4.33 19.56
C TRP A 133 44.91 -5.62 19.12
N LYS A 134 46.09 -5.89 19.69
CA LYS A 134 46.83 -7.15 19.43
C LYS A 134 46.06 -8.38 19.90
N THR A 135 45.27 -8.27 20.95
CA THR A 135 44.44 -9.35 21.49
C THR A 135 43.23 -9.61 20.62
N ALA A 136 42.57 -8.55 20.11
CA ALA A 136 41.49 -8.64 19.12
C ALA A 136 41.93 -9.42 17.89
N TYR A 137 43.10 -9.04 17.35
CA TYR A 137 43.67 -9.73 16.20
C TYR A 137 44.01 -11.20 16.48
N ARG A 138 44.51 -11.55 17.67
CA ARG A 138 44.77 -12.95 18.05
C ARG A 138 43.48 -13.77 18.11
N ARG A 139 42.43 -13.23 18.76
CA ARG A 139 41.12 -13.89 18.84
C ARG A 139 40.53 -14.16 17.46
N LEU A 140 40.60 -13.18 16.55
CA LEU A 140 40.18 -13.33 15.16
C LEU A 140 41.06 -14.30 14.33
N LYS A 141 42.31 -14.52 14.76
CA LYS A 141 43.25 -15.43 14.08
C LYS A 141 43.04 -16.88 14.49
N ASP A 142 42.69 -17.12 15.75
CA ASP A 142 42.69 -18.46 16.36
C ASP A 142 41.34 -19.20 16.22
N ARG A 143 40.26 -18.52 15.78
CA ARG A 143 38.94 -19.14 15.56
C ARG A 143 38.81 -19.72 14.14
N ARG A 144 38.34 -20.96 14.04
CA ARG A 144 37.85 -21.63 12.81
C ARG A 144 36.42 -22.10 13.09
N LEU A 145 35.47 -21.75 12.23
CA LEU A 145 34.11 -22.30 12.27
C LEU A 145 34.05 -23.58 11.43
N THR A 146 33.26 -24.55 11.87
CA THR A 146 32.87 -25.73 11.08
C THR A 146 31.79 -25.35 10.08
N GLU A 147 31.90 -25.92 8.88
CA GLU A 147 31.12 -25.64 7.65
C GLU A 147 29.61 -25.48 7.92
N ILE A 148 29.10 -24.26 7.74
CA ILE A 148 27.69 -24.02 7.41
C ILE A 148 27.64 -23.98 5.88
N GLU A 149 27.07 -25.02 5.27
CA GLU A 149 26.95 -25.10 3.81
C GLU A 149 26.13 -23.91 3.27
N ASP A 150 26.62 -23.34 2.16
CA ASP A 150 26.02 -22.29 1.32
C ASP A 150 26.26 -20.79 1.58
N VAL A 151 27.21 -20.36 2.44
CA VAL A 151 27.55 -18.91 2.51
C VAL A 151 29.05 -18.61 2.69
N ASN A 152 29.64 -17.83 1.78
CA ASN A 152 31.00 -17.27 1.86
C ASN A 152 31.16 -16.17 2.96
N GLU A 153 30.29 -16.14 3.98
CA GLU A 153 30.16 -15.09 5.00
C GLU A 153 30.86 -15.40 6.33
N GLU A 154 31.65 -16.48 6.41
CA GLU A 154 32.33 -16.95 7.64
C GLU A 154 33.07 -15.84 8.41
N ASN A 155 33.64 -14.85 7.70
CA ASN A 155 34.37 -13.75 8.33
C ASN A 155 33.46 -12.67 8.94
N ALA A 156 32.25 -12.43 8.41
CA ALA A 156 31.33 -11.44 8.96
C ALA A 156 30.80 -11.87 10.33
N TYR A 157 30.43 -13.15 10.46
CA TYR A 157 30.02 -13.75 11.73
C TYR A 157 31.13 -13.69 12.77
N LEU A 158 32.35 -14.11 12.44
CA LEU A 158 33.50 -14.00 13.35
C LEU A 158 33.77 -12.56 13.81
N CYS A 159 33.55 -11.57 12.93
CA CYS A 159 33.73 -10.17 13.26
C CYS A 159 32.60 -9.63 14.15
N LEU A 160 31.34 -10.03 13.91
CA LEU A 160 30.19 -9.67 14.73
C LEU A 160 30.24 -10.35 16.11
N GLU A 161 30.60 -11.62 16.16
CA GLU A 161 30.82 -12.38 17.39
C GLU A 161 31.96 -11.76 18.22
N ALA A 162 33.06 -11.37 17.56
CA ALA A 162 34.12 -10.62 18.24
C ALA A 162 33.63 -9.27 18.77
N SER A 163 32.78 -8.54 18.03
CA SER A 163 32.16 -7.29 18.50
C SER A 163 31.25 -7.53 19.72
N PHE A 164 30.44 -8.58 19.68
CA PHE A 164 29.61 -9.03 20.82
C PHE A 164 30.47 -9.38 22.04
N ASP A 165 31.61 -10.04 21.84
CA ASP A 165 32.56 -10.34 22.92
C ASP A 165 33.11 -9.09 23.61
N TYR A 166 33.24 -7.98 22.87
CA TYR A 166 33.68 -6.67 23.39
C TYR A 166 32.60 -5.88 24.12
N LEU A 167 31.32 -6.26 24.01
CA LEU A 167 30.26 -5.66 24.83
C LEU A 167 30.55 -5.90 26.31
N LYS A 168 30.44 -4.83 27.10
CA LYS A 168 30.60 -4.88 28.55
C LYS A 168 29.27 -5.23 29.19
N GLY A 169 29.30 -6.06 30.23
CA GLY A 169 28.11 -6.46 30.98
C GLY A 169 27.39 -7.65 30.33
N MET A 170 26.91 -8.56 31.17
CA MET A 170 26.11 -9.70 30.69
C MET A 170 24.69 -9.25 30.32
N GLU A 171 24.25 -8.14 30.91
CA GLU A 171 22.95 -7.52 30.75
C GLU A 171 22.78 -6.99 29.33
N THR A 172 23.70 -6.17 28.83
CA THR A 172 23.69 -5.65 27.46
C THR A 172 23.81 -6.77 26.42
N LYS A 173 24.62 -7.80 26.71
CA LYS A 173 24.71 -9.00 25.86
C LYS A 173 23.38 -9.74 25.78
N THR A 174 22.71 -9.94 26.92
CA THR A 174 21.41 -10.62 26.95
C THR A 174 20.31 -9.75 26.30
N CYS A 175 20.38 -8.42 26.43
CA CYS A 175 19.47 -7.51 25.74
C CYS A 175 19.60 -7.65 24.21
N PHE A 176 20.83 -7.78 23.70
CA PHE A 176 21.07 -8.07 22.27
C PHE A 176 20.51 -9.43 21.85
N LEU A 177 20.69 -10.48 22.66
CA LEU A 177 20.13 -11.82 22.39
C LEU A 177 18.59 -11.84 22.46
N LEU A 178 17.96 -10.99 23.27
CA LEU A 178 16.51 -10.81 23.24
C LEU A 178 16.05 -10.19 21.91
N CYS A 179 16.82 -9.26 21.35
CA CYS A 179 16.53 -8.69 20.04
C CYS A 179 16.62 -9.75 18.93
N SER A 180 17.57 -10.69 19.01
CA SER A 180 17.75 -11.74 17.99
C SER A 180 16.64 -12.80 17.96
N LEU A 181 15.70 -12.77 18.91
CA LEU A 181 14.51 -13.63 18.90
C LEU A 181 13.46 -13.15 17.90
N TYR A 182 13.53 -11.89 17.47
CA TYR A 182 12.64 -11.33 16.47
C TYR A 182 13.05 -11.73 15.05
N PRO A 183 12.10 -11.81 14.09
CA PRO A 183 12.43 -12.09 12.71
C PRO A 183 13.27 -10.94 12.13
N GLU A 184 13.89 -11.20 10.99
CA GLU A 184 14.62 -10.21 10.22
C GLU A 184 13.79 -8.94 9.97
N ASP A 185 14.45 -7.77 10.06
CA ASP A 185 13.88 -6.42 9.88
C ASP A 185 12.66 -6.05 10.73
N HIS A 186 12.31 -6.88 11.72
CA HIS A 186 11.19 -6.63 12.60
C HIS A 186 11.44 -5.39 13.47
N GLU A 187 10.46 -4.50 13.54
CA GLU A 187 10.51 -3.34 14.43
C GLU A 187 10.23 -3.80 15.86
N ILE A 188 11.27 -3.84 16.68
CA ILE A 188 11.15 -4.31 18.06
C ILE A 188 10.71 -3.14 18.92
N TYR A 189 9.53 -3.27 19.51
CA TYR A 189 9.04 -2.27 20.46
C TYR A 189 9.84 -2.35 21.77
N VAL A 190 10.46 -1.24 22.17
CA VAL A 190 11.40 -1.23 23.31
C VAL A 190 10.74 -1.68 24.61
N GLU A 191 9.46 -1.37 24.84
CA GLU A 191 8.77 -1.82 26.06
C GLU A 191 8.60 -3.34 26.15
N ASP A 192 8.59 -4.07 25.03
CA ASP A 192 8.59 -5.53 25.09
C ASP A 192 9.91 -6.03 25.68
N LEU A 193 11.04 -5.44 25.28
CA LEU A 193 12.34 -5.75 25.86
C LEU A 193 12.40 -5.42 27.35
N VAL A 194 11.79 -4.32 27.79
CA VAL A 194 11.68 -3.97 29.22
C VAL A 194 10.92 -5.04 29.99
N ARG A 195 9.76 -5.48 29.47
CA ARG A 195 8.92 -6.51 30.10
C ARG A 195 9.66 -7.85 30.19
N TYR A 196 10.42 -8.21 29.17
CA TYR A 196 11.20 -9.46 29.16
C TYR A 196 12.43 -9.37 30.07
N ALA A 197 13.15 -8.26 30.05
CA ALA A 197 14.28 -8.01 30.95
C ALA A 197 13.85 -8.06 32.42
N TRP A 198 12.66 -7.53 32.74
CA TRP A 198 12.05 -7.65 34.06
C TRP A 198 11.78 -9.11 34.44
N GLY A 199 11.02 -9.83 33.61
CA GLY A 199 10.63 -11.21 33.89
C GLY A 199 11.82 -12.16 34.01
N LEU A 200 12.86 -11.94 33.21
CA LEU A 200 14.11 -12.69 33.27
C LEU A 200 15.02 -12.29 34.45
N GLU A 201 14.66 -11.24 35.18
CA GLU A 201 15.45 -10.64 36.27
C GLU A 201 16.86 -10.25 35.81
N LEU A 202 16.93 -9.63 34.62
CA LEU A 202 18.21 -9.36 33.96
C LEU A 202 19.10 -8.44 34.80
N TYR A 203 18.49 -7.41 35.42
CA TYR A 203 19.19 -6.43 36.26
C TYR A 203 18.89 -6.71 37.74
N LYS A 204 19.75 -7.52 38.37
CA LYS A 204 19.57 -7.93 39.77
C LYS A 204 19.62 -6.73 40.73
N GLY A 205 18.70 -6.72 41.70
CA GLY A 205 18.65 -5.69 42.75
C GLY A 205 17.87 -4.42 42.36
N ILE A 206 17.40 -4.32 41.11
CA ILE A 206 16.45 -3.29 40.70
C ILE A 206 15.04 -3.72 41.08
N ASN A 207 14.26 -2.81 41.68
CA ASN A 207 12.94 -3.08 42.24
C ASN A 207 11.82 -2.20 41.67
N SER A 208 12.04 -1.53 40.54
CA SER A 208 11.03 -0.75 39.82
C SER A 208 11.22 -0.86 38.31
N ILE A 209 10.10 -0.92 37.58
CA ILE A 209 10.07 -1.09 36.13
C ILE A 209 10.73 0.10 35.42
N GLU A 210 10.58 1.31 35.96
CA GLU A 210 11.19 2.54 35.44
C GLU A 210 12.72 2.46 35.38
N LYS A 211 13.35 1.93 36.43
CA LYS A 211 14.80 1.76 36.48
C LYS A 211 15.27 0.69 35.50
N VAL A 212 14.55 -0.42 35.37
CA VAL A 212 14.85 -1.44 34.34
C VAL A 212 14.72 -0.86 32.94
N ARG A 213 13.69 -0.04 32.68
CA ARG A 213 13.53 0.67 31.41
C ARG A 213 14.72 1.56 31.09
N SER A 214 15.21 2.32 32.07
CA SER A 214 16.41 3.16 31.91
C SER A 214 17.67 2.34 31.58
N GLU A 215 17.87 1.19 32.23
CA GLU A 215 19.00 0.28 31.95
C GLU A 215 18.90 -0.41 30.58
N VAL A 216 17.69 -0.78 30.16
CA VAL A 216 17.43 -1.33 28.82
C VAL A 216 17.70 -0.27 27.75
N LEU A 217 17.22 0.97 27.94
CA LEU A 217 17.52 2.08 27.02
C LEU A 217 19.03 2.38 26.95
N ALA A 218 19.73 2.36 28.07
CA ALA A 218 21.19 2.50 28.10
C ALA A 218 21.89 1.35 27.35
N SER A 219 21.39 0.11 27.52
CA SER A 219 21.91 -1.06 26.80
C SER A 219 21.66 -0.94 25.30
N ILE A 220 20.47 -0.51 24.88
CA ILE A 220 20.13 -0.23 23.48
C ILE A 220 21.06 0.84 22.91
N GLU A 221 21.30 1.92 23.64
CA GLU A 221 22.19 2.99 23.20
C GLU A 221 23.64 2.49 23.04
N ILE A 222 24.13 1.64 23.95
CA ILE A 222 25.42 0.96 23.79
C ILE A 222 25.45 0.09 22.54
N LEU A 223 24.37 -0.65 22.25
CA LEU A 223 24.27 -1.52 21.09
C LEU A 223 24.19 -0.73 19.77
N LYS A 224 23.46 0.39 19.75
CA LYS A 224 23.42 1.35 18.62
C LYS A 224 24.79 1.97 18.37
N ASN A 225 25.46 2.43 19.43
CA ASN A 225 26.82 2.98 19.35
C ASN A 225 27.85 1.91 18.92
N SER A 226 27.63 0.65 19.28
CA SER A 226 28.43 -0.50 18.82
C SER A 226 28.05 -0.96 17.41
N CYS A 227 27.07 -0.31 16.78
CA CYS A 227 26.52 -0.62 15.46
C CYS A 227 26.00 -2.05 15.33
N LEU A 228 25.47 -2.61 16.43
CA LEU A 228 24.82 -3.92 16.48
C LEU A 228 23.29 -3.81 16.36
N LEU A 229 22.72 -2.64 16.68
CA LEU A 229 21.31 -2.30 16.44
C LEU A 229 21.22 -1.04 15.58
N LEU A 230 20.15 -0.97 14.79
CA LEU A 230 19.76 0.16 13.95
C LEU A 230 18.73 1.07 14.63
N ASP A 231 18.76 2.34 14.27
CA ASP A 231 17.75 3.32 14.67
C ASP A 231 16.50 3.22 13.78
N CYS A 232 15.33 3.47 14.36
CA CYS A 232 14.02 3.39 13.68
C CYS A 232 13.16 4.62 14.06
N GLU A 233 11.85 4.54 13.83
CA GLU A 233 10.87 5.46 14.44
C GLU A 233 11.02 5.52 15.98
N GLU A 234 10.47 6.55 16.62
CA GLU A 234 10.57 6.72 18.07
C GLU A 234 10.20 5.42 18.83
N ARG A 235 11.09 5.00 19.73
CA ARG A 235 10.92 3.84 20.64
C ARG A 235 10.88 2.46 19.98
N HIS A 236 11.33 2.34 18.73
CA HIS A 236 11.58 1.05 18.09
C HIS A 236 13.06 0.87 17.78
N VAL A 237 13.52 -0.38 17.73
CA VAL A 237 14.86 -0.74 17.28
C VAL A 237 14.79 -1.89 16.29
N LYS A 238 15.78 -1.97 15.41
CA LYS A 238 15.93 -3.07 14.46
C LYS A 238 17.30 -3.73 14.64
N MET A 239 17.34 -5.03 14.42
CA MET A 239 18.59 -5.78 14.39
C MET A 239 18.99 -6.03 12.94
N HIS A 240 20.29 -5.96 12.64
CA HIS A 240 20.81 -6.40 11.35
C HIS A 240 20.62 -7.92 11.18
N ASP A 241 20.57 -8.41 9.94
CA ASP A 241 20.37 -9.84 9.66
C ASP A 241 21.56 -10.71 10.12
N VAL A 242 21.51 -11.09 11.40
CA VAL A 242 22.51 -11.90 12.08
C VAL A 242 21.75 -12.94 12.90
N ARG A 243 21.74 -14.20 12.42
CA ARG A 243 21.07 -15.30 13.11
C ARG A 243 21.88 -15.72 14.34
N GLY A 244 21.29 -15.57 15.53
CA GLY A 244 21.90 -15.97 16.80
C GLY A 244 21.49 -17.39 17.20
N GLU A 245 22.16 -18.41 16.66
CA GLU A 245 22.04 -19.80 17.16
C GLU A 245 23.10 -20.12 18.24
N GLU A 246 24.07 -19.24 18.44
CA GLU A 246 25.06 -19.36 19.51
C GLU A 246 24.55 -18.62 20.77
N PHE A 247 24.72 -19.22 21.97
CA PHE A 247 24.35 -18.70 23.31
C PHE A 247 23.00 -19.10 23.93
N SER A 248 22.41 -20.24 23.58
CA SER A 248 21.19 -20.78 24.24
C SER A 248 19.93 -19.92 24.07
N PHE A 249 19.90 -19.01 23.10
CA PHE A 249 18.70 -18.37 22.56
C PHE A 249 18.46 -18.93 21.16
N ALA A 250 17.21 -19.17 20.78
CA ALA A 250 16.91 -19.65 19.44
C ALA A 250 15.61 -19.07 18.90
N SER A 251 15.64 -18.70 17.62
CA SER A 251 14.45 -18.43 16.81
C SER A 251 14.31 -19.60 15.84
N VAL A 252 13.32 -20.47 16.06
CA VAL A 252 13.24 -21.77 15.38
C VAL A 252 12.10 -21.77 14.35
N GLY A 253 12.38 -22.31 13.16
CA GLY A 253 11.36 -22.48 12.10
C GLY A 253 10.44 -23.67 12.33
N THR A 254 10.90 -24.72 13.02
CA THR A 254 10.11 -25.93 13.34
C THR A 254 10.52 -26.39 14.74
N LEU A 255 9.56 -26.59 15.67
CA LEU A 255 9.87 -27.09 17.01
C LEU A 255 10.41 -28.53 16.90
N PRO A 256 11.70 -28.77 17.17
CA PRO A 256 12.32 -30.07 17.03
C PRO A 256 12.05 -30.93 18.28
N MET A 257 11.78 -32.22 18.07
CA MET A 257 11.42 -33.17 19.12
C MET A 257 12.62 -33.95 19.70
N ASP A 258 13.85 -33.47 19.50
CA ASP A 258 15.06 -34.17 19.92
C ASP A 258 15.70 -33.60 21.21
N GLU A 259 16.66 -34.34 21.77
CA GLU A 259 17.40 -34.01 23.01
C GLU A 259 18.27 -32.74 22.89
N SER A 260 18.59 -32.27 21.69
CA SER A 260 19.58 -31.21 21.48
C SER A 260 19.12 -29.84 21.97
N PHE A 261 17.82 -29.65 22.27
CA PHE A 261 17.25 -28.35 22.65
C PHE A 261 17.02 -28.15 24.15
N LYS A 262 17.34 -29.15 24.99
CA LYS A 262 17.17 -29.05 26.46
C LYS A 262 18.02 -27.95 27.12
N HIS A 263 19.03 -27.45 26.42
CA HIS A 263 19.96 -26.44 26.93
C HIS A 263 19.49 -24.99 26.67
N PHE A 264 18.48 -24.76 25.82
CA PHE A 264 18.01 -23.40 25.50
C PHE A 264 17.38 -22.72 26.72
N MET A 265 17.73 -21.45 26.90
CA MET A 265 17.20 -20.55 27.93
C MET A 265 16.07 -19.67 27.40
N ALA A 266 16.06 -19.37 26.10
CA ALA A 266 14.97 -18.63 25.46
C ALA A 266 14.68 -19.17 24.06
N ILE A 267 13.40 -19.31 23.73
CA ILE A 267 12.94 -19.80 22.43
C ILE A 267 11.88 -18.85 21.88
N ALA A 268 12.03 -18.47 20.61
CA ALA A 268 11.01 -17.82 19.82
C ALA A 268 10.57 -18.75 18.67
N PHE A 269 9.26 -18.80 18.44
CA PHE A 269 8.67 -19.70 17.46
C PHE A 269 7.46 -19.06 16.79
N ASN A 270 7.29 -19.29 15.48
CA ASN A 270 6.11 -18.84 14.73
C ASN A 270 5.10 -19.99 14.58
N THR A 271 3.89 -19.81 15.12
CA THR A 271 2.81 -20.79 15.15
C THR A 271 2.09 -20.98 13.81
N ASP A 272 2.27 -20.08 12.83
CA ASP A 272 1.54 -20.11 11.55
C ASP A 272 1.78 -21.37 10.69
N GLN A 273 2.83 -22.14 10.98
CA GLN A 273 3.20 -23.33 10.22
C GLN A 273 2.74 -24.64 10.88
N LEU A 274 2.12 -24.57 12.07
CA LEU A 274 1.65 -25.75 12.80
C LEU A 274 0.13 -25.89 12.67
N GLY A 275 -0.36 -27.13 12.63
CA GLY A 275 -1.79 -27.44 12.81
C GLY A 275 -2.20 -27.42 14.29
N GLU A 276 -1.38 -27.99 15.17
CA GLU A 276 -1.56 -27.99 16.64
C GLU A 276 -0.23 -27.78 17.38
N LEU A 277 -0.30 -27.30 18.63
CA LEU A 277 0.87 -27.19 19.50
C LEU A 277 1.34 -28.58 19.98
N PRO A 278 2.65 -28.88 19.96
CA PRO A 278 3.14 -30.21 20.30
C PRO A 278 2.97 -30.53 21.79
N LYS A 279 2.48 -31.74 22.11
CA LYS A 279 2.29 -32.19 23.49
C LYS A 279 3.54 -32.92 24.01
N GLY A 280 3.82 -32.81 25.31
CA GLY A 280 4.88 -33.60 25.96
C GLY A 280 6.31 -33.09 25.75
N LEU A 281 6.49 -31.82 25.38
CA LEU A 281 7.80 -31.21 25.20
C LEU A 281 8.49 -30.99 26.56
N VAL A 282 9.79 -31.30 26.65
CA VAL A 282 10.57 -31.17 27.88
C VAL A 282 11.70 -30.17 27.69
N PHE A 283 11.48 -28.92 28.13
CA PHE A 283 12.47 -27.83 28.11
C PHE A 283 12.78 -27.35 29.54
N PRO A 284 13.62 -28.07 30.29
CA PRO A 284 13.79 -27.84 31.73
C PRO A 284 14.53 -26.52 32.04
N ASN A 285 15.32 -25.99 31.11
CA ASN A 285 16.11 -24.75 31.30
C ASN A 285 15.46 -23.51 30.69
N LEU A 286 14.33 -23.66 30.00
CA LEU A 286 13.68 -22.56 29.29
C LEU A 286 13.09 -21.55 30.26
N LYS A 287 13.55 -20.30 30.18
CA LYS A 287 13.13 -19.18 31.01
C LYS A 287 12.27 -18.17 30.25
N PHE A 288 12.43 -18.07 28.93
CA PHE A 288 11.62 -17.21 28.08
C PHE A 288 11.06 -17.97 26.87
N LEU A 289 9.76 -17.80 26.63
CA LEU A 289 9.09 -18.32 25.44
C LEU A 289 8.35 -17.18 24.74
N LEU A 290 8.58 -17.03 23.43
CA LEU A 290 7.87 -16.11 22.55
C LEU A 290 7.18 -16.91 21.43
N LEU A 291 5.86 -17.06 21.49
CA LEU A 291 5.06 -17.63 20.42
C LEU A 291 4.39 -16.49 19.65
N ARG A 292 4.58 -16.45 18.33
CA ARG A 292 3.98 -15.45 17.44
C ARG A 292 3.07 -16.13 16.44
N GLY A 293 1.95 -15.51 16.11
CA GLY A 293 1.12 -15.90 14.96
C GLY A 293 0.66 -14.68 14.17
N THR A 294 0.18 -14.91 12.95
CA THR A 294 -0.38 -13.89 12.04
C THR A 294 -1.87 -13.62 12.28
N GLY A 295 -2.51 -14.41 13.14
CA GLY A 295 -3.93 -14.26 13.50
C GLY A 295 -4.93 -14.81 12.48
N LYS A 296 -4.47 -15.52 11.44
CA LYS A 296 -5.33 -16.24 10.47
C LYS A 296 -5.92 -17.49 11.10
N ASP A 297 -5.06 -18.34 11.67
CA ASP A 297 -5.43 -19.56 12.39
C ASP A 297 -4.85 -19.44 13.82
N ARG A 298 -5.72 -19.19 14.81
CA ARG A 298 -5.30 -19.03 16.20
C ARG A 298 -5.14 -20.40 16.82
N MET A 299 -3.93 -20.74 17.27
CA MET A 299 -3.73 -22.02 17.93
C MET A 299 -4.31 -22.00 19.33
N GLU A 300 -5.01 -23.08 19.69
CA GLU A 300 -5.45 -23.28 21.07
C GLU A 300 -4.28 -23.75 21.93
N THR A 301 -4.03 -23.05 23.03
CA THR A 301 -3.02 -23.45 24.00
C THR A 301 -3.49 -24.64 24.83
N SER A 302 -2.62 -25.59 25.14
CA SER A 302 -2.93 -26.70 26.06
C SER A 302 -1.97 -26.72 27.24
N SER A 303 -2.42 -27.27 28.38
CA SER A 303 -1.56 -27.43 29.55
C SER A 303 -0.40 -28.41 29.30
N GLU A 304 -0.60 -29.41 28.43
CA GLU A 304 0.42 -30.41 28.10
C GLU A 304 1.61 -29.83 27.32
N PHE A 305 1.41 -28.71 26.60
CA PHE A 305 2.49 -28.00 25.91
C PHE A 305 3.45 -27.34 26.90
N PHE A 306 2.91 -26.74 27.98
CA PHE A 306 3.72 -26.02 28.95
C PHE A 306 4.26 -26.92 30.08
N GLU A 307 3.71 -28.11 30.32
CA GLU A 307 4.02 -28.98 31.46
C GLU A 307 5.53 -29.22 31.68
N GLY A 308 6.30 -29.42 30.61
CA GLY A 308 7.75 -29.65 30.68
C GLY A 308 8.62 -28.40 30.81
N MET A 309 8.04 -27.19 30.84
CA MET A 309 8.73 -25.89 30.90
C MET A 309 8.74 -25.29 32.31
N LYS A 310 9.26 -26.03 33.30
CA LYS A 310 9.14 -25.67 34.73
C LYS A 310 9.94 -24.44 35.17
N ALA A 311 10.94 -24.02 34.38
CA ALA A 311 11.80 -22.88 34.67
C ALA A 311 11.32 -21.55 34.04
N LEU A 312 10.15 -21.54 33.40
CA LEU A 312 9.65 -20.39 32.65
C LEU A 312 9.40 -19.20 33.58
N LYS A 313 9.99 -18.05 33.25
CA LYS A 313 9.85 -16.78 33.99
C LYS A 313 9.16 -15.68 33.18
N ALA A 314 9.33 -15.68 31.86
CA ALA A 314 8.65 -14.76 30.96
C ALA A 314 7.99 -15.55 29.82
N CYS A 315 6.78 -15.17 29.44
CA CYS A 315 6.05 -15.80 28.33
C CYS A 315 5.32 -14.72 27.54
N ALA A 316 5.46 -14.75 26.22
CA ALA A 316 4.75 -13.88 25.30
C ALA A 316 4.05 -14.72 24.24
N LEU A 317 2.72 -14.63 24.18
CA LEU A 317 1.86 -15.35 23.26
C LEU A 317 1.07 -14.34 22.44
N ASP A 318 1.50 -14.10 21.21
CA ASP A 318 0.83 -13.17 20.31
C ASP A 318 -0.11 -13.95 19.39
N HIS A 319 -1.34 -13.44 19.22
CA HIS A 319 -2.37 -14.00 18.33
C HIS A 319 -2.83 -15.44 18.63
N GLN A 320 -2.87 -15.85 19.90
CA GLN A 320 -3.29 -17.21 20.28
C GLN A 320 -4.75 -17.30 20.75
N LEU A 321 -5.28 -18.52 20.83
CA LEU A 321 -6.50 -18.87 21.55
C LEU A 321 -6.11 -19.48 22.89
N ILE A 322 -6.34 -18.75 23.97
CA ILE A 322 -5.93 -19.17 25.31
C ILE A 322 -7.03 -20.04 25.92
N SER A 323 -6.73 -21.31 26.16
CA SER A 323 -7.65 -22.26 26.79
C SER A 323 -7.80 -21.98 28.30
N ARG A 324 -8.62 -22.80 28.99
CA ARG A 324 -8.99 -22.54 30.40
C ARG A 324 -7.86 -22.78 31.41
N VAL A 325 -6.88 -23.63 31.10
CA VAL A 325 -5.84 -24.09 32.07
C VAL A 325 -4.38 -24.16 31.54
N PRO A 326 -3.93 -23.35 30.56
CA PRO A 326 -2.66 -23.59 29.86
C PRO A 326 -1.41 -23.46 30.76
N PHE A 327 -1.44 -22.58 31.75
CA PHE A 327 -0.33 -22.29 32.65
C PHE A 327 -0.38 -23.00 34.01
N GLN A 328 -1.14 -24.10 34.13
CA GLN A 328 -1.38 -24.76 35.42
C GLN A 328 -0.09 -25.13 36.17
N PHE A 329 1.00 -25.38 35.43
CA PHE A 329 2.28 -25.82 35.97
C PHE A 329 3.35 -24.69 36.04
N GLN A 330 3.04 -23.47 35.57
CA GLN A 330 3.99 -22.35 35.42
C GLN A 330 3.94 -21.40 36.62
N ILE A 331 4.06 -21.95 37.83
CA ILE A 331 3.90 -21.21 39.09
C ILE A 331 4.98 -20.15 39.36
N ASN A 332 6.05 -20.10 38.57
CA ASN A 332 7.18 -19.17 38.72
C ASN A 332 7.17 -18.02 37.70
N LEU A 333 6.11 -17.91 36.89
CA LEU A 333 6.03 -16.92 35.83
C LEU A 333 5.92 -15.50 36.41
N LYS A 334 6.77 -14.58 35.92
CA LYS A 334 6.82 -13.17 36.32
C LYS A 334 6.25 -12.22 35.28
N THR A 335 6.45 -12.51 34.00
CA THR A 335 5.92 -11.71 32.89
C THR A 335 5.06 -12.58 31.99
N LEU A 336 3.83 -12.14 31.73
CA LEU A 336 2.89 -12.79 30.81
C LEU A 336 2.30 -11.75 29.86
N ASN A 337 2.66 -11.82 28.58
CA ASN A 337 2.10 -10.98 27.53
C ASN A 337 1.23 -11.83 26.62
N LEU A 338 -0.05 -11.50 26.51
CA LEU A 338 -1.04 -12.22 25.69
C LEU A 338 -1.65 -11.24 24.69
N ARG A 339 -0.86 -10.71 23.75
CA ARG A 339 -1.35 -9.67 22.83
C ARG A 339 -2.19 -10.26 21.71
N TYR A 340 -3.13 -9.47 21.21
CA TYR A 340 -4.02 -9.85 20.11
C TYR A 340 -4.76 -11.18 20.34
N SER A 341 -4.88 -11.64 21.59
CA SER A 341 -5.31 -12.98 21.94
C SER A 341 -6.82 -13.05 22.20
N ARG A 342 -7.36 -14.28 22.20
CA ARG A 342 -8.76 -14.59 22.55
C ARG A 342 -8.76 -15.57 23.70
N PHE A 343 -9.82 -15.52 24.51
CA PHE A 343 -9.89 -16.30 25.74
C PHE A 343 -11.21 -17.07 25.80
N SER A 344 -11.13 -18.34 26.18
CA SER A 344 -12.32 -19.11 26.59
C SER A 344 -12.64 -18.84 28.07
N ASP A 345 -11.61 -18.79 28.92
CA ASP A 345 -11.69 -18.46 30.34
C ASP A 345 -10.31 -18.02 30.82
N ILE A 346 -10.21 -16.87 31.49
CA ILE A 346 -8.93 -16.28 31.93
C ILE A 346 -8.77 -16.25 33.46
N SER A 347 -9.76 -16.78 34.21
CA SER A 347 -9.77 -16.80 35.68
C SER A 347 -8.54 -17.50 36.29
N MET A 348 -7.99 -18.51 35.60
CA MET A 348 -6.84 -19.28 36.06
C MET A 348 -5.59 -18.42 36.28
N ILE A 349 -5.44 -17.30 35.57
CA ILE A 349 -4.30 -16.39 35.73
C ILE A 349 -4.17 -15.90 37.18
N GLY A 350 -5.27 -15.74 37.92
CA GLY A 350 -5.22 -15.38 39.35
C GLY A 350 -4.49 -16.39 40.25
N LYS A 351 -4.21 -17.61 39.78
CA LYS A 351 -3.38 -18.60 40.48
C LYS A 351 -1.87 -18.35 40.32
N LEU A 352 -1.44 -17.53 39.36
CA LEU A 352 -0.03 -17.21 39.10
C LEU A 352 0.48 -16.12 40.07
N LYS A 353 0.61 -16.45 41.36
CA LYS A 353 0.93 -15.48 42.42
C LYS A 353 2.29 -14.78 42.27
N THR A 354 3.20 -15.32 41.47
CA THR A 354 4.51 -14.72 41.16
C THR A 354 4.46 -13.68 40.06
N LEU A 355 3.32 -13.49 39.39
CA LEU A 355 3.20 -12.62 38.23
C LEU A 355 3.33 -11.15 38.63
N GLU A 356 4.24 -10.44 37.97
CA GLU A 356 4.56 -9.03 38.22
C GLU A 356 4.18 -8.15 37.02
N ILE A 357 4.20 -8.69 35.79
CA ILE A 357 3.79 -7.99 34.56
C ILE A 357 2.74 -8.83 33.84
N PHE A 358 1.60 -8.22 33.55
CA PHE A 358 0.52 -8.85 32.81
C PHE A 358 -0.01 -7.93 31.72
N SER A 359 -0.01 -8.41 30.47
CA SER A 359 -0.50 -7.65 29.32
C SER A 359 -1.54 -8.44 28.52
N LEU A 360 -2.65 -7.79 28.22
CA LEU A 360 -3.73 -8.22 27.32
C LEU A 360 -3.89 -7.27 26.14
N SER A 361 -2.88 -6.44 25.82
CA SER A 361 -3.01 -5.40 24.80
C SER A 361 -3.59 -5.94 23.48
N GLU A 362 -4.52 -5.18 22.90
CA GLU A 362 -5.21 -5.50 21.64
C GLU A 362 -6.01 -6.81 21.65
N SER A 363 -6.28 -7.39 22.82
CA SER A 363 -7.00 -8.65 22.93
C SER A 363 -8.51 -8.48 23.00
N ARG A 364 -9.22 -9.57 22.69
CA ARG A 364 -10.68 -9.61 22.77
C ARG A 364 -11.11 -10.21 24.10
N ILE A 365 -11.41 -9.32 25.05
CA ILE A 365 -11.92 -9.65 26.36
C ILE A 365 -13.10 -8.71 26.68
N SER A 366 -14.19 -9.27 27.20
CA SER A 366 -15.38 -8.50 27.57
C SER A 366 -15.33 -8.01 29.02
N GLU A 367 -14.69 -8.78 29.90
CA GLU A 367 -14.56 -8.51 31.33
C GLU A 367 -13.30 -9.17 31.89
N LEU A 368 -12.62 -8.46 32.80
CA LEU A 368 -11.54 -9.05 33.58
C LEU A 368 -12.09 -9.92 34.71
N PRO A 369 -11.56 -11.14 34.94
CA PRO A 369 -12.05 -12.00 36.01
C PRO A 369 -11.61 -11.47 37.39
N ASN A 370 -12.43 -11.68 38.40
CA ASN A 370 -12.22 -11.15 39.75
C ASN A 370 -10.92 -11.67 40.40
N GLU A 371 -10.47 -12.85 39.97
CA GLU A 371 -9.26 -13.54 40.39
C GLU A 371 -7.96 -12.78 40.05
N ILE A 372 -7.99 -11.86 39.06
CA ILE A 372 -6.82 -10.99 38.78
C ILE A 372 -6.50 -10.12 39.99
N GLY A 373 -7.50 -9.73 40.78
CA GLY A 373 -7.28 -8.98 42.02
C GLY A 373 -6.53 -9.76 43.09
N ASP A 374 -6.32 -11.06 42.91
CA ASP A 374 -5.54 -11.88 43.84
C ASP A 374 -4.04 -11.96 43.44
N LEU A 375 -3.62 -11.23 42.41
CA LEU A 375 -2.22 -11.10 41.97
C LEU A 375 -1.50 -10.00 42.77
N GLU A 376 -1.18 -10.30 44.03
CA GLU A 376 -0.62 -9.32 44.97
C GLU A 376 0.74 -8.73 44.52
N ASN A 377 1.51 -9.44 43.70
CA ASN A 377 2.81 -9.00 43.21
C ASN A 377 2.75 -8.21 41.89
N LEU A 378 1.56 -8.00 41.33
CA LEU A 378 1.40 -7.33 40.04
C LEU A 378 1.85 -5.87 40.11
N ARG A 379 2.77 -5.49 39.24
CA ARG A 379 3.38 -4.16 39.10
C ARG A 379 2.97 -3.46 37.81
N LEU A 380 2.72 -4.20 36.72
CA LEU A 380 2.25 -3.64 35.46
C LEU A 380 1.04 -4.40 34.95
N LEU A 381 -0.03 -3.67 34.69
CA LEU A 381 -1.23 -4.17 34.04
C LEU A 381 -1.52 -3.38 32.76
N GLU A 382 -1.50 -4.08 31.63
CA GLU A 382 -1.67 -3.49 30.30
C GLU A 382 -2.91 -4.07 29.63
N LEU A 383 -3.90 -3.22 29.36
CA LEU A 383 -5.20 -3.58 28.81
C LEU A 383 -5.54 -2.78 27.55
N SER A 384 -4.59 -2.04 27.01
CA SER A 384 -4.88 -1.05 26.00
C SER A 384 -5.37 -1.66 24.70
N ASN A 385 -6.24 -0.93 23.99
CA ASN A 385 -6.95 -1.35 22.79
C ASN A 385 -7.79 -2.62 22.96
N CYS A 386 -8.18 -2.98 24.19
CA CYS A 386 -9.22 -3.99 24.43
C CYS A 386 -10.61 -3.40 24.15
N LYS A 387 -10.95 -3.26 22.87
CA LYS A 387 -12.16 -2.54 22.40
C LYS A 387 -13.47 -3.12 22.92
N GLU A 388 -13.49 -4.41 23.25
CA GLU A 388 -14.67 -5.12 23.75
C GLU A 388 -14.78 -5.11 25.29
N LEU A 389 -13.77 -4.61 26.00
CA LEU A 389 -13.76 -4.60 27.47
C LEU A 389 -14.81 -3.61 27.98
N ARG A 390 -15.85 -4.14 28.62
CA ARG A 390 -17.01 -3.35 29.10
C ARG A 390 -16.92 -2.99 30.56
N ARG A 391 -16.30 -3.84 31.37
CA ARG A 391 -16.24 -3.68 32.83
C ARG A 391 -14.99 -4.29 33.44
N ILE A 392 -14.56 -3.68 34.54
CA ILE A 392 -13.66 -4.26 35.54
C ILE A 392 -14.50 -4.52 36.79
N PRO A 393 -14.41 -5.72 37.40
CA PRO A 393 -15.13 -6.04 38.63
C PRO A 393 -14.87 -5.02 39.74
N TYR A 394 -15.93 -4.73 40.51
CA TYR A 394 -15.87 -3.86 41.68
C TYR A 394 -14.72 -4.23 42.62
N ARG A 395 -13.96 -3.23 43.07
CA ARG A 395 -12.83 -3.38 44.00
C ARG A 395 -11.66 -4.22 43.49
N LEU A 396 -11.59 -4.51 42.20
CA LEU A 396 -10.46 -5.28 41.66
C LEU A 396 -9.18 -4.46 41.67
N ILE A 397 -9.22 -3.22 41.18
CA ILE A 397 -8.03 -2.38 40.99
C ILE A 397 -7.38 -2.09 42.35
N GLN A 398 -8.17 -1.69 43.35
CA GLN A 398 -7.64 -1.37 44.69
C GLN A 398 -6.93 -2.55 45.39
N ARG A 399 -7.18 -3.81 44.99
CA ARG A 399 -6.48 -4.99 45.56
C ARG A 399 -5.06 -5.14 45.03
N LEU A 400 -4.72 -4.50 43.91
CA LEU A 400 -3.40 -4.55 43.26
C LEU A 400 -2.42 -3.55 43.88
N SER A 401 -2.19 -3.64 45.20
CA SER A 401 -1.43 -2.65 45.97
C SER A 401 0.03 -2.40 45.53
N ASN A 402 0.62 -3.32 44.76
CA ASN A 402 1.99 -3.19 44.22
C ASN A 402 2.05 -2.59 42.80
N LEU A 403 0.91 -2.21 42.20
CA LEU A 403 0.84 -1.72 40.83
C LEU A 403 1.60 -0.38 40.68
N GLU A 404 2.57 -0.35 39.77
CA GLU A 404 3.39 0.81 39.37
C GLU A 404 2.86 1.45 38.08
N GLU A 405 2.43 0.64 37.12
CA GLU A 405 2.07 1.08 35.77
C GLU A 405 0.72 0.46 35.34
N LEU A 406 -0.22 1.31 34.94
CA LEU A 406 -1.53 0.90 34.44
C LEU A 406 -1.80 1.53 33.07
N TYR A 407 -2.05 0.67 32.08
CA TYR A 407 -2.32 1.10 30.71
C TYR A 407 -3.70 0.63 30.26
N PHE A 408 -4.51 1.59 29.82
CA PHE A 408 -5.94 1.45 29.58
C PHE A 408 -6.44 2.27 28.39
N HIS A 409 -5.55 2.76 27.52
CA HIS A 409 -5.96 3.56 26.36
C HIS A 409 -6.75 2.70 25.37
N GLY A 410 -7.61 3.27 24.54
CA GLY A 410 -8.29 2.52 23.47
C GLY A 410 -9.44 1.60 23.91
N CYS A 411 -9.77 1.56 25.21
CA CYS A 411 -10.82 0.72 25.79
C CYS A 411 -12.20 1.43 25.78
N TRP A 412 -12.74 1.71 24.59
CA TRP A 412 -13.87 2.63 24.45
C TRP A 412 -15.22 2.11 24.94
N SER A 413 -15.39 0.80 25.10
CA SER A 413 -16.64 0.20 25.60
C SER A 413 -16.73 0.19 27.13
N MET A 414 -15.65 0.60 27.81
CA MET A 414 -15.51 0.49 29.25
C MET A 414 -16.41 1.48 30.00
N LYS A 415 -17.06 1.00 31.06
CA LYS A 415 -17.81 1.83 32.01
C LYS A 415 -17.14 1.85 33.39
N TRP A 416 -17.19 2.99 34.05
CA TRP A 416 -16.76 3.17 35.44
C TRP A 416 -17.97 3.43 36.34
N ALA A 417 -17.89 2.96 37.59
CA ALA A 417 -18.90 3.26 38.60
C ALA A 417 -18.86 4.74 38.99
N THR A 418 -20.02 5.39 38.91
CA THR A 418 -20.32 6.75 39.38
C THR A 418 -21.33 6.72 40.54
N GLU A 419 -21.61 7.85 41.16
CA GLU A 419 -22.55 7.96 42.30
C GLU A 419 -23.99 7.53 41.97
N ASN A 420 -24.36 7.56 40.68
CA ASN A 420 -25.69 7.18 40.19
C ASN A 420 -25.80 5.73 39.71
N THR A 421 -24.72 4.92 39.85
CA THR A 421 -24.74 3.52 39.42
C THR A 421 -25.58 2.70 40.40
N THR A 422 -26.54 1.92 39.91
CA THR A 422 -27.41 1.08 40.76
C THR A 422 -26.62 -0.04 41.44
N GLU A 423 -26.97 -0.44 42.67
CA GLU A 423 -26.29 -1.50 43.45
C GLU A 423 -26.12 -2.84 42.70
N ASN A 424 -26.93 -3.12 41.68
CA ASN A 424 -26.83 -4.33 40.85
C ASN A 424 -25.69 -4.32 39.83
N GLU A 425 -25.06 -3.17 39.57
CA GLU A 425 -23.98 -3.01 38.59
C GLU A 425 -22.61 -2.89 39.30
N CYS A 426 -21.98 -4.03 39.61
CA CYS A 426 -20.70 -4.12 40.33
C CYS A 426 -19.47 -3.71 39.48
N TYR A 427 -19.36 -2.44 39.06
CA TYR A 427 -18.18 -1.92 38.34
C TYR A 427 -17.13 -1.31 39.27
N SER A 428 -15.87 -1.27 38.82
CA SER A 428 -14.80 -0.53 39.50
C SER A 428 -14.99 0.98 39.39
N SER A 429 -14.63 1.72 40.45
CA SER A 429 -14.66 3.18 40.48
C SER A 429 -13.27 3.75 40.19
N LEU A 430 -13.21 4.88 39.47
CA LEU A 430 -11.94 5.56 39.18
C LEU A 430 -11.21 6.00 40.47
N SER A 431 -11.95 6.25 41.54
CA SER A 431 -11.42 6.55 42.88
C SER A 431 -10.53 5.42 43.45
N GLU A 432 -10.65 4.20 42.94
CA GLU A 432 -9.76 3.09 43.32
C GLU A 432 -8.30 3.35 42.92
N LEU A 433 -8.03 4.16 41.90
CA LEU A 433 -6.66 4.54 41.50
C LEU A 433 -5.93 5.29 42.62
N ASN A 434 -6.65 6.10 43.40
CA ASN A 434 -6.09 6.86 44.52
C ASN A 434 -5.72 5.99 45.72
N LEU A 435 -6.18 4.73 45.73
CA LEU A 435 -5.84 3.76 46.78
C LEU A 435 -4.57 2.97 46.45
N LEU A 436 -3.95 3.19 45.27
CA LEU A 436 -2.74 2.51 44.84
C LEU A 436 -1.49 3.32 45.24
N PRO A 437 -0.72 2.88 46.26
CA PRO A 437 0.37 3.69 46.83
C PRO A 437 1.62 3.79 45.94
N LYS A 438 1.75 2.92 44.92
CA LYS A 438 2.93 2.84 44.04
C LYS A 438 2.65 3.26 42.61
N LEU A 439 1.41 3.59 42.26
CA LEU A 439 1.04 3.93 40.89
C LEU A 439 1.75 5.23 40.49
N GLY A 440 2.53 5.16 39.41
CA GLY A 440 3.30 6.30 38.91
C GLY A 440 3.19 6.52 37.41
N VAL A 441 2.71 5.52 36.67
CA VAL A 441 2.42 5.61 35.22
C VAL A 441 0.96 5.25 34.95
N LEU A 442 0.28 6.11 34.20
CA LEU A 442 -1.12 5.90 33.82
C LEU A 442 -1.36 6.29 32.36
N SER A 443 -1.92 5.39 31.56
CA SER A 443 -2.48 5.76 30.26
C SER A 443 -3.94 5.37 30.23
N LEU A 444 -4.83 6.30 29.91
CA LEU A 444 -6.27 6.03 29.88
C LEU A 444 -7.03 7.00 28.98
N ASP A 445 -8.14 6.52 28.46
CA ASP A 445 -9.17 7.34 27.82
C ASP A 445 -10.44 7.28 28.69
N LEU A 446 -11.03 8.42 29.03
CA LEU A 446 -12.22 8.53 29.87
C LEU A 446 -13.27 9.43 29.23
N ASP A 447 -14.53 9.06 29.39
CA ASP A 447 -15.65 9.99 29.16
C ASP A 447 -15.82 10.86 30.43
N PRO A 448 -15.93 12.20 30.33
CA PRO A 448 -16.17 13.08 31.46
C PRO A 448 -17.29 12.62 32.40
N GLN A 449 -18.34 11.97 31.88
CA GLN A 449 -19.46 11.49 32.70
C GLN A 449 -19.06 10.42 33.73
N HIS A 450 -17.90 9.80 33.56
CA HIS A 450 -17.38 8.74 34.41
C HIS A 450 -16.45 9.25 35.53
N LEU A 451 -16.16 10.56 35.56
CA LEU A 451 -15.41 11.17 36.65
C LEU A 451 -16.33 11.35 37.88
N PRO A 452 -15.98 10.77 39.04
CA PRO A 452 -16.70 11.03 40.30
C PRO A 452 -16.57 12.50 40.73
N ASP A 453 -17.59 13.03 41.43
CA ASP A 453 -17.56 14.38 41.95
C ASP A 453 -16.39 14.56 42.94
N GLY A 454 -15.58 15.60 42.73
CA GLY A 454 -14.40 15.88 43.55
C GLY A 454 -13.22 14.93 43.37
N PHE A 455 -13.25 14.02 42.37
CA PHE A 455 -12.10 13.16 42.06
C PHE A 455 -10.89 13.98 41.59
N VAL A 456 -9.70 13.57 42.01
CA VAL A 456 -8.42 14.12 41.57
C VAL A 456 -7.48 12.96 41.28
N PHE A 457 -6.77 13.00 40.15
CA PHE A 457 -5.77 11.99 39.81
C PHE A 457 -4.65 11.96 40.85
N PRO A 458 -4.06 10.78 41.13
CA PRO A 458 -2.91 10.69 42.00
C PRO A 458 -1.69 11.36 41.34
N LYS A 459 -0.64 11.61 42.11
CA LYS A 459 0.62 12.12 41.56
C LYS A 459 1.27 11.06 40.66
N LEU A 460 1.46 11.39 39.39
CA LEU A 460 2.03 10.51 38.37
C LEU A 460 3.28 11.16 37.77
N TRP A 461 4.34 10.38 37.56
CA TRP A 461 5.56 10.89 36.93
C TRP A 461 5.57 10.67 35.41
N LYS A 462 4.67 9.84 34.87
CA LYS A 462 4.32 9.73 33.43
C LYS A 462 2.83 9.48 33.26
N PHE A 463 2.23 10.10 32.25
CA PHE A 463 0.81 9.93 31.99
C PHE A 463 0.45 10.28 30.54
N ASP A 464 -0.48 9.53 29.96
CA ASP A 464 -1.17 9.89 28.72
C ASP A 464 -2.67 9.76 28.97
N VAL A 465 -3.26 10.87 29.39
CA VAL A 465 -4.65 10.94 29.86
C VAL A 465 -5.47 11.73 28.86
N TRP A 466 -6.52 11.10 28.35
CA TRP A 466 -7.45 11.73 27.44
C TRP A 466 -8.88 11.68 27.99
N ILE A 467 -9.43 12.87 28.26
CA ILE A 467 -10.79 13.03 28.75
C ILE A 467 -11.64 13.61 27.61
N ARG A 468 -12.49 12.78 27.00
CA ARG A 468 -13.16 13.07 25.72
C ARG A 468 -14.68 12.91 25.76
N SER A 469 -15.40 13.75 25.03
CA SER A 469 -16.79 13.46 24.63
C SER A 469 -16.80 12.66 23.32
N ASN A 470 -17.74 11.72 23.18
CA ASN A 470 -17.82 10.67 22.15
C ASN A 470 -17.50 11.08 20.70
N TRP A 471 -16.22 11.01 20.30
CA TRP A 471 -15.77 11.10 18.90
C TRP A 471 -14.54 10.23 18.65
N TRP A 472 -14.46 9.67 17.44
CA TRP A 472 -13.36 8.84 16.96
C TRP A 472 -12.26 9.75 16.39
N THR A 473 -11.10 9.80 17.03
CA THR A 473 -9.86 10.18 16.36
C THR A 473 -8.81 9.10 16.58
N SER A 474 -8.14 8.70 15.50
CA SER A 474 -7.11 7.67 15.50
C SER A 474 -5.78 8.27 15.98
N PHE A 475 -5.67 8.56 17.27
CA PHE A 475 -4.37 8.92 17.85
C PHE A 475 -3.60 7.64 18.23
N LYS A 476 -2.32 7.58 17.85
CA LYS A 476 -1.37 6.60 18.40
C LYS A 476 -1.02 7.06 19.83
N PRO A 477 -1.42 6.32 20.87
CA PRO A 477 -1.17 6.69 22.26
C PRO A 477 0.33 6.57 22.58
N CYS A 478 0.77 7.42 23.51
CA CYS A 478 2.15 7.49 23.95
C CYS A 478 2.21 7.24 25.46
N PRO A 479 2.08 5.98 25.93
CA PRO A 479 1.99 5.62 27.35
C PRO A 479 3.17 6.06 28.26
N ILE A 480 4.21 6.67 27.68
CA ILE A 480 5.44 7.09 28.35
C ILE A 480 5.67 8.60 28.21
N SER A 481 4.76 9.35 27.57
CA SER A 481 4.79 10.82 27.56
C SER A 481 4.17 11.40 28.84
N ARG A 482 4.22 12.73 28.96
CA ARG A 482 3.45 13.51 29.95
C ARG A 482 2.42 14.35 29.21
N SER A 483 1.44 13.66 28.65
CA SER A 483 0.44 14.21 27.74
C SER A 483 -0.93 14.24 28.41
N LEU A 484 -1.60 15.38 28.29
CA LEU A 484 -2.95 15.58 28.82
C LEU A 484 -3.83 16.19 27.74
N ARG A 485 -5.00 15.58 27.51
CA ARG A 485 -6.01 16.07 26.56
C ARG A 485 -7.36 16.16 27.24
N ILE A 486 -7.96 17.35 27.29
CA ILE A 486 -9.20 17.60 28.02
C ILE A 486 -10.19 18.32 27.11
N ILE A 487 -11.42 17.78 27.02
CA ILE A 487 -12.50 18.33 26.17
C ILE A 487 -13.60 19.05 27.01
N ASP A 488 -13.47 19.15 28.34
CA ASP A 488 -14.47 19.82 29.19
C ASP A 488 -13.86 20.46 30.46
N ILE A 489 -14.41 21.61 30.88
CA ILE A 489 -14.00 22.34 32.08
C ILE A 489 -14.17 21.54 33.37
N LYS A 490 -15.21 20.72 33.50
CA LYS A 490 -15.47 19.92 34.72
C LYS A 490 -14.34 18.95 35.05
N SER A 491 -13.51 18.63 34.06
CA SER A 491 -12.42 17.66 34.17
C SER A 491 -11.07 18.29 34.54
N ILE A 492 -10.97 19.62 34.51
CA ILE A 492 -9.73 20.36 34.82
C ILE A 492 -9.35 20.19 36.29
N ASP A 493 -10.34 20.28 37.20
CA ASP A 493 -10.12 20.08 38.63
C ASP A 493 -9.53 18.70 38.94
N ALA A 494 -10.00 17.67 38.23
CA ALA A 494 -9.49 16.31 38.39
C ALA A 494 -8.01 16.17 37.97
N CYS A 495 -7.55 16.97 37.00
CA CYS A 495 -6.21 16.91 36.46
C CYS A 495 -5.22 17.90 37.10
N LYS A 496 -5.65 18.68 38.10
CA LYS A 496 -4.84 19.73 38.76
C LYS A 496 -3.42 19.27 39.13
N GLN A 497 -3.29 18.06 39.67
CA GLN A 497 -1.99 17.50 40.09
C GLN A 497 -1.06 17.12 38.93
N LEU A 498 -1.59 16.91 37.72
CA LEU A 498 -0.81 16.47 36.55
C LEU A 498 -0.19 17.63 35.77
N PHE A 499 -0.77 18.83 35.87
CA PHE A 499 -0.31 20.00 35.11
C PHE A 499 1.07 20.53 35.49
N GLU A 500 1.59 20.22 36.68
CA GLU A 500 2.94 20.65 37.08
C GLU A 500 4.02 20.03 36.17
N ASP A 501 3.82 18.77 35.81
CA ASP A 501 4.77 17.96 35.06
C ASP A 501 4.43 17.79 33.57
N VAL A 502 3.29 18.31 33.10
CA VAL A 502 2.82 18.10 31.73
C VAL A 502 3.77 18.68 30.68
N GLU A 503 4.08 17.89 29.65
CA GLU A 503 4.95 18.25 28.52
C GLU A 503 4.14 18.60 27.27
N SER A 504 2.97 17.98 27.10
CA SER A 504 2.03 18.24 26.00
C SER A 504 0.63 18.39 26.54
N LEU A 505 0.00 19.54 26.30
CA LEU A 505 -1.35 19.84 26.78
C LEU A 505 -2.25 20.25 25.62
N ASP A 506 -3.36 19.54 25.45
CA ASP A 506 -4.45 19.94 24.54
C ASP A 506 -5.72 20.22 25.35
N LEU A 507 -6.24 21.43 25.27
CA LEU A 507 -7.50 21.83 25.87
C LEU A 507 -8.50 22.19 24.77
N LYS A 508 -9.67 21.57 24.82
CA LYS A 508 -10.77 21.82 23.88
C LYS A 508 -12.04 22.20 24.62
N THR A 509 -12.78 23.16 24.08
CA THR A 509 -14.11 23.57 24.58
C THR A 509 -14.13 24.00 26.05
N VAL A 510 -13.02 24.56 26.55
CA VAL A 510 -12.91 25.08 27.93
C VAL A 510 -13.50 26.49 28.01
N GLN A 511 -14.60 26.65 28.73
CA GLN A 511 -15.30 27.94 28.91
C GLN A 511 -15.27 28.39 30.37
N GLY A 512 -15.24 29.71 30.65
CA GLY A 512 -15.32 30.26 32.02
C GLY A 512 -13.99 30.69 32.64
N TYR A 513 -12.86 30.47 31.95
CA TYR A 513 -11.55 31.02 32.33
C TYR A 513 -11.11 32.09 31.34
N PRO A 514 -10.84 33.34 31.80
CA PRO A 514 -10.38 34.42 30.94
C PRO A 514 -8.92 34.25 30.48
N ASN A 515 -8.13 33.42 31.15
CA ASN A 515 -6.75 33.10 30.83
C ASN A 515 -6.32 31.74 31.39
N LEU A 516 -5.16 31.21 31.00
CA LEU A 516 -4.59 30.01 31.64
C LEU A 516 -3.87 30.39 32.94
N ILE A 517 -3.10 31.47 32.90
CA ILE A 517 -2.38 32.01 34.06
C ILE A 517 -2.91 33.42 34.35
N PRO A 518 -3.36 33.73 35.57
CA PRO A 518 -3.32 32.89 36.78
C PRO A 518 -4.56 32.01 36.99
N SER A 519 -5.56 32.01 36.10
CA SER A 519 -6.87 31.43 36.41
C SER A 519 -6.86 29.94 36.79
N LEU A 520 -5.88 29.17 36.32
CA LEU A 520 -5.72 27.76 36.69
C LEU A 520 -4.82 27.53 37.92
N GLU A 521 -4.15 28.57 38.45
CA GLU A 521 -3.16 28.49 39.53
C GLU A 521 -1.97 27.54 39.22
N LEU A 522 -1.51 27.51 37.96
CA LEU A 522 -0.49 26.57 37.46
C LEU A 522 0.76 27.27 36.91
N GLU A 523 1.92 26.62 37.04
CA GLU A 523 3.22 27.15 36.58
C GLU A 523 3.67 26.68 35.18
N PHE A 524 3.09 25.59 34.63
CA PHE A 524 3.42 25.00 33.31
C PHE A 524 4.92 24.96 32.95
N SER A 525 5.78 24.61 33.91
CA SER A 525 7.24 24.78 33.78
C SER A 525 7.90 23.82 32.78
N LYS A 526 7.31 22.63 32.56
CA LYS A 526 7.81 21.58 31.64
C LYS A 526 7.11 21.54 30.29
N LEU A 527 6.12 22.41 30.06
CA LEU A 527 5.30 22.38 28.86
C LEU A 527 6.10 22.71 27.59
N THR A 528 6.03 21.83 26.59
CA THR A 528 6.70 21.96 25.29
C THR A 528 5.73 22.09 24.12
N SER A 529 4.51 21.55 24.26
CA SER A 529 3.45 21.64 23.25
C SER A 529 2.13 22.05 23.90
N LEU A 530 1.47 23.07 23.35
CA LEU A 530 0.17 23.57 23.81
C LEU A 530 -0.80 23.67 22.63
N GLY A 531 -1.92 22.98 22.73
CA GLY A 531 -3.07 23.09 21.83
C GLY A 531 -4.29 23.65 22.55
N LEU A 532 -4.90 24.70 22.02
CA LEU A 532 -6.19 25.23 22.48
C LEU A 532 -7.18 25.26 21.33
N ASP A 533 -8.38 24.73 21.54
CA ASP A 533 -9.44 24.66 20.53
C ASP A 533 -10.81 25.07 21.12
N SER A 534 -11.50 26.04 20.51
CA SER A 534 -12.87 26.42 20.88
C SER A 534 -13.02 26.90 22.35
N CYS A 535 -12.02 27.62 22.88
CA CYS A 535 -12.01 28.14 24.25
C CYS A 535 -12.49 29.61 24.30
N ASP A 536 -13.75 29.85 23.91
CA ASP A 536 -14.30 31.17 23.58
C ASP A 536 -14.34 32.20 24.73
N GLY A 537 -14.09 31.80 25.98
CA GLY A 537 -14.02 32.72 27.11
C GLY A 537 -12.63 33.33 27.35
N MET A 538 -11.61 32.82 26.66
CA MET A 538 -10.21 33.14 26.94
C MET A 538 -9.74 34.37 26.15
N LYS A 539 -9.37 35.43 26.88
CA LYS A 539 -8.88 36.69 26.30
C LYS A 539 -7.37 36.73 26.10
N CYS A 540 -6.62 36.04 26.95
CA CYS A 540 -5.17 35.89 26.83
C CYS A 540 -4.67 34.57 27.42
N LEU A 541 -3.45 34.14 27.12
CA LEU A 541 -2.88 32.95 27.77
C LEU A 541 -2.37 33.30 29.18
N ILE A 542 -1.72 34.47 29.31
CA ILE A 542 -1.20 35.02 30.57
C ILE A 542 -1.80 36.40 30.84
N ASP A 543 -2.35 36.62 32.03
CA ASP A 543 -2.67 37.96 32.56
C ASP A 543 -1.69 38.36 33.67
N ALA A 544 -0.69 39.15 33.30
CA ALA A 544 0.32 39.73 34.19
C ALA A 544 -0.04 41.12 34.72
N SER A 545 -1.26 41.61 34.47
CA SER A 545 -1.66 42.97 34.83
C SER A 545 -1.87 43.19 36.34
N LYS A 546 -2.17 42.11 37.10
CA LYS A 546 -2.64 42.21 38.50
C LYS A 546 -2.02 41.21 39.51
N GLN A 547 -1.12 40.31 39.12
CA GLN A 547 -0.54 39.27 40.00
C GLN A 547 0.96 38.96 39.74
N GLN A 548 1.62 38.26 40.69
CA GLN A 548 2.94 37.64 40.47
C GLN A 548 2.79 36.41 39.55
N VAL A 549 3.01 36.59 38.25
CA VAL A 549 3.05 35.51 37.26
C VAL A 549 4.37 34.74 37.40
N PRO A 550 4.39 33.40 37.22
CA PRO A 550 5.63 32.63 37.21
C PRO A 550 6.63 33.19 36.20
N THR A 551 7.85 33.48 36.65
CA THR A 551 8.88 34.17 35.84
C THR A 551 9.27 33.44 34.57
N THR A 552 9.07 32.12 34.51
CA THR A 552 9.47 31.22 33.40
C THR A 552 8.28 30.60 32.65
N ALA A 553 7.06 31.11 32.82
CA ALA A 553 5.86 30.55 32.17
C ALA A 553 6.03 30.46 30.64
N PHE A 554 5.70 29.28 30.07
CA PHE A 554 5.83 28.96 28.63
C PHE A 554 7.23 29.20 28.02
N SER A 555 8.30 29.22 28.82
CA SER A 555 9.68 29.40 28.33
C SER A 555 10.25 28.17 27.59
N ASN A 556 9.67 26.99 27.82
CA ASN A 556 10.06 25.73 27.16
C ASN A 556 9.19 25.37 25.95
N LEU A 557 8.18 26.19 25.63
CA LEU A 557 7.21 25.90 24.57
C LEU A 557 7.89 25.93 23.19
N ARG A 558 7.74 24.83 22.44
CA ARG A 558 8.22 24.64 21.05
C ARG A 558 7.09 24.64 20.04
N SER A 559 5.91 24.16 20.43
CA SER A 559 4.73 24.11 19.57
C SER A 559 3.55 24.80 20.25
N LEU A 560 2.90 25.72 19.52
CA LEU A 560 1.66 26.37 19.94
C LEU A 560 0.63 26.26 18.81
N SER A 561 -0.53 25.67 19.12
CA SER A 561 -1.66 25.57 18.22
C SER A 561 -2.90 26.20 18.86
N LEU A 562 -3.51 27.16 18.18
CA LEU A 562 -4.70 27.88 18.62
C LEU A 562 -5.76 27.77 17.53
N ALA A 563 -6.93 27.23 17.84
CA ALA A 563 -8.02 27.02 16.90
C ALA A 563 -9.35 27.53 17.45
N SER A 564 -10.13 28.24 16.64
CA SER A 564 -11.45 28.77 16.99
C SER A 564 -11.45 29.50 18.34
N MET A 565 -10.48 30.39 18.55
CA MET A 565 -10.31 31.16 19.77
C MET A 565 -10.97 32.54 19.61
N LEU A 566 -12.31 32.59 19.67
CA LEU A 566 -13.09 33.74 19.23
C LEU A 566 -12.93 35.01 20.08
N ALA A 567 -12.50 34.91 21.33
CA ALA A 567 -12.31 36.05 22.23
C ALA A 567 -10.84 36.36 22.55
N LEU A 568 -9.89 35.66 21.92
CA LEU A 568 -8.47 35.77 22.24
C LEU A 568 -7.89 37.06 21.63
N GLU A 569 -7.60 38.05 22.49
CA GLU A 569 -7.13 39.38 22.10
C GLU A 569 -5.60 39.45 22.00
N GLU A 570 -4.88 38.77 22.91
CA GLU A 570 -3.41 38.77 22.98
C GLU A 570 -2.86 37.51 23.65
N LEU A 571 -1.59 37.15 23.45
CA LEU A 571 -1.01 35.99 24.16
C LEU A 571 -0.67 36.29 25.62
N CYS A 572 -0.27 37.52 25.94
CA CYS A 572 0.10 37.93 27.30
C CYS A 572 -0.34 39.38 27.56
N ASN A 573 -1.30 39.57 28.48
CA ASN A 573 -1.73 40.88 28.95
C ASN A 573 -0.77 41.41 30.03
N GLY A 574 -0.05 42.49 29.74
CA GLY A 574 0.96 43.08 30.63
C GLY A 574 2.42 42.70 30.26
N PRO A 575 3.39 42.88 31.17
CA PRO A 575 4.80 42.60 30.87
C PRO A 575 5.06 41.10 30.68
N GLN A 576 5.75 40.75 29.59
CA GLN A 576 6.06 39.35 29.25
C GLN A 576 7.01 38.71 30.26
N PRO A 577 6.78 37.45 30.68
CA PRO A 577 7.70 36.69 31.51
C PRO A 577 9.08 36.50 30.85
N GLN A 578 10.10 36.24 31.66
CA GLN A 578 11.45 36.00 31.15
C GLN A 578 11.51 34.73 30.31
N GLY A 579 11.98 34.85 29.07
CA GLY A 579 12.09 33.72 28.14
C GLY A 579 10.75 33.25 27.53
N PHE A 580 9.66 34.01 27.71
CA PHE A 580 8.34 33.69 27.16
C PHE A 580 8.41 33.40 25.65
N LEU A 581 7.99 32.18 25.25
CA LEU A 581 7.99 31.68 23.87
C LEU A 581 9.34 31.72 23.13
N GLN A 582 10.47 31.83 23.85
CA GLN A 582 11.80 31.96 23.23
C GLN A 582 12.21 30.73 22.41
N LYS A 583 11.71 29.54 22.76
CA LYS A 583 12.01 28.26 22.10
C LYS A 583 10.94 27.85 21.07
N LEU A 584 9.99 28.73 20.74
CA LEU A 584 8.87 28.40 19.86
C LEU A 584 9.37 28.18 18.42
N GLU A 585 9.13 26.98 17.89
CA GLU A 585 9.52 26.52 16.56
C GLU A 585 8.34 26.49 15.59
N THR A 586 7.15 26.13 16.08
CA THR A 586 5.93 26.02 15.28
C THR A 586 4.79 26.80 15.91
N LEU A 587 4.14 27.64 15.10
CA LEU A 587 2.93 28.36 15.46
C LEU A 587 1.82 28.05 14.45
N SER A 588 0.69 27.57 14.95
CA SER A 588 -0.54 27.34 14.18
C SER A 588 -1.67 28.18 14.75
N LEU A 589 -2.29 29.02 13.90
CA LEU A 589 -3.45 29.83 14.23
C LEU A 589 -4.60 29.46 13.28
N GLN A 590 -5.76 29.16 13.83
CA GLN A 590 -6.97 28.87 13.07
C GLN A 590 -8.14 29.65 13.66
N ASP A 591 -8.85 30.45 12.88
CA ASP A 591 -10.07 31.16 13.30
C ASP A 591 -9.91 31.94 14.62
N CYS A 592 -8.81 32.71 14.72
CA CYS A 592 -8.42 33.53 15.87
C CYS A 592 -8.54 35.03 15.53
N ASN A 593 -9.76 35.52 15.28
CA ASN A 593 -9.99 36.80 14.59
C ASN A 593 -9.80 38.06 15.44
N GLU A 594 -9.94 37.97 16.77
CA GLU A 594 -9.82 39.11 17.69
C GLU A 594 -8.37 39.34 18.16
N MET A 595 -7.40 38.55 17.67
CA MET A 595 -6.01 38.64 18.11
C MET A 595 -5.33 39.89 17.54
N ILE A 596 -5.17 40.92 18.37
CA ILE A 596 -4.59 42.23 18.01
C ILE A 596 -3.19 42.40 18.65
N GLY A 597 -2.90 41.70 19.75
CA GLY A 597 -1.65 41.83 20.51
C GLY A 597 -0.42 41.21 19.84
N ALA A 598 0.77 41.77 20.13
CA ALA A 598 2.03 41.31 19.56
C ALA A 598 2.38 39.86 19.95
N ILE A 599 2.66 38.99 18.97
CA ILE A 599 3.35 37.72 19.21
C ILE A 599 4.82 38.04 19.57
N PRO A 600 5.36 37.53 20.69
CA PRO A 600 6.73 37.80 21.09
C PRO A 600 7.74 37.39 20.02
N ILE A 601 8.91 38.05 20.05
CA ILE A 601 10.07 37.80 19.20
C ILE A 601 10.64 36.40 19.51
N SER A 602 10.07 35.33 18.94
CA SER A 602 10.75 34.03 18.91
C SER A 602 11.80 34.05 17.80
N GLN A 603 13.08 33.96 18.18
CA GLN A 603 14.18 33.82 17.22
C GLN A 603 14.22 32.44 16.56
N ASN A 604 13.44 31.47 17.03
CA ASN A 604 13.51 30.07 16.59
C ASN A 604 12.30 29.62 15.77
N LEU A 605 11.37 30.52 15.43
CA LEU A 605 10.15 30.16 14.70
C LEU A 605 10.49 29.74 13.27
N GLU A 606 10.36 28.44 12.96
CA GLU A 606 10.69 27.86 11.66
C GLU A 606 9.46 27.68 10.77
N ALA A 607 8.29 27.44 11.36
CA ALA A 607 7.05 27.16 10.65
C ALA A 607 5.88 28.00 11.20
N LEU A 608 5.20 28.69 10.29
CA LEU A 608 4.00 29.47 10.58
C LEU A 608 2.83 28.97 9.73
N GLN A 609 1.73 28.63 10.40
CA GLN A 609 0.47 28.23 9.77
C GLN A 609 -0.65 29.15 10.26
N VAL A 610 -1.36 29.79 9.33
CA VAL A 610 -2.50 30.66 9.63
C VAL A 610 -3.68 30.26 8.76
N HIS A 611 -4.83 29.97 9.36
CA HIS A 611 -6.03 29.53 8.67
C HIS A 611 -7.24 30.34 9.16
N GLN A 612 -8.07 30.87 8.27
CA GLN A 612 -9.32 31.57 8.62
C GLN A 612 -9.15 32.73 9.64
N CYS A 613 -7.97 33.37 9.71
CA CYS A 613 -7.74 34.53 10.55
C CYS A 613 -7.92 35.83 9.74
N GLU A 614 -8.94 36.61 10.08
CA GLU A 614 -9.30 37.86 9.38
C GLU A 614 -8.36 39.03 9.76
N GLN A 615 -7.83 39.02 10.98
CA GLN A 615 -6.80 39.93 11.46
C GLN A 615 -5.78 39.10 12.24
N TRP A 616 -4.51 39.18 11.89
CA TRP A 616 -3.45 38.55 12.68
C TRP A 616 -2.25 39.50 12.85
N PRO A 617 -1.59 39.49 14.01
CA PRO A 617 -0.62 40.52 14.41
C PRO A 617 0.75 40.29 13.74
N ASN A 618 0.94 40.84 12.53
CA ASN A 618 2.18 40.71 11.75
C ASN A 618 3.24 41.81 12.03
N HIS A 619 2.94 42.80 12.87
CA HIS A 619 3.78 44.00 13.05
C HIS A 619 5.04 43.81 13.91
N HIS A 620 5.17 42.71 14.66
CA HIS A 620 6.24 42.49 15.65
C HIS A 620 6.99 41.15 15.53
N LEU A 621 6.74 40.38 14.47
CA LEU A 621 7.39 39.08 14.27
C LEU A 621 8.84 39.22 13.78
N SER A 622 9.77 38.55 14.44
CA SER A 622 11.08 38.28 13.86
C SER A 622 10.96 37.08 12.92
N LEU A 623 11.11 37.31 11.62
CA LEU A 623 10.96 36.27 10.59
C LEU A 623 12.31 35.59 10.25
N GLN A 624 13.39 35.92 10.97
CA GLN A 624 14.77 35.57 10.61
C GLN A 624 15.05 34.07 10.44
N SER A 625 14.34 33.22 11.18
CA SER A 625 14.49 31.76 11.14
C SER A 625 13.35 31.04 10.40
N LEU A 626 12.41 31.80 9.83
CA LEU A 626 11.20 31.26 9.24
C LEU A 626 11.52 30.58 7.91
N LYS A 627 11.22 29.28 7.80
CA LYS A 627 11.48 28.46 6.61
C LYS A 627 10.20 28.20 5.82
N VAL A 628 9.07 28.04 6.53
CA VAL A 628 7.79 27.65 5.94
C VAL A 628 6.68 28.57 6.41
N VAL A 629 5.92 29.12 5.46
CA VAL A 629 4.72 29.91 5.70
C VAL A 629 3.55 29.32 4.93
N GLN A 630 2.47 29.02 5.64
CA GLN A 630 1.21 28.55 5.07
C GLN A 630 0.07 29.43 5.57
N ILE A 631 -0.65 30.05 4.63
CA ILE A 631 -1.74 30.97 4.95
C ILE A 631 -2.94 30.59 4.11
N SER A 632 -4.09 30.41 4.74
CA SER A 632 -5.28 29.92 4.05
C SER A 632 -6.56 30.56 4.58
N ASP A 633 -7.50 30.88 3.70
CA ASP A 633 -8.85 31.34 4.05
C ASP A 633 -8.89 32.64 4.89
N CYS A 634 -7.81 33.43 4.91
CA CYS A 634 -7.72 34.74 5.58
C CYS A 634 -8.26 35.83 4.65
N ASN A 635 -9.58 36.08 4.66
CA ASN A 635 -10.22 36.82 3.58
C ASN A 635 -10.09 38.34 3.68
N SER A 636 -9.95 38.94 4.85
CA SER A 636 -9.90 40.40 5.05
C SER A 636 -8.48 40.98 4.95
N LEU A 637 -7.47 40.11 4.88
CA LEU A 637 -6.08 40.51 4.92
C LEU A 637 -5.66 41.14 3.59
N LYS A 638 -5.19 42.40 3.63
CA LYS A 638 -4.70 43.14 2.45
C LYS A 638 -3.23 42.87 2.12
N TYR A 639 -2.40 42.63 3.13
CA TYR A 639 -0.99 42.31 2.97
C TYR A 639 -0.50 41.36 4.05
N LEU A 640 0.45 40.48 3.71
CA LEU A 640 0.94 39.44 4.63
C LEU A 640 1.99 39.97 5.60
N PHE A 641 2.97 40.71 5.10
CA PHE A 641 4.07 41.25 5.89
C PHE A 641 4.17 42.77 5.72
N PRO A 642 4.25 43.56 6.82
CA PRO A 642 4.59 44.97 6.71
C PRO A 642 6.06 45.13 6.30
N MET A 643 6.43 46.23 5.62
CA MET A 643 7.82 46.52 5.22
C MET A 643 8.81 46.34 6.37
N SER A 644 8.45 46.80 7.58
CA SER A 644 9.29 46.73 8.78
C SER A 644 9.64 45.30 9.19
N ALA A 645 8.72 44.35 8.99
CA ALA A 645 8.94 42.93 9.30
C ALA A 645 9.68 42.22 8.16
N ALA A 646 9.46 42.62 6.91
CA ALA A 646 10.08 42.01 5.74
C ALA A 646 11.57 42.36 5.59
N ASN A 647 11.96 43.60 5.94
CA ASN A 647 13.31 44.10 5.78
C ASN A 647 14.32 43.27 6.62
N ASN A 648 15.30 42.64 5.97
CA ASN A 648 16.33 41.78 6.58
C ASN A 648 15.87 40.50 7.32
N SER A 649 14.59 40.10 7.24
CA SER A 649 14.10 38.96 8.04
C SER A 649 13.60 37.77 7.22
N LEU A 650 13.24 37.91 5.94
CA LEU A 650 12.73 36.79 5.11
C LEU A 650 13.82 35.94 4.43
N GLY A 651 15.10 36.13 4.80
CA GLY A 651 16.23 35.52 4.09
C GLY A 651 16.28 33.98 4.10
N GLN A 652 15.71 33.34 5.14
CA GLN A 652 15.67 31.87 5.26
C GLN A 652 14.40 31.23 4.70
N LEU A 653 13.42 32.02 4.24
CA LEU A 653 12.15 31.49 3.77
C LEU A 653 12.36 30.59 2.55
N GLN A 654 11.92 29.33 2.63
CA GLN A 654 12.10 28.32 1.58
C GLN A 654 10.80 28.06 0.81
N SER A 655 9.66 28.08 1.52
CA SER A 655 8.35 27.76 0.97
C SER A 655 7.29 28.76 1.46
N LEU A 656 6.53 29.28 0.51
CA LEU A 656 5.36 30.13 0.75
C LEU A 656 4.13 29.51 0.07
N ASP A 657 3.09 29.23 0.84
CA ASP A 657 1.82 28.67 0.37
C ASP A 657 0.67 29.58 0.84
N ILE A 658 -0.05 30.21 -0.10
CA ILE A 658 -1.15 31.15 0.18
C ILE A 658 -2.39 30.66 -0.55
N ARG A 659 -3.50 30.47 0.16
CA ARG A 659 -4.74 29.94 -0.43
C ARG A 659 -5.96 30.73 0.03
N ARG A 660 -6.90 31.04 -0.87
CA ARG A 660 -8.21 31.62 -0.52
C ARG A 660 -8.13 32.90 0.32
N CYS A 661 -7.16 33.78 0.04
CA CYS A 661 -7.04 35.09 0.68
C CYS A 661 -7.63 36.16 -0.25
N SER A 662 -8.95 36.32 -0.27
CA SER A 662 -9.65 37.07 -1.33
C SER A 662 -9.37 38.58 -1.37
N GLN A 663 -9.07 39.23 -0.23
CA GLN A 663 -8.71 40.67 -0.19
C GLN A 663 -7.20 40.94 -0.25
N LEU A 664 -6.36 39.91 -0.38
CA LEU A 664 -4.90 40.08 -0.43
C LEU A 664 -4.50 40.84 -1.70
N GLU A 665 -3.94 42.04 -1.54
CA GLU A 665 -3.53 42.93 -2.64
C GLU A 665 -2.03 42.78 -2.93
N GLU A 666 -1.19 42.70 -1.88
CA GLU A 666 0.27 42.55 -1.97
C GLU A 666 0.80 41.58 -0.91
N ILE A 667 1.92 40.88 -1.14
CA ILE A 667 2.52 40.04 -0.09
C ILE A 667 3.30 40.86 0.94
N ILE A 668 4.05 41.88 0.49
CA ILE A 668 4.80 42.81 1.34
C ILE A 668 4.23 44.20 1.11
N GLN A 669 3.85 44.90 2.18
CA GLN A 669 3.25 46.23 2.13
C GLN A 669 4.28 47.30 1.73
N GLY A 670 4.19 47.91 0.53
CA GLY A 670 4.97 49.11 0.17
C GLY A 670 5.70 49.06 -1.19
N THR A 671 5.80 50.20 -1.87
CA THR A 671 6.26 50.33 -3.28
C THR A 671 7.75 50.66 -3.46
N GLU A 672 8.52 50.95 -2.40
CA GLU A 672 9.97 51.16 -2.49
C GLU A 672 10.72 49.81 -2.41
N VAL A 673 10.64 49.04 -3.50
CA VAL A 673 11.32 47.75 -3.67
C VAL A 673 12.80 47.99 -4.00
N LEU A 674 13.60 48.32 -3.00
CA LEU A 674 15.05 48.23 -3.10
C LEU A 674 15.54 47.24 -2.04
N ASN A 675 15.94 46.05 -2.50
CA ASN A 675 16.74 45.02 -1.79
C ASN A 675 16.08 44.03 -0.79
N ILE A 676 14.78 43.77 -0.83
CA ILE A 676 14.19 42.66 -0.03
C ILE A 676 13.93 41.44 -0.93
N SER A 677 14.99 40.69 -1.27
CA SER A 677 14.85 39.41 -1.99
C SER A 677 15.08 38.23 -1.03
N PRO A 678 14.08 37.35 -0.80
CA PRO A 678 14.28 36.14 0.00
C PRO A 678 15.20 35.16 -0.75
N GLN A 679 16.49 35.17 -0.41
CA GLN A 679 17.54 34.44 -1.13
C GLN A 679 17.37 32.91 -1.12
N SER A 680 16.58 32.38 -0.17
CA SER A 680 16.37 30.94 0.03
C SER A 680 15.07 30.42 -0.59
N LEU A 681 14.22 31.28 -1.16
CA LEU A 681 12.88 30.91 -1.61
C LEU A 681 12.95 29.98 -2.83
N ARG A 682 12.47 28.74 -2.66
CA ARG A 682 12.46 27.70 -3.71
C ARG A 682 11.09 27.45 -4.28
N LYS A 683 10.04 27.71 -3.49
CA LYS A 683 8.68 27.30 -3.80
C LYS A 683 7.66 28.36 -3.42
N ILE A 684 6.82 28.70 -4.38
CA ILE A 684 5.66 29.58 -4.19
C ILE A 684 4.42 28.86 -4.70
N ARG A 685 3.39 28.80 -3.86
CA ARG A 685 2.04 28.39 -4.25
C ARG A 685 1.07 29.49 -3.87
N VAL A 686 0.27 29.93 -4.84
CA VAL A 686 -0.82 30.88 -4.61
C VAL A 686 -2.08 30.34 -5.25
N SER A 687 -3.18 30.27 -4.50
CA SER A 687 -4.47 29.84 -5.03
C SER A 687 -5.61 30.74 -4.55
N GLU A 688 -6.58 31.06 -5.40
CA GLU A 688 -7.83 31.76 -5.05
C GLU A 688 -7.60 33.11 -4.34
N CYS A 689 -6.58 33.87 -4.77
CA CYS A 689 -6.22 35.19 -4.24
C CYS A 689 -6.65 36.30 -5.21
N ASN A 690 -7.93 36.68 -5.15
CA ASN A 690 -8.62 37.46 -6.19
C ASN A 690 -8.12 38.88 -6.39
N LYS A 691 -7.54 39.50 -5.36
CA LYS A 691 -7.03 40.87 -5.39
C LYS A 691 -5.52 40.98 -5.63
N LEU A 692 -4.80 39.87 -5.59
CA LEU A 692 -3.34 39.88 -5.63
C LEU A 692 -2.88 40.33 -7.02
N THR A 693 -2.13 41.43 -7.09
CA THR A 693 -1.75 42.07 -8.36
C THR A 693 -0.38 41.62 -8.85
N SER A 694 0.58 41.39 -7.96
CA SER A 694 1.96 41.08 -8.32
C SER A 694 2.66 40.14 -7.32
N LEU A 695 3.56 39.31 -7.84
CA LEU A 695 4.55 38.55 -7.07
C LEU A 695 5.97 39.15 -7.17
N SER A 696 6.12 40.34 -7.78
CA SER A 696 7.41 40.96 -8.10
C SER A 696 8.31 41.20 -6.87
N SER A 697 7.71 41.46 -5.71
CA SER A 697 8.40 41.59 -4.44
C SER A 697 9.13 40.31 -4.00
N LEU A 698 8.75 39.15 -4.53
CA LEU A 698 9.39 37.85 -4.28
C LEU A 698 10.13 37.29 -5.50
N SER A 699 9.85 37.81 -6.71
CA SER A 699 10.36 37.27 -7.99
C SER A 699 11.84 37.55 -8.25
N HIS A 700 12.45 38.48 -7.51
CA HIS A 700 13.90 38.71 -7.51
C HIS A 700 14.69 37.58 -6.83
N GLY A 701 14.02 36.54 -6.33
CA GLY A 701 14.67 35.36 -5.77
C GLY A 701 15.39 34.54 -6.84
N HIS A 702 16.72 34.65 -6.90
CA HIS A 702 17.60 33.94 -7.85
C HIS A 702 17.60 32.39 -7.76
N ARG A 703 16.66 31.78 -7.02
CA ARG A 703 16.60 30.35 -6.70
C ARG A 703 15.21 29.71 -6.78
N LEU A 704 14.18 30.43 -7.24
CA LEU A 704 12.82 29.86 -7.37
C LEU A 704 12.81 28.70 -8.36
N GLN A 705 12.39 27.51 -7.91
CA GLN A 705 12.37 26.26 -8.69
C GLN A 705 10.93 25.85 -9.05
N GLU A 706 9.98 26.09 -8.15
CA GLU A 706 8.57 25.72 -8.30
C GLU A 706 7.65 26.94 -8.15
N LEU A 707 6.79 27.16 -9.14
CA LEU A 707 5.69 28.12 -9.07
C LEU A 707 4.37 27.42 -9.40
N SER A 708 3.40 27.55 -8.50
CA SER A 708 2.02 27.10 -8.70
C SER A 708 1.08 28.28 -8.51
N VAL A 709 0.29 28.61 -9.52
CA VAL A 709 -0.75 29.64 -9.44
C VAL A 709 -2.09 29.03 -9.82
N ASP A 710 -3.12 29.25 -9.00
CA ASP A 710 -4.48 28.77 -9.25
C ASP A 710 -5.50 29.90 -9.00
N ASP A 711 -6.32 30.27 -9.98
CA ASP A 711 -7.45 31.20 -9.80
C ASP A 711 -7.08 32.54 -9.13
N CYS A 712 -6.10 33.24 -9.70
CA CYS A 712 -5.65 34.54 -9.21
C CYS A 712 -5.83 35.61 -10.30
N PRO A 713 -7.05 36.05 -10.64
CA PRO A 713 -7.38 36.75 -11.88
C PRO A 713 -6.70 38.11 -12.08
N ARG A 714 -6.28 38.79 -11.02
CA ARG A 714 -5.60 40.10 -11.10
C ARG A 714 -4.08 40.02 -11.17
N LEU A 715 -3.52 38.82 -11.05
CA LEU A 715 -2.07 38.63 -10.97
C LEU A 715 -1.44 38.85 -12.36
N THR A 716 -0.88 40.05 -12.59
CA THR A 716 -0.26 40.48 -13.86
C THR A 716 0.79 41.59 -13.63
N PRO A 717 1.99 41.54 -14.26
CA PRO A 717 2.57 40.45 -15.07
C PRO A 717 3.14 39.30 -14.21
N LEU A 718 3.17 38.08 -14.77
CA LEU A 718 3.83 36.92 -14.16
C LEU A 718 5.29 36.87 -14.60
N ILE A 719 6.15 37.59 -13.88
CA ILE A 719 7.60 37.57 -14.10
C ILE A 719 8.19 36.34 -13.40
N ILE A 720 8.72 35.41 -14.19
CA ILE A 720 9.23 34.11 -13.77
C ILE A 720 10.77 34.12 -13.71
N SER A 721 11.34 33.44 -12.72
CA SER A 721 12.79 33.19 -12.66
C SER A 721 13.26 32.26 -13.79
N ALA A 722 14.40 32.57 -14.43
CA ALA A 722 15.03 31.69 -15.43
C ALA A 722 15.44 30.29 -14.87
N LYS A 723 15.41 30.11 -13.54
CA LYS A 723 15.69 28.83 -12.86
C LYS A 723 14.46 27.98 -12.56
N ILE A 724 13.25 28.38 -12.96
CA ILE A 724 12.05 27.56 -12.77
C ILE A 724 12.21 26.22 -13.48
N GLN A 725 11.96 25.15 -12.74
CA GLN A 725 11.94 23.76 -13.24
C GLN A 725 10.52 23.25 -13.43
N LYS A 726 9.58 23.73 -12.60
CA LYS A 726 8.19 23.29 -12.55
C LYS A 726 7.24 24.48 -12.54
N LEU A 727 6.36 24.53 -13.53
CA LEU A 727 5.32 25.55 -13.66
C LEU A 727 3.94 24.90 -13.69
N GLU A 728 3.13 25.16 -12.66
CA GLU A 728 1.72 24.75 -12.60
C GLU A 728 0.81 25.98 -12.65
N LEU A 729 -0.09 26.02 -13.62
CA LEU A 729 -1.02 27.13 -13.82
C LEU A 729 -2.44 26.60 -13.90
N ARG A 730 -3.33 27.10 -13.05
CA ARG A 730 -4.70 26.62 -12.95
C ARG A 730 -5.68 27.79 -12.99
N ARG A 731 -6.81 27.66 -13.69
CA ARG A 731 -7.86 28.70 -13.76
C ARG A 731 -7.33 30.11 -14.13
N MET A 732 -6.33 30.17 -15.01
CA MET A 732 -5.70 31.44 -15.46
C MET A 732 -6.44 32.01 -16.68
N THR A 733 -6.45 33.35 -16.82
CA THR A 733 -6.97 34.01 -18.04
C THR A 733 -5.93 34.03 -19.18
N SER A 734 -6.40 34.22 -20.41
CA SER A 734 -5.52 34.31 -21.59
C SER A 734 -4.58 35.53 -21.54
N GLU A 735 -5.03 36.65 -20.98
CA GLU A 735 -4.21 37.85 -20.78
C GLU A 735 -3.08 37.63 -19.76
N GLN A 736 -3.34 36.86 -18.70
CA GLN A 736 -2.30 36.52 -17.72
C GLN A 736 -1.24 35.60 -18.31
N LEU A 737 -1.66 34.66 -19.16
CA LEU A 737 -0.77 33.72 -19.83
C LEU A 737 0.03 34.39 -20.96
N SER A 738 -0.54 35.36 -21.68
CA SER A 738 0.18 36.12 -22.71
C SER A 738 1.20 37.11 -22.13
N ASN A 739 1.00 37.53 -20.87
CA ASN A 739 1.90 38.39 -20.10
C ASN A 739 2.89 37.62 -19.22
N LEU A 740 3.06 36.30 -19.44
CA LEU A 740 4.17 35.54 -18.87
C LEU A 740 5.50 36.05 -19.45
N ASP A 741 6.41 36.48 -18.58
CA ASP A 741 7.74 36.95 -18.96
C ASP A 741 8.81 36.39 -18.02
N ILE A 742 10.08 36.44 -18.43
CA ILE A 742 11.21 35.96 -17.63
C ILE A 742 12.01 37.15 -17.10
N CYS A 743 12.38 37.11 -15.83
CA CYS A 743 13.26 38.11 -15.24
C CYS A 743 14.71 37.88 -15.69
N ASN A 744 15.21 38.68 -16.63
CA ASN A 744 16.63 38.70 -17.01
C ASN A 744 17.43 39.65 -16.10
N CYS A 745 17.66 39.28 -14.84
CA CYS A 745 18.52 40.05 -13.93
C CYS A 745 20.04 39.88 -14.20
N GLU A 746 20.46 39.75 -15.47
CA GLU A 746 21.89 39.72 -15.83
C GLU A 746 22.36 41.01 -16.55
N GLU A 747 21.47 41.94 -16.92
CA GLU A 747 21.83 43.10 -17.76
C GLU A 747 21.98 44.45 -17.01
N GLU A 748 21.65 44.56 -15.73
CA GLU A 748 21.69 45.86 -15.02
C GLU A 748 23.07 46.28 -14.44
N GLU A 749 24.13 45.48 -14.57
CA GLU A 749 25.48 45.86 -14.09
C GLU A 749 26.42 46.44 -15.17
N GLN A 750 25.99 46.63 -16.44
CA GLN A 750 26.89 47.11 -17.51
C GLN A 750 26.43 48.28 -18.39
N ILE A 751 25.43 49.08 -17.99
CA ILE A 751 25.10 50.31 -18.74
C ILE A 751 25.52 51.54 -17.94
N THR A 752 26.83 51.77 -17.90
CA THR A 752 27.39 53.12 -17.77
C THR A 752 28.25 53.40 -18.99
N GLU A 753 27.91 54.50 -19.68
CA GLU A 753 28.68 55.14 -20.76
C GLU A 753 28.91 54.33 -22.06
N LYS A 754 28.08 54.58 -23.09
CA LYS A 754 28.55 55.20 -24.36
C LYS A 754 27.47 55.34 -25.44
N ASP A 755 27.45 56.55 -25.97
CA ASP A 755 27.23 56.98 -27.34
C ASP A 755 25.89 56.79 -28.06
N GLN A 756 25.31 57.96 -28.32
CA GLN A 756 24.39 58.24 -29.41
C GLN A 756 25.04 57.93 -30.77
N THR A 757 24.19 57.54 -31.73
CA THR A 757 24.42 57.34 -33.17
C THR A 757 24.82 55.93 -33.62
N SER A 758 23.81 55.14 -33.99
CA SER A 758 23.75 54.45 -35.29
C SER A 758 22.52 53.53 -35.34
N SER A 759 21.86 53.53 -36.48
CA SER A 759 20.83 52.58 -36.87
C SER A 759 21.38 51.16 -36.89
N HIS A 760 20.92 50.30 -35.98
CA HIS A 760 21.16 48.86 -36.04
C HIS A 760 19.86 48.09 -35.82
N ASP A 761 19.63 47.10 -36.70
CA ASP A 761 18.63 46.04 -36.60
C ASP A 761 18.52 45.50 -35.16
N HIS A 762 17.35 45.65 -34.54
CA HIS A 762 17.02 44.89 -33.33
C HIS A 762 16.74 43.44 -33.71
N GLN A 763 17.73 42.56 -33.48
CA GLN A 763 17.59 41.12 -33.63
C GLN A 763 16.65 40.52 -32.57
N LEU A 764 15.85 39.54 -33.02
CA LEU A 764 14.93 38.69 -32.25
C LEU A 764 15.61 38.08 -31.01
N GLN A 765 15.17 38.43 -29.79
CA GLN A 765 15.52 37.67 -28.59
C GLN A 765 14.37 36.72 -28.19
N PRO A 766 14.59 35.39 -28.17
CA PRO A 766 13.59 34.41 -27.72
C PRO A 766 13.43 34.43 -26.20
N ILE A 767 12.20 34.24 -25.70
CA ILE A 767 11.95 33.91 -24.30
C ILE A 767 12.45 32.47 -24.08
N CYS A 768 13.56 32.32 -23.36
CA CYS A 768 14.18 31.03 -23.10
C CYS A 768 13.85 30.55 -21.68
N PHE A 769 13.20 29.39 -21.56
CA PHE A 769 13.03 28.68 -20.29
C PHE A 769 14.07 27.55 -20.20
N PRO A 770 15.35 27.83 -19.90
CA PRO A 770 16.42 26.85 -20.04
C PRO A 770 16.31 25.69 -19.06
N ASN A 771 15.65 25.85 -17.91
CA ASN A 771 15.58 24.82 -16.87
C ASN A 771 14.20 24.14 -16.74
N LEU A 772 13.22 24.55 -17.54
CA LEU A 772 11.84 24.11 -17.40
C LEU A 772 11.69 22.68 -17.88
N THR A 773 11.22 21.80 -17.01
CA THR A 773 11.06 20.35 -17.28
C THR A 773 9.60 19.92 -17.34
N LEU A 774 8.72 20.62 -16.60
CA LEU A 774 7.28 20.36 -16.54
C LEU A 774 6.50 21.67 -16.71
N ILE A 775 5.54 21.66 -17.63
CA ILE A 775 4.44 22.62 -17.71
C ILE A 775 3.15 21.85 -17.49
N SER A 776 2.33 22.31 -16.54
CA SER A 776 1.03 21.71 -16.29
C SER A 776 -0.04 22.81 -16.17
N ILE A 777 -1.09 22.69 -16.99
CA ILE A 777 -2.16 23.68 -17.13
C ILE A 777 -3.50 23.01 -16.87
N PHE A 778 -4.30 23.54 -15.95
CA PHE A 778 -5.60 22.97 -15.59
C PHE A 778 -6.71 24.00 -15.54
N ASN A 779 -7.91 23.67 -16.02
CA ASN A 779 -9.12 24.49 -15.84
C ASN A 779 -8.99 25.94 -16.37
N CYS A 780 -8.11 26.22 -17.34
CA CYS A 780 -8.00 27.56 -17.95
C CYS A 780 -9.06 27.71 -19.05
N GLU A 781 -10.29 28.03 -18.66
CA GLU A 781 -11.45 27.99 -19.56
C GLU A 781 -11.42 29.02 -20.69
N ASN A 782 -10.84 30.21 -20.48
CA ASN A 782 -10.74 31.27 -21.50
C ASN A 782 -9.44 31.23 -22.32
N LEU A 783 -8.66 30.16 -22.18
CA LEU A 783 -7.39 30.02 -22.90
C LEU A 783 -7.64 29.52 -24.32
N ASN A 784 -7.49 30.41 -25.32
CA ASN A 784 -7.63 30.02 -26.73
C ASN A 784 -6.34 29.38 -27.28
N CYS A 785 -5.18 29.90 -26.88
CA CYS A 785 -3.86 29.41 -27.27
C CYS A 785 -2.87 29.59 -26.12
N LEU A 786 -2.09 28.55 -25.80
CA LEU A 786 -1.11 28.60 -24.72
C LEU A 786 0.10 29.49 -25.07
N PHE A 787 0.55 29.44 -26.33
CA PHE A 787 1.68 30.23 -26.82
C PHE A 787 1.26 31.10 -28.01
N PRO A 788 0.64 32.28 -27.78
CA PRO A 788 0.20 33.16 -28.86
C PRO A 788 1.37 33.89 -29.54
N ILE A 789 1.29 34.08 -30.87
CA ILE A 789 2.18 34.96 -31.61
C ILE A 789 1.52 36.35 -31.62
N THR A 790 1.67 37.13 -30.55
CA THR A 790 1.14 38.49 -30.52
C THR A 790 2.01 39.42 -31.36
N VAL A 791 1.53 39.75 -32.57
CA VAL A 791 1.99 40.92 -33.33
C VAL A 791 1.18 42.13 -32.86
N ALA A 792 1.53 42.70 -31.71
CA ALA A 792 1.01 44.02 -31.36
C ALA A 792 1.64 45.06 -32.29
N HIS A 793 0.85 46.01 -32.80
CA HIS A 793 1.31 47.10 -33.68
C HIS A 793 2.61 47.74 -33.14
N GLY A 794 3.77 47.34 -33.69
CA GLY A 794 5.10 47.85 -33.34
C GLY A 794 5.97 47.01 -32.41
N SER A 795 5.55 45.82 -31.94
CA SER A 795 6.37 44.92 -31.09
C SER A 795 6.68 43.58 -31.78
N PHE A 796 7.94 43.14 -31.67
CA PHE A 796 8.48 41.94 -32.33
C PHE A 796 7.85 40.62 -31.81
N PRO A 797 7.79 39.54 -32.63
CA PRO A 797 7.24 38.26 -32.20
C PRO A 797 8.08 37.62 -31.08
N LYS A 798 7.45 37.32 -29.94
CA LYS A 798 8.07 36.53 -28.85
C LYS A 798 8.27 35.07 -29.30
N LEU A 799 9.51 34.64 -29.58
CA LEU A 799 9.82 33.22 -29.86
C LEU A 799 9.98 32.43 -28.56
N LEU A 800 9.28 31.29 -28.42
CA LEU A 800 9.41 30.37 -27.29
C LEU A 800 10.57 29.38 -27.51
N ASN A 801 11.51 29.30 -26.57
CA ASN A 801 12.51 28.23 -26.52
C ASN A 801 12.48 27.51 -25.17
N ALA A 802 11.88 26.32 -25.13
CA ALA A 802 11.77 25.44 -23.95
C ALA A 802 12.46 24.10 -24.20
N SER A 803 13.73 24.16 -24.61
CA SER A 803 14.51 23.01 -25.09
C SER A 803 14.64 21.84 -24.11
N ASN A 804 14.49 22.07 -22.80
CA ASN A 804 14.59 21.05 -21.74
C ASN A 804 13.22 20.53 -21.24
N LEU A 805 12.11 20.97 -21.84
CA LEU A 805 10.77 20.54 -21.46
C LEU A 805 10.61 19.04 -21.74
N GLN A 806 10.22 18.26 -20.72
CA GLN A 806 10.06 16.81 -20.81
C GLN A 806 8.60 16.39 -20.83
N THR A 807 7.75 17.08 -20.07
CA THR A 807 6.33 16.76 -19.93
C THR A 807 5.48 18.02 -20.11
N LEU A 808 4.47 17.92 -20.98
CA LEU A 808 3.42 18.91 -21.16
C LEU A 808 2.07 18.30 -20.79
N GLU A 809 1.39 18.90 -19.83
CA GLU A 809 0.09 18.47 -19.35
C GLU A 809 -0.93 19.61 -19.46
N ILE A 810 -2.06 19.33 -20.11
CA ILE A 810 -3.16 20.28 -20.29
C ILE A 810 -4.46 19.54 -19.96
N ARG A 811 -5.22 20.03 -18.97
CA ARG A 811 -6.50 19.44 -18.60
C ARG A 811 -7.61 20.48 -18.47
N ASN A 812 -8.82 20.15 -18.90
CA ASN A 812 -10.02 20.97 -18.71
C ASN A 812 -9.91 22.39 -19.28
N CYS A 813 -9.22 22.58 -20.42
CA CYS A 813 -9.14 23.86 -21.12
C CYS A 813 -10.12 23.87 -22.30
N SER A 814 -11.38 24.16 -22.02
CA SER A 814 -12.49 23.94 -22.96
C SER A 814 -12.45 24.84 -24.22
N GLN A 815 -12.01 26.10 -24.11
CA GLN A 815 -11.87 27.02 -25.25
C GLN A 815 -10.54 26.92 -26.00
N LEU A 816 -9.62 26.06 -25.56
CA LEU A 816 -8.33 25.89 -26.21
C LEU A 816 -8.53 25.34 -27.61
N GLU A 817 -8.25 26.14 -28.64
CA GLU A 817 -8.39 25.73 -30.03
C GLU A 817 -7.08 25.13 -30.57
N GLU A 818 -5.93 25.65 -30.10
CA GLU A 818 -4.58 25.23 -30.49
C GLU A 818 -3.60 25.42 -29.32
N ILE A 819 -2.61 24.51 -29.16
CA ILE A 819 -1.58 24.68 -28.11
C ILE A 819 -0.57 25.75 -28.52
N ILE A 820 -0.15 25.74 -29.78
CA ILE A 820 0.81 26.68 -30.36
C ILE A 820 0.24 27.20 -31.68
N GLN A 821 0.10 28.52 -31.80
CA GLN A 821 -0.31 29.19 -33.02
C GLN A 821 0.76 29.01 -34.10
N ASP A 822 0.36 28.61 -35.31
CA ASP A 822 1.27 28.20 -36.40
C ASP A 822 2.38 29.24 -36.65
N PRO A 823 3.64 28.95 -36.24
CA PRO A 823 4.72 29.86 -36.50
C PRO A 823 5.05 29.76 -37.99
N GLN A 824 4.95 30.87 -38.69
CA GLN A 824 5.61 31.04 -40.00
C GLN A 824 7.15 30.90 -39.90
N VAL A 825 7.69 30.48 -38.74
CA VAL A 825 9.10 30.49 -38.33
C VAL A 825 9.48 29.10 -37.79
N SER A 826 10.59 28.56 -38.27
CA SER A 826 11.03 27.16 -38.08
C SER A 826 11.72 26.84 -36.72
N ASN A 827 11.76 27.77 -35.76
CA ASN A 827 12.69 27.72 -34.62
C ASN A 827 12.02 27.55 -33.23
N ILE A 828 11.03 26.66 -33.08
CA ILE A 828 10.51 26.27 -31.75
C ILE A 828 11.21 24.98 -31.28
N GLY A 829 12.00 25.08 -30.20
CA GLY A 829 12.75 23.96 -29.62
C GLY A 829 11.97 23.18 -28.56
N LEU A 830 11.33 22.06 -28.94
CA LEU A 830 10.71 21.07 -28.05
C LEU A 830 11.43 19.69 -28.10
N GLN A 831 12.73 19.68 -28.44
CA GLN A 831 13.46 18.43 -28.71
C GLN A 831 13.52 17.41 -27.56
N CYS A 832 13.36 17.85 -26.31
CA CYS A 832 13.39 16.98 -25.13
C CYS A 832 12.02 16.47 -24.70
N LEU A 833 10.93 16.84 -25.38
CA LEU A 833 9.58 16.48 -24.97
C LEU A 833 9.36 14.98 -25.12
N ARG A 834 9.05 14.30 -24.01
CA ARG A 834 8.88 12.84 -23.92
C ARG A 834 7.43 12.43 -23.74
N GLU A 835 6.63 13.27 -23.10
CA GLU A 835 5.28 12.95 -22.67
C GLU A 835 4.33 14.12 -22.88
N ILE A 836 3.18 13.84 -23.48
CA ILE A 836 2.09 14.79 -23.70
C ILE A 836 0.80 14.19 -23.17
N LYS A 837 0.14 14.91 -22.26
CA LYS A 837 -1.16 14.55 -21.69
C LYS A 837 -2.15 15.67 -21.92
N VAL A 838 -3.21 15.37 -22.66
CA VAL A 838 -4.29 16.33 -22.92
C VAL A 838 -5.63 15.72 -22.56
N GLU A 839 -6.33 16.32 -21.61
CA GLU A 839 -7.60 15.82 -21.09
C GLU A 839 -8.67 16.91 -21.16
N ASN A 840 -9.89 16.59 -21.61
CA ASN A 840 -11.06 17.48 -21.55
C ASN A 840 -10.83 18.87 -22.19
N CYS A 841 -10.20 18.92 -23.37
CA CYS A 841 -9.98 20.14 -24.15
C CYS A 841 -10.90 20.13 -25.39
N ASN A 842 -12.15 20.55 -25.21
CA ASN A 842 -13.24 20.25 -26.14
C ASN A 842 -13.22 21.03 -27.45
N ASN A 843 -12.68 22.24 -27.51
CA ASN A 843 -12.54 23.01 -28.75
C ASN A 843 -11.21 22.77 -29.48
N LEU A 844 -10.33 21.94 -28.91
CA LEU A 844 -9.00 21.69 -29.46
C LEU A 844 -9.15 20.98 -30.79
N ARG A 845 -8.75 21.62 -31.89
CA ARG A 845 -8.92 21.05 -33.24
C ARG A 845 -7.74 20.16 -33.63
N TYR A 846 -6.54 20.57 -33.21
CA TYR A 846 -5.28 19.84 -33.36
C TYR A 846 -4.32 20.16 -32.22
N LEU A 847 -3.41 19.23 -31.91
CA LEU A 847 -2.42 19.42 -30.85
C LEU A 847 -1.27 20.33 -31.32
N PHE A 848 -0.70 20.03 -32.50
CA PHE A 848 0.43 20.79 -33.04
C PHE A 848 0.31 21.05 -34.54
N PRO A 849 0.80 22.22 -35.02
CA PRO A 849 1.05 22.44 -36.44
C PRO A 849 2.25 21.60 -36.93
N MET A 850 2.29 21.31 -38.23
CA MET A 850 3.37 20.53 -38.87
C MET A 850 4.77 21.12 -38.68
N SER A 851 4.88 22.45 -38.53
CA SER A 851 6.14 23.15 -38.29
C SER A 851 6.86 22.68 -37.02
N ILE A 852 6.13 22.12 -36.04
CA ILE A 852 6.65 21.64 -34.76
C ILE A 852 6.85 20.12 -34.75
N ALA A 853 6.21 19.39 -35.65
CA ALA A 853 6.25 17.93 -35.68
C ALA A 853 7.68 17.35 -35.76
N ASN A 854 8.61 18.06 -36.42
CA ASN A 854 10.01 17.67 -36.51
C ASN A 854 10.82 17.83 -35.20
N SER A 855 10.38 18.70 -34.28
CA SER A 855 11.02 18.82 -32.96
C SER A 855 10.50 17.78 -31.96
N LEU A 856 9.39 17.11 -32.26
CA LEU A 856 8.77 16.07 -31.42
C LEU A 856 9.36 14.65 -31.59
N GLN A 857 10.54 14.52 -32.21
CA GLN A 857 11.17 13.21 -32.45
C GLN A 857 11.47 12.40 -31.18
N GLY A 858 11.60 13.08 -30.03
CA GLY A 858 11.81 12.46 -28.71
C GLY A 858 10.55 11.96 -28.01
N LEU A 859 9.35 12.21 -28.57
CA LEU A 859 8.06 11.90 -27.94
C LEU A 859 7.87 10.38 -27.80
N ARG A 860 7.59 9.92 -26.58
CA ARG A 860 7.41 8.50 -26.23
C ARG A 860 5.97 8.15 -25.90
N THR A 861 5.28 9.03 -25.20
CA THR A 861 3.92 8.77 -24.69
C THR A 861 3.00 9.91 -25.09
N LEU A 862 1.88 9.55 -25.73
CA LEU A 862 0.80 10.46 -26.10
C LEU A 862 -0.50 9.96 -25.46
N GLN A 863 -1.05 10.73 -24.53
CA GLN A 863 -2.33 10.46 -23.89
C GLN A 863 -3.31 11.59 -24.18
N ILE A 864 -4.42 11.25 -24.82
CA ILE A 864 -5.48 12.19 -25.16
C ILE A 864 -6.79 11.61 -24.65
N SER A 865 -7.51 12.34 -23.81
CA SER A 865 -8.81 11.92 -23.30
C SER A 865 -9.83 13.05 -23.37
N ARG A 866 -11.08 12.72 -23.68
CA ARG A 866 -12.22 13.67 -23.64
C ARG A 866 -12.01 14.94 -24.47
N CYS A 867 -11.28 14.87 -25.59
CA CYS A 867 -11.06 16.01 -26.48
C CYS A 867 -12.04 15.94 -27.65
N PHE A 868 -13.31 16.26 -27.41
CA PHE A 868 -14.39 15.96 -28.37
C PHE A 868 -14.27 16.68 -29.72
N GLY A 869 -13.65 17.86 -29.74
CA GLY A 869 -13.42 18.66 -30.95
C GLY A 869 -12.18 18.31 -31.75
N LEU A 870 -11.36 17.36 -31.27
CA LEU A 870 -10.10 16.99 -31.91
C LEU A 870 -10.37 16.30 -33.24
N GLU A 871 -9.97 16.96 -34.34
CA GLU A 871 -10.13 16.48 -35.71
C GLU A 871 -8.89 15.70 -36.17
N GLU A 872 -7.70 16.21 -35.85
CA GLU A 872 -6.41 15.60 -36.19
C GLU A 872 -5.39 15.83 -35.06
N ILE A 873 -4.42 14.92 -34.87
CA ILE A 873 -3.35 15.15 -33.88
C ILE A 873 -2.31 16.17 -34.39
N ILE A 874 -1.87 16.02 -35.65
CA ILE A 874 -0.95 16.95 -36.32
C ILE A 874 -1.66 17.50 -37.56
N LYS A 875 -1.81 18.81 -37.65
CA LYS A 875 -2.50 19.50 -38.75
C LYS A 875 -1.64 19.52 -40.02
N ALA A 876 -1.91 18.66 -40.99
CA ALA A 876 -1.16 18.59 -42.25
C ALA A 876 -1.98 19.08 -43.46
N LYS A 877 -1.46 20.04 -44.23
CA LYS A 877 -2.11 20.51 -45.48
C LYS A 877 -1.57 19.86 -46.76
N GLU A 878 -0.35 19.31 -46.76
CA GLU A 878 0.26 18.64 -47.92
C GLU A 878 1.24 17.55 -47.45
N ALA A 879 1.55 16.59 -48.34
CA ALA A 879 2.38 15.41 -48.09
C ALA A 879 3.80 15.76 -47.63
N ALA A 880 4.01 15.84 -46.31
CA ALA A 880 5.32 15.99 -45.70
C ALA A 880 5.62 14.82 -44.75
N ASN A 881 6.88 14.36 -44.82
CA ASN A 881 7.40 13.20 -44.10
C ASN A 881 7.55 13.49 -42.59
N VAL A 882 6.47 13.38 -41.82
CA VAL A 882 6.55 13.37 -40.35
C VAL A 882 6.63 11.94 -39.85
N CYS A 883 7.63 11.65 -39.01
CA CYS A 883 7.80 10.34 -38.41
C CYS A 883 8.14 10.46 -36.91
N LEU A 884 7.13 10.23 -36.05
CA LEU A 884 7.30 10.11 -34.60
C LEU A 884 7.88 8.73 -34.22
N HIS A 885 9.10 8.46 -34.68
CA HIS A 885 9.71 7.12 -34.60
C HIS A 885 10.00 6.64 -33.16
N SER A 886 10.01 7.53 -32.18
CA SER A 886 10.24 7.22 -30.76
C SER A 886 8.96 6.93 -29.98
N LEU A 887 7.78 7.05 -30.61
CA LEU A 887 6.49 6.87 -29.96
C LEU A 887 6.32 5.40 -29.54
N MET A 888 6.10 5.17 -28.25
CA MET A 888 5.99 3.83 -27.63
C MET A 888 4.56 3.51 -27.21
N GLU A 889 3.82 4.52 -26.75
CA GLU A 889 2.49 4.38 -26.16
C GLU A 889 1.56 5.47 -26.70
N VAL A 890 0.39 5.04 -27.20
CA VAL A 890 -0.69 5.92 -27.65
C VAL A 890 -1.97 5.51 -26.94
N PHE A 891 -2.52 6.43 -26.16
CA PHE A 891 -3.80 6.27 -25.48
C PHE A 891 -4.76 7.36 -25.94
N VAL A 892 -5.87 6.99 -26.55
CA VAL A 892 -6.89 7.93 -27.04
C VAL A 892 -8.25 7.52 -26.50
N ARG A 893 -8.91 8.41 -25.77
CA ARG A 893 -10.22 8.14 -25.16
C ARG A 893 -11.20 9.26 -25.46
N GLU A 894 -12.45 8.94 -25.81
CA GLU A 894 -13.54 9.92 -25.92
C GLU A 894 -13.21 11.11 -26.87
N CYS A 895 -12.52 10.85 -27.98
CA CYS A 895 -12.15 11.87 -28.99
C CYS A 895 -13.07 11.78 -30.22
N ASN A 896 -14.28 12.33 -30.10
CA ASN A 896 -15.39 11.99 -30.99
C ASN A 896 -15.33 12.53 -32.42
N LYS A 897 -14.58 13.59 -32.70
CA LYS A 897 -14.35 14.09 -34.08
C LYS A 897 -13.11 13.50 -34.76
N LEU A 898 -12.32 12.70 -34.04
CA LEU A 898 -11.09 12.14 -34.56
C LEU A 898 -11.43 11.00 -35.51
N THR A 899 -11.17 11.21 -36.80
CA THR A 899 -11.52 10.24 -37.85
C THR A 899 -10.38 9.26 -38.17
N SER A 900 -9.13 9.67 -37.95
CA SER A 900 -7.95 8.84 -38.21
C SER A 900 -6.73 9.19 -37.36
N LEU A 901 -5.90 8.17 -37.04
CA LEU A 901 -4.57 8.33 -36.43
C LEU A 901 -3.43 8.36 -37.46
N ALA A 902 -3.73 8.37 -38.77
CA ALA A 902 -2.73 8.36 -39.83
C ALA A 902 -1.72 9.54 -39.76
N SER A 903 -2.15 10.68 -39.19
CA SER A 903 -1.31 11.88 -39.02
C SER A 903 -0.05 11.64 -38.16
N LEU A 904 -0.04 10.61 -37.31
CA LEU A 904 1.13 10.24 -36.50
C LEU A 904 2.27 9.59 -37.31
N SER A 905 1.96 9.04 -38.49
CA SER A 905 2.88 8.22 -39.29
C SER A 905 3.09 8.69 -40.72
N HIS A 906 2.08 9.32 -41.36
CA HIS A 906 2.13 9.80 -42.75
C HIS A 906 2.81 8.82 -43.75
N GLY A 907 2.59 7.51 -43.59
CA GLY A 907 3.16 6.47 -44.46
C GLY A 907 4.52 5.88 -44.02
N HIS A 908 5.09 6.34 -42.91
CA HIS A 908 6.32 5.81 -42.30
C HIS A 908 6.04 4.82 -41.16
N ILE A 909 7.04 3.99 -40.84
CA ILE A 909 6.97 2.88 -39.87
C ILE A 909 7.09 3.43 -38.44
N LEU A 910 6.07 3.23 -37.58
CA LEU A 910 6.16 3.49 -36.13
C LEU A 910 6.89 2.34 -35.44
N LYS A 911 8.20 2.24 -35.69
CA LYS A 911 9.04 1.10 -35.28
C LYS A 911 9.10 0.84 -33.78
N SER A 912 8.78 1.84 -32.95
CA SER A 912 8.89 1.76 -31.48
C SER A 912 7.53 1.56 -30.78
N LEU A 913 6.41 1.61 -31.50
CA LEU A 913 5.07 1.56 -30.90
C LEU A 913 4.82 0.18 -30.32
N LYS A 914 4.52 0.12 -29.01
CA LYS A 914 4.27 -1.12 -28.28
C LYS A 914 2.81 -1.27 -27.86
N ASN A 915 2.18 -0.18 -27.40
CA ASN A 915 0.81 -0.19 -26.91
C ASN A 915 -0.03 0.83 -27.66
N LEU A 916 -1.19 0.37 -28.13
CA LEU A 916 -2.22 1.21 -28.73
C LEU A 916 -3.53 0.93 -28.02
N GLU A 917 -4.06 1.92 -27.32
CA GLU A 917 -5.34 1.81 -26.64
C GLU A 917 -6.29 2.93 -27.06
N ILE A 918 -7.48 2.54 -27.52
CA ILE A 918 -8.49 3.45 -28.02
C ILE A 918 -9.84 3.10 -27.41
N TYR A 919 -10.46 4.08 -26.76
CA TYR A 919 -11.73 3.95 -26.05
C TYR A 919 -12.71 5.02 -26.52
N ASP A 920 -13.98 4.67 -26.75
CA ASP A 920 -15.08 5.63 -26.91
C ASP A 920 -14.88 6.69 -28.01
N CYS A 921 -14.11 6.39 -29.07
CA CYS A 921 -13.87 7.31 -30.19
C CYS A 921 -14.88 7.06 -31.32
N LEU A 922 -16.03 7.75 -31.26
CA LEU A 922 -17.24 7.35 -31.98
C LEU A 922 -17.18 7.51 -33.52
N GLN A 923 -16.40 8.46 -34.04
CA GLN A 923 -16.22 8.68 -35.49
C GLN A 923 -14.89 8.12 -36.03
N LEU A 924 -14.15 7.37 -35.21
CA LEU A 924 -12.89 6.80 -35.66
C LEU A 924 -13.18 5.68 -36.67
N GLU A 925 -12.88 5.94 -37.94
CA GLU A 925 -13.09 4.98 -39.02
C GLU A 925 -11.89 4.03 -39.16
N ASP A 926 -10.68 4.58 -39.09
CA ASP A 926 -9.41 3.87 -39.35
C ASP A 926 -8.32 4.31 -38.35
N THR A 927 -7.48 3.37 -37.88
CA THR A 927 -6.28 3.72 -37.09
C THR A 927 -5.10 4.03 -38.00
N PHE A 928 -4.64 3.04 -38.76
CA PHE A 928 -3.46 3.12 -39.62
C PHE A 928 -3.78 2.65 -41.06
N PRO A 929 -3.15 3.22 -42.11
CA PRO A 929 -3.32 2.76 -43.48
C PRO A 929 -2.97 1.26 -43.66
N ILE A 930 -3.77 0.56 -44.48
CA ILE A 930 -3.63 -0.89 -44.80
C ILE A 930 -2.22 -1.27 -45.32
N SER A 931 -1.46 -0.31 -45.86
CA SER A 931 -0.06 -0.53 -46.28
C SER A 931 0.91 -0.81 -45.12
N MET A 932 0.45 -0.75 -43.87
CA MET A 932 1.27 -0.98 -42.66
C MET A 932 1.32 -2.45 -42.18
N ALA A 933 0.99 -3.42 -43.04
CA ALA A 933 1.21 -4.85 -42.80
C ALA A 933 2.66 -5.19 -42.35
N GLN A 934 3.64 -4.32 -42.63
CA GLN A 934 5.04 -4.44 -42.16
C GLN A 934 5.47 -3.33 -41.16
N GLY A 935 4.57 -2.42 -40.77
CA GLY A 935 4.90 -1.11 -40.20
C GLY A 935 4.93 -0.99 -38.67
N LEU A 936 4.49 -2.01 -37.93
CA LEU A 936 4.37 -1.99 -36.46
C LEU A 936 5.05 -3.22 -35.82
N PRO A 937 6.38 -3.38 -35.97
CA PRO A 937 7.08 -4.62 -35.60
C PRO A 937 7.15 -4.88 -34.09
N LEU A 938 6.93 -3.88 -33.23
CA LEU A 938 7.00 -4.02 -31.77
C LEU A 938 5.64 -3.93 -31.07
N LEU A 939 4.53 -3.84 -31.83
CA LEU A 939 3.19 -3.70 -31.26
C LEU A 939 2.80 -4.99 -30.55
N ASN A 940 2.69 -4.92 -29.22
CA ASN A 940 2.41 -6.05 -28.34
C ASN A 940 0.95 -6.11 -27.92
N GLU A 941 0.34 -4.95 -27.66
CA GLU A 941 -1.00 -4.82 -27.12
C GLU A 941 -1.84 -3.82 -27.91
N VAL A 942 -3.05 -4.26 -28.25
CA VAL A 942 -4.07 -3.43 -28.89
C VAL A 942 -5.38 -3.57 -28.14
N VAL A 943 -5.90 -2.44 -27.67
CA VAL A 943 -7.23 -2.35 -27.05
C VAL A 943 -8.11 -1.41 -27.87
N LEU A 944 -9.23 -1.93 -28.33
CA LEU A 944 -10.26 -1.20 -29.07
C LEU A 944 -11.60 -1.37 -28.35
N GLU A 945 -12.15 -0.30 -27.82
CA GLU A 945 -13.35 -0.35 -27.00
C GLU A 945 -14.33 0.75 -27.41
N ASN A 946 -15.59 0.35 -27.66
CA ASN A 946 -16.69 1.24 -28.03
C ASN A 946 -16.40 2.12 -29.26
N LEU A 947 -16.05 1.47 -30.38
CA LEU A 947 -15.75 2.12 -31.65
C LEU A 947 -16.81 1.73 -32.71
N PRO A 948 -17.98 2.39 -32.74
CA PRO A 948 -19.11 1.98 -33.57
C PRO A 948 -18.89 2.16 -35.07
N GLN A 949 -18.09 3.13 -35.50
CA GLN A 949 -17.81 3.40 -36.92
C GLN A 949 -16.52 2.73 -37.43
N PHE A 950 -15.78 2.06 -36.56
CA PHE A 950 -14.49 1.49 -36.89
C PHE A 950 -14.65 0.34 -37.90
N LYS A 951 -14.16 0.56 -39.12
CA LYS A 951 -14.27 -0.36 -40.25
C LYS A 951 -12.87 -0.60 -40.77
N GLY A 952 -12.42 -1.85 -40.80
CA GLY A 952 -11.17 -2.17 -41.50
C GLY A 952 -11.28 -1.77 -42.97
N ARG A 953 -10.53 -0.74 -43.38
CA ARG A 953 -10.51 -0.22 -44.75
C ARG A 953 -10.36 -1.37 -45.76
N GLY A 954 -11.32 -1.56 -46.67
CA GLY A 954 -11.14 -2.36 -47.89
C GLY A 954 -12.05 -3.57 -48.17
N GLY A 955 -13.06 -3.90 -47.36
CA GLY A 955 -14.15 -4.86 -47.74
C GLY A 955 -13.77 -6.32 -48.08
N ASN A 956 -12.48 -6.65 -48.15
CA ASN A 956 -11.92 -7.99 -48.36
C ASN A 956 -11.31 -8.51 -47.04
N GLU A 957 -11.12 -9.83 -46.89
CA GLU A 957 -10.44 -10.42 -45.73
C GLU A 957 -9.11 -9.71 -45.46
N VAL A 958 -9.03 -8.95 -44.35
CA VAL A 958 -7.87 -8.12 -44.02
C VAL A 958 -6.80 -8.98 -43.37
N VAL A 959 -5.68 -9.24 -44.02
CA VAL A 959 -4.54 -9.92 -43.39
C VAL A 959 -3.66 -8.90 -42.65
N LEU A 960 -3.87 -8.78 -41.34
CA LEU A 960 -3.01 -8.04 -40.43
C LEU A 960 -1.79 -8.89 -40.06
N THR A 961 -0.62 -8.55 -40.59
CA THR A 961 0.66 -9.19 -40.25
C THR A 961 1.31 -8.53 -39.02
N LEU A 962 0.61 -8.58 -37.89
CA LEU A 962 1.07 -8.03 -36.61
C LEU A 962 1.91 -9.06 -35.85
N SER A 963 3.08 -9.40 -36.39
CA SER A 963 3.93 -10.53 -35.92
C SER A 963 4.26 -10.54 -34.42
N SER A 964 4.25 -9.39 -33.74
CA SER A 964 4.58 -9.26 -32.31
C SER A 964 3.36 -9.14 -31.38
N LEU A 965 2.14 -9.10 -31.91
CA LEU A 965 0.93 -8.90 -31.12
C LEU A 965 0.65 -10.12 -30.22
N GLN A 966 0.61 -9.90 -28.90
CA GLN A 966 0.29 -10.96 -27.92
C GLN A 966 -1.09 -10.77 -27.31
N LYS A 967 -1.56 -9.52 -27.18
CA LYS A 967 -2.84 -9.20 -26.53
C LYS A 967 -3.74 -8.40 -27.47
N LEU A 968 -4.96 -8.88 -27.67
CA LEU A 968 -5.98 -8.18 -28.42
C LEU A 968 -7.29 -8.17 -27.62
N LYS A 969 -7.76 -6.96 -27.28
CA LYS A 969 -9.06 -6.73 -26.66
C LYS A 969 -9.92 -5.90 -27.60
N VAL A 970 -11.08 -6.45 -27.98
CA VAL A 970 -12.07 -5.74 -28.79
C VAL A 970 -13.42 -5.78 -28.07
N VAL A 971 -13.97 -4.60 -27.78
CA VAL A 971 -15.24 -4.44 -27.07
C VAL A 971 -16.14 -3.51 -27.86
N ASN A 972 -17.39 -3.92 -28.11
CA ASN A 972 -18.42 -3.09 -28.74
C ASN A 972 -17.96 -2.39 -30.04
N CYS A 973 -17.43 -3.16 -31.00
CA CYS A 973 -17.01 -2.69 -32.32
C CYS A 973 -17.86 -3.36 -33.43
N PRO A 974 -19.15 -3.00 -33.60
CA PRO A 974 -20.10 -3.73 -34.46
C PRO A 974 -19.80 -3.67 -35.96
N GLU A 975 -19.12 -2.64 -36.44
CA GLU A 975 -18.78 -2.47 -37.87
C GLU A 975 -17.44 -3.11 -38.26
N LEU A 976 -16.78 -3.78 -37.31
CA LEU A 976 -15.48 -4.43 -37.52
C LEU A 976 -15.63 -5.57 -38.54
N THR A 977 -14.97 -5.43 -39.69
CA THR A 977 -14.93 -6.43 -40.76
C THR A 977 -14.09 -7.64 -40.35
N PRO A 978 -14.36 -8.86 -40.86
CA PRO A 978 -13.52 -10.02 -40.58
C PRO A 978 -12.06 -9.72 -40.93
N PHE A 979 -11.17 -9.97 -39.98
CA PHE A 979 -9.73 -9.80 -40.14
C PHE A 979 -9.00 -11.09 -39.79
N ILE A 980 -7.86 -11.27 -40.45
CA ILE A 980 -6.93 -12.37 -40.29
C ILE A 980 -5.70 -11.80 -39.57
N ILE A 981 -5.38 -12.29 -38.37
CA ILE A 981 -4.16 -11.88 -37.68
C ILE A 981 -3.09 -12.96 -37.85
N SER A 982 -1.96 -12.60 -38.45
CA SER A 982 -0.76 -13.43 -38.47
C SER A 982 0.07 -13.18 -37.20
N ALA A 983 -0.44 -13.61 -36.04
CA ALA A 983 0.24 -13.41 -34.76
C ALA A 983 0.03 -14.57 -33.78
N LYS A 984 1.03 -14.80 -32.94
CA LYS A 984 0.98 -15.74 -31.81
C LYS A 984 0.23 -15.13 -30.63
N ILE A 985 -1.05 -14.86 -30.81
CA ILE A 985 -1.90 -14.23 -29.78
C ILE A 985 -1.97 -15.15 -28.57
N LYS A 986 -1.71 -14.58 -27.38
CA LYS A 986 -1.80 -15.27 -26.09
C LYS A 986 -3.11 -14.95 -25.37
N GLU A 987 -3.60 -13.72 -25.51
CA GLU A 987 -4.83 -13.24 -24.85
C GLU A 987 -5.75 -12.64 -25.91
N LEU A 988 -6.95 -13.22 -26.05
CA LEU A 988 -8.00 -12.74 -26.93
C LEU A 988 -9.27 -12.49 -26.11
N THR A 989 -9.77 -11.27 -26.21
CA THR A 989 -10.95 -10.81 -25.46
C THR A 989 -11.92 -10.14 -26.41
N LEU A 990 -13.11 -10.71 -26.57
CA LEU A 990 -14.18 -10.22 -27.44
C LEU A 990 -15.46 -10.00 -26.61
N LEU A 991 -15.91 -8.75 -26.51
CA LEU A 991 -17.10 -8.39 -25.73
C LEU A 991 -18.11 -7.57 -26.54
N MET A 992 -19.40 -7.83 -26.33
CA MET A 992 -20.50 -7.00 -26.86
C MET A 992 -20.50 -6.84 -28.39
N MET A 993 -20.08 -7.87 -29.13
CA MET A 993 -20.06 -7.82 -30.59
C MET A 993 -21.43 -8.22 -31.15
N LYS A 994 -22.00 -7.38 -32.03
CA LYS A 994 -23.28 -7.67 -32.70
C LYS A 994 -23.01 -8.21 -34.10
N GLY A 995 -23.55 -9.39 -34.40
CA GLY A 995 -23.39 -10.02 -35.71
C GLY A 995 -24.06 -9.22 -36.84
N ARG A 996 -23.47 -9.27 -38.04
CA ARG A 996 -24.13 -8.77 -39.25
C ARG A 996 -25.19 -9.77 -39.72
N LYS A 997 -26.42 -9.31 -39.93
CA LYS A 997 -27.41 -10.03 -40.73
C LYS A 997 -26.96 -10.06 -42.19
N LYS A 998 -26.53 -11.25 -42.65
CA LYS A 998 -26.15 -11.64 -44.02
C LYS A 998 -24.82 -11.07 -44.54
N MET A 999 -23.80 -11.93 -44.62
CA MET A 999 -22.84 -11.90 -45.71
C MET A 999 -23.19 -13.03 -46.68
N SER A 1000 -23.43 -12.70 -47.95
CA SER A 1000 -23.62 -13.66 -49.03
C SER A 1000 -22.34 -14.46 -49.23
N ASN A 1001 -22.46 -15.79 -49.32
CA ASN A 1001 -21.42 -16.77 -49.63
C ASN A 1001 -20.32 -16.22 -50.56
N MET A 1002 -19.16 -15.86 -50.01
CA MET A 1002 -17.93 -15.69 -50.77
C MET A 1002 -17.13 -16.98 -50.66
N MET A 1003 -17.24 -17.82 -51.69
CA MET A 1003 -16.44 -19.02 -51.86
C MET A 1003 -15.04 -18.58 -52.34
N GLY A 1004 -14.11 -18.38 -51.40
CA GLY A 1004 -12.70 -18.13 -51.68
C GLY A 1004 -11.93 -19.44 -51.79
N ARG A 1005 -11.31 -19.70 -52.95
CA ARG A 1005 -10.51 -20.90 -53.24
C ARG A 1005 -9.34 -21.05 -52.26
N GLY A 1006 -9.20 -22.25 -51.71
CA GLY A 1006 -8.08 -22.64 -50.84
C GLY A 1006 -6.71 -22.47 -51.51
N GLY A 1007 -5.81 -21.81 -50.79
CA GLY A 1007 -4.37 -21.85 -51.02
C GLY A 1007 -3.74 -22.77 -49.98
N SER A 1008 -3.18 -23.90 -50.42
CA SER A 1008 -2.40 -24.81 -49.59
C SER A 1008 -1.06 -24.16 -49.20
N SER A 1009 -0.92 -23.72 -47.96
CA SER A 1009 0.39 -23.48 -47.34
C SER A 1009 0.31 -23.74 -45.85
N VAL A 1010 0.76 -24.92 -45.45
CA VAL A 1010 1.00 -25.32 -44.06
C VAL A 1010 2.22 -24.54 -43.56
N SER A 1011 2.08 -23.64 -42.56
CA SER A 1011 3.12 -23.31 -41.53
C SER A 1011 3.00 -21.97 -40.77
N THR A 1012 1.90 -21.20 -40.82
CA THR A 1012 1.76 -19.98 -40.00
C THR A 1012 0.44 -19.91 -39.22
N GLU A 1013 0.50 -19.58 -37.92
CA GLU A 1013 -0.70 -19.35 -37.08
C GLU A 1013 -1.41 -18.09 -37.57
N TYR A 1014 -2.60 -18.27 -38.17
CA TYR A 1014 -3.47 -17.17 -38.56
C TYR A 1014 -4.76 -17.27 -37.74
N LEU A 1015 -5.15 -16.20 -37.04
CA LEU A 1015 -6.45 -16.12 -36.41
C LEU A 1015 -7.44 -15.46 -37.37
N LYS A 1016 -8.41 -16.21 -37.88
CA LYS A 1016 -9.58 -15.67 -38.59
C LYS A 1016 -10.76 -15.58 -37.63
N ILE A 1017 -11.20 -14.37 -37.33
CA ILE A 1017 -12.46 -14.13 -36.60
C ILE A 1017 -13.56 -13.94 -37.64
N SER A 1018 -14.49 -14.90 -37.72
CA SER A 1018 -15.56 -14.94 -38.73
C SER A 1018 -16.78 -14.10 -38.31
N ASN A 1019 -18.00 -14.49 -38.72
CA ASN A 1019 -19.22 -13.68 -38.66
C ASN A 1019 -19.83 -13.57 -37.25
N PHE A 1020 -19.06 -13.79 -36.18
CA PHE A 1020 -19.46 -13.85 -34.77
C PHE A 1020 -20.59 -14.86 -34.43
N LYS A 1021 -21.11 -15.62 -35.41
CA LYS A 1021 -21.99 -16.79 -35.20
C LYS A 1021 -21.20 -18.06 -35.04
N GLU A 1022 -20.19 -18.21 -35.89
CA GLU A 1022 -19.13 -19.19 -35.79
C GLU A 1022 -17.85 -18.37 -35.61
N LEU A 1023 -17.12 -18.60 -34.52
CA LEU A 1023 -16.00 -17.71 -34.17
C LEU A 1023 -14.70 -18.11 -34.85
N PHE A 1024 -14.31 -19.38 -34.75
CA PHE A 1024 -13.10 -19.94 -35.35
C PHE A 1024 -13.42 -20.95 -36.47
N ASP A 1025 -12.76 -20.80 -37.63
CA ASP A 1025 -12.89 -21.67 -38.80
C ASP A 1025 -11.78 -22.75 -38.86
N SER A 1026 -12.12 -23.87 -39.48
CA SER A 1026 -11.51 -25.21 -39.55
C SER A 1026 -10.06 -25.38 -40.03
N SER A 1027 -9.33 -24.29 -40.28
CA SER A 1027 -8.07 -24.32 -41.04
C SER A 1027 -6.83 -23.81 -40.28
N TYR A 1028 -6.93 -23.49 -38.99
CA TYR A 1028 -5.89 -22.70 -38.31
C TYR A 1028 -5.37 -23.25 -36.97
N ASN A 1029 -4.07 -23.06 -36.73
CA ASN A 1029 -3.37 -23.41 -35.51
C ASN A 1029 -3.42 -22.23 -34.51
N LEU A 1030 -4.05 -22.43 -33.36
CA LEU A 1030 -4.17 -21.45 -32.26
C LEU A 1030 -3.37 -21.90 -31.02
N SER A 1031 -2.25 -22.59 -31.24
CA SER A 1031 -1.49 -23.20 -30.15
C SER A 1031 -0.89 -22.19 -29.18
N SER A 1032 -0.73 -20.92 -29.57
CA SER A 1032 -0.22 -19.85 -28.69
C SER A 1032 -1.24 -19.29 -27.69
N LEU A 1033 -2.54 -19.53 -27.90
CA LEU A 1033 -3.62 -18.92 -27.11
C LEU A 1033 -3.66 -19.52 -25.69
N LYS A 1034 -3.68 -18.65 -24.67
CA LYS A 1034 -3.74 -19.02 -23.24
C LYS A 1034 -5.05 -18.61 -22.58
N PHE A 1035 -5.53 -17.41 -22.90
CA PHE A 1035 -6.74 -16.83 -22.34
C PHE A 1035 -7.71 -16.48 -23.47
N LEU A 1036 -8.93 -16.99 -23.37
CA LEU A 1036 -10.04 -16.64 -24.25
C LEU A 1036 -11.24 -16.19 -23.42
N SER A 1037 -11.66 -14.93 -23.62
CA SER A 1037 -12.88 -14.40 -23.00
C SER A 1037 -13.87 -13.92 -24.07
N LEU A 1038 -15.08 -14.46 -24.00
CA LEU A 1038 -16.20 -14.23 -24.91
C LEU A 1038 -17.41 -13.79 -24.08
N MET A 1039 -17.74 -12.51 -24.07
CA MET A 1039 -18.89 -12.01 -23.30
C MET A 1039 -19.88 -11.26 -24.19
N GLU A 1040 -21.18 -11.48 -23.97
CA GLU A 1040 -22.26 -10.77 -24.66
C GLU A 1040 -22.24 -10.93 -26.20
N LEU A 1041 -21.74 -12.08 -26.69
CA LEU A 1041 -21.77 -12.43 -28.10
C LEU A 1041 -23.09 -13.12 -28.42
N THR A 1042 -24.18 -12.36 -28.48
CA THR A 1042 -25.55 -12.91 -28.50
C THR A 1042 -25.89 -13.76 -29.72
N GLU A 1043 -25.21 -13.58 -30.85
CA GLU A 1043 -25.41 -14.42 -32.05
C GLU A 1043 -24.49 -15.64 -32.13
N LEU A 1044 -23.56 -15.81 -31.17
CA LEU A 1044 -22.60 -16.91 -31.17
C LEU A 1044 -23.31 -18.24 -30.94
N GLN A 1045 -23.21 -19.14 -31.91
CA GLN A 1045 -23.81 -20.49 -31.86
C GLN A 1045 -22.77 -21.57 -31.59
N VAL A 1046 -21.57 -21.39 -32.18
CA VAL A 1046 -20.47 -22.35 -32.10
C VAL A 1046 -19.16 -21.59 -31.94
N ILE A 1047 -18.41 -21.89 -30.88
CA ILE A 1047 -17.07 -21.30 -30.69
C ILE A 1047 -16.10 -21.90 -31.71
N TRP A 1048 -16.12 -23.22 -31.87
CA TRP A 1048 -15.14 -23.99 -32.66
C TRP A 1048 -15.79 -24.71 -33.85
N ASN A 1049 -15.58 -24.25 -35.09
CA ASN A 1049 -16.12 -24.93 -36.28
C ASN A 1049 -15.01 -25.63 -37.09
N GLY A 1050 -15.07 -26.97 -37.30
CA GLY A 1050 -14.21 -27.67 -38.27
C GLY A 1050 -13.81 -29.14 -38.00
N PRO A 1051 -13.34 -29.89 -39.02
CA PRO A 1051 -12.80 -31.25 -38.87
C PRO A 1051 -11.49 -31.29 -38.05
N ILE A 1052 -11.67 -31.48 -36.75
CA ILE A 1052 -10.99 -32.33 -35.75
C ILE A 1052 -9.46 -32.60 -35.83
N GLN A 1053 -8.82 -32.75 -37.00
CA GLN A 1053 -7.39 -33.09 -37.10
C GLN A 1053 -6.44 -31.87 -37.14
N ALA A 1054 -6.96 -30.63 -37.23
CA ALA A 1054 -6.15 -29.43 -37.49
C ALA A 1054 -6.16 -28.35 -36.40
N VAL A 1055 -6.98 -28.47 -35.34
CA VAL A 1055 -7.15 -27.40 -34.33
C VAL A 1055 -6.40 -27.78 -33.05
N ASN A 1056 -5.34 -27.02 -32.72
CA ASN A 1056 -4.48 -27.29 -31.57
C ASN A 1056 -4.59 -26.15 -30.53
N PHE A 1057 -5.22 -26.42 -29.38
CA PHE A 1057 -5.34 -25.49 -28.24
C PHE A 1057 -4.48 -25.92 -27.05
N GLN A 1058 -3.31 -26.51 -27.29
CA GLN A 1058 -2.45 -27.07 -26.26
C GLN A 1058 -2.08 -26.14 -25.10
N ASN A 1059 -2.14 -24.81 -25.29
CA ASN A 1059 -1.80 -23.84 -24.27
C ASN A 1059 -2.98 -23.10 -23.65
N LEU A 1060 -4.23 -23.38 -24.04
CA LEU A 1060 -5.39 -22.70 -23.48
C LEU A 1060 -5.54 -23.12 -22.01
N THR A 1061 -5.45 -22.15 -21.09
CA THR A 1061 -5.54 -22.36 -19.63
C THR A 1061 -6.86 -21.86 -19.06
N GLU A 1062 -7.45 -20.83 -19.65
CA GLU A 1062 -8.67 -20.21 -19.16
C GLU A 1062 -9.63 -19.92 -20.31
N LEU A 1063 -10.88 -20.35 -20.12
CA LEU A 1063 -12.00 -20.08 -21.01
C LEU A 1063 -13.13 -19.45 -20.21
N ASN A 1064 -13.47 -18.20 -20.55
CA ASN A 1064 -14.58 -17.46 -19.96
C ASN A 1064 -15.64 -17.16 -21.02
N VAL A 1065 -16.86 -17.64 -20.80
CA VAL A 1065 -17.99 -17.45 -21.72
C VAL A 1065 -19.20 -16.94 -20.95
N GLY A 1066 -19.66 -15.72 -21.25
CA GLY A 1066 -20.75 -15.08 -20.52
C GLY A 1066 -21.78 -14.46 -21.46
N ASN A 1067 -23.08 -14.57 -21.14
CA ASN A 1067 -24.17 -13.89 -21.88
C ASN A 1067 -24.15 -14.18 -23.40
N CYS A 1068 -23.70 -15.38 -23.80
CA CYS A 1068 -23.67 -15.87 -25.18
C CYS A 1068 -24.92 -16.70 -25.45
N ARG A 1069 -26.07 -16.02 -25.55
CA ARG A 1069 -27.40 -16.64 -25.42
C ARG A 1069 -27.73 -17.73 -26.44
N SER A 1070 -27.19 -17.67 -27.66
CA SER A 1070 -27.43 -18.66 -28.72
C SER A 1070 -26.42 -19.83 -28.74
N LEU A 1071 -25.53 -19.89 -27.76
CA LEU A 1071 -24.47 -20.89 -27.71
C LEU A 1071 -25.03 -22.26 -27.31
N ARG A 1072 -24.83 -23.27 -28.16
CA ARG A 1072 -25.47 -24.59 -27.98
C ARG A 1072 -24.64 -25.58 -27.15
N TYR A 1073 -23.33 -25.56 -27.33
CA TYR A 1073 -22.36 -26.39 -26.62
C TYR A 1073 -21.01 -25.69 -26.53
N ILE A 1074 -20.18 -26.08 -25.56
CA ILE A 1074 -18.84 -25.49 -25.35
C ILE A 1074 -17.78 -26.26 -26.12
N PHE A 1075 -17.82 -27.59 -26.04
CA PHE A 1075 -16.83 -28.49 -26.64
C PHE A 1075 -17.51 -29.55 -27.51
N SER A 1076 -16.80 -30.00 -28.55
CA SER A 1076 -17.07 -31.31 -29.15
C SER A 1076 -16.28 -32.38 -28.38
N PRO A 1077 -16.70 -33.67 -28.43
CA PRO A 1077 -15.97 -34.76 -27.76
C PRO A 1077 -14.49 -34.79 -28.10
N THR A 1078 -14.14 -34.39 -29.33
CA THR A 1078 -12.74 -34.39 -29.75
C THR A 1078 -11.98 -33.16 -29.30
N ILE A 1079 -12.58 -31.97 -29.30
CA ILE A 1079 -11.91 -30.76 -28.77
C ILE A 1079 -11.62 -30.93 -27.26
N ALA A 1080 -12.53 -31.56 -26.52
CA ALA A 1080 -12.31 -31.89 -25.11
C ALA A 1080 -11.04 -32.73 -24.89
N GLN A 1081 -10.67 -33.61 -25.82
CA GLN A 1081 -9.43 -34.41 -25.76
C GLN A 1081 -8.15 -33.59 -26.05
N TYR A 1082 -8.26 -32.43 -26.71
CA TYR A 1082 -7.14 -31.59 -27.13
C TYR A 1082 -6.95 -30.30 -26.30
N LEU A 1083 -7.46 -30.29 -25.05
CA LEU A 1083 -7.34 -29.19 -24.09
C LEU A 1083 -6.60 -29.61 -22.79
N PRO A 1084 -5.34 -30.10 -22.87
CA PRO A 1084 -4.65 -30.71 -21.73
C PRO A 1084 -4.26 -29.70 -20.63
N ARG A 1085 -4.27 -28.39 -20.94
CA ARG A 1085 -3.86 -27.31 -20.02
C ARG A 1085 -5.02 -26.46 -19.51
N LEU A 1086 -6.26 -26.74 -19.93
CA LEU A 1086 -7.42 -25.99 -19.48
C LEU A 1086 -7.56 -26.19 -17.97
N SER A 1087 -7.45 -25.10 -17.22
CA SER A 1087 -7.44 -25.03 -15.76
C SER A 1087 -8.71 -24.40 -15.23
N GLU A 1088 -9.23 -23.38 -15.91
CA GLU A 1088 -10.37 -22.62 -15.46
C GLU A 1088 -11.43 -22.54 -16.56
N LEU A 1089 -12.66 -22.92 -16.20
CA LEU A 1089 -13.83 -22.84 -17.06
C LEU A 1089 -14.93 -22.05 -16.33
N HIS A 1090 -15.21 -20.85 -16.83
CA HIS A 1090 -16.22 -19.95 -16.28
C HIS A 1090 -17.31 -19.74 -17.33
N ILE A 1091 -18.54 -20.15 -17.03
CA ILE A 1091 -19.69 -20.03 -17.93
C ILE A 1091 -20.84 -19.33 -17.21
N SER A 1092 -21.36 -18.24 -17.77
CA SER A 1092 -22.53 -17.55 -17.20
C SER A 1092 -23.55 -17.12 -18.24
N ASP A 1093 -24.83 -17.06 -17.86
CA ASP A 1093 -25.90 -16.42 -18.65
C ASP A 1093 -26.03 -16.95 -20.11
N CYS A 1094 -25.74 -18.23 -20.34
CA CYS A 1094 -25.83 -18.87 -21.66
C CYS A 1094 -27.16 -19.63 -21.80
N GLU A 1095 -28.20 -18.93 -22.25
CA GLU A 1095 -29.59 -19.42 -22.27
C GLU A 1095 -29.78 -20.72 -23.08
N ASP A 1096 -29.31 -20.82 -24.33
CA ASP A 1096 -29.50 -22.00 -25.19
C ASP A 1096 -28.48 -23.14 -24.94
N LEU A 1097 -27.65 -23.03 -23.90
CA LEU A 1097 -26.63 -24.04 -23.60
C LEU A 1097 -27.28 -25.26 -22.95
N GLU A 1098 -27.41 -26.35 -23.71
CA GLU A 1098 -28.05 -27.59 -23.24
C GLU A 1098 -27.06 -28.57 -22.61
N GLN A 1099 -25.84 -28.65 -23.15
CA GLN A 1099 -24.79 -29.58 -22.75
C GLN A 1099 -23.40 -29.01 -22.99
N PHE A 1100 -22.42 -29.44 -22.20
CA PHE A 1100 -21.03 -28.98 -22.35
C PHE A 1100 -20.32 -29.66 -23.52
N ILE A 1101 -20.58 -30.96 -23.71
CA ILE A 1101 -19.97 -31.78 -24.75
C ILE A 1101 -21.09 -32.28 -25.67
N ASP A 1102 -20.96 -32.01 -26.96
CA ASP A 1102 -21.96 -32.44 -27.95
C ASP A 1102 -22.04 -33.98 -28.07
N LYS A 1103 -23.25 -34.54 -28.07
CA LYS A 1103 -23.52 -35.99 -28.23
C LYS A 1103 -23.52 -36.43 -29.70
N ASP A 1104 -23.78 -35.52 -30.63
CA ASP A 1104 -24.05 -35.84 -32.03
C ASP A 1104 -22.89 -35.46 -32.97
N GLN A 1105 -21.90 -36.36 -33.08
CA GLN A 1105 -21.07 -36.44 -34.29
C GLN A 1105 -21.03 -37.84 -34.93
N THR A 1106 -22.08 -38.64 -34.74
CA THR A 1106 -22.28 -39.89 -35.49
C THR A 1106 -22.93 -39.68 -36.87
N SER A 1107 -23.32 -38.46 -37.24
CA SER A 1107 -24.04 -38.19 -38.50
C SER A 1107 -23.17 -38.10 -39.77
N SER A 1108 -21.85 -38.28 -39.69
CA SER A 1108 -21.02 -38.44 -40.88
C SER A 1108 -20.81 -39.92 -41.19
N GLN A 1109 -21.76 -40.53 -41.92
CA GLN A 1109 -21.77 -41.94 -42.36
C GLN A 1109 -20.52 -42.44 -43.15
N HIS A 1110 -19.46 -41.64 -43.27
CA HIS A 1110 -18.24 -41.99 -44.00
C HIS A 1110 -17.08 -42.47 -43.11
N LEU A 1111 -17.10 -42.22 -41.79
CA LEU A 1111 -16.01 -42.61 -40.88
C LEU A 1111 -16.24 -43.96 -40.15
N MET A 1112 -17.36 -44.62 -40.40
CA MET A 1112 -17.74 -45.88 -39.74
C MET A 1112 -16.94 -47.11 -40.21
N LYS A 1113 -15.94 -46.96 -41.10
CA LYS A 1113 -15.14 -48.08 -41.64
C LYS A 1113 -13.68 -48.16 -41.18
N LEU A 1114 -13.19 -47.25 -40.34
CA LEU A 1114 -11.76 -47.23 -39.95
C LEU A 1114 -11.45 -47.29 -38.44
N HIS A 1115 -12.44 -47.27 -37.55
CA HIS A 1115 -12.20 -47.32 -36.09
C HIS A 1115 -12.96 -48.44 -35.38
N GLN A 1116 -12.74 -49.69 -35.78
CA GLN A 1116 -13.24 -50.87 -35.06
C GLN A 1116 -12.31 -51.35 -33.92
N GLN A 1117 -11.30 -50.58 -33.50
CA GLN A 1117 -10.29 -51.04 -32.53
C GLN A 1117 -9.78 -50.03 -31.50
N HIS A 1118 -10.48 -48.91 -31.27
CA HIS A 1118 -10.24 -48.11 -30.07
C HIS A 1118 -11.52 -48.04 -29.27
N HIS A 1119 -11.57 -48.81 -28.17
CA HIS A 1119 -12.40 -48.46 -27.03
C HIS A 1119 -12.21 -46.96 -26.76
N LEU A 1120 -13.30 -46.19 -26.76
CA LEU A 1120 -13.31 -44.75 -26.50
C LEU A 1120 -12.46 -44.49 -25.25
N GLN A 1121 -11.32 -43.82 -25.38
CA GLN A 1121 -10.60 -43.36 -24.20
C GLN A 1121 -11.50 -42.37 -23.45
N PRO A 1122 -11.57 -42.45 -22.11
CA PRO A 1122 -12.41 -41.55 -21.32
C PRO A 1122 -12.01 -40.10 -21.61
N ILE A 1123 -13.01 -39.21 -21.68
CA ILE A 1123 -12.76 -37.77 -21.78
C ILE A 1123 -12.04 -37.33 -20.49
N CYS A 1124 -10.83 -36.78 -20.61
CA CYS A 1124 -10.02 -36.35 -19.47
C CYS A 1124 -9.67 -34.87 -19.59
N PHE A 1125 -9.91 -34.12 -18.51
CA PHE A 1125 -9.42 -32.76 -18.33
C PHE A 1125 -8.32 -32.76 -17.24
N PRO A 1126 -7.07 -33.12 -17.59
CA PRO A 1126 -6.03 -33.42 -16.60
C PRO A 1126 -5.55 -32.21 -15.79
N SER A 1127 -5.87 -30.99 -16.23
CA SER A 1127 -5.48 -29.74 -15.58
C SER A 1127 -6.65 -28.93 -15.02
N LEU A 1128 -7.90 -29.36 -15.24
CA LEU A 1128 -9.08 -28.56 -14.88
C LEU A 1128 -9.21 -28.49 -13.36
N ALA A 1129 -9.12 -27.27 -12.84
CA ALA A 1129 -9.11 -26.95 -11.42
C ALA A 1129 -10.39 -26.25 -10.97
N VAL A 1130 -10.94 -25.35 -11.80
CA VAL A 1130 -12.12 -24.56 -11.43
C VAL A 1130 -13.19 -24.66 -12.51
N VAL A 1131 -14.39 -25.02 -12.07
CA VAL A 1131 -15.61 -24.97 -12.89
C VAL A 1131 -16.63 -24.09 -12.18
N SER A 1132 -16.97 -22.96 -12.79
CA SER A 1132 -17.99 -22.04 -12.29
C SER A 1132 -19.08 -21.86 -13.34
N ILE A 1133 -20.31 -22.21 -12.99
CA ILE A 1133 -21.49 -22.09 -13.85
C ILE A 1133 -22.55 -21.27 -13.13
N ARG A 1134 -23.06 -20.23 -13.80
CA ARG A 1134 -24.15 -19.41 -13.27
C ARG A 1134 -25.20 -19.12 -14.32
N ASP A 1135 -26.47 -19.12 -13.94
CA ASP A 1135 -27.56 -18.56 -14.76
C ASP A 1135 -27.71 -19.21 -16.16
N CYS A 1136 -27.47 -20.53 -16.27
CA CYS A 1136 -27.56 -21.29 -17.53
C CYS A 1136 -28.80 -22.18 -17.56
N GLU A 1137 -29.97 -21.61 -17.81
CA GLU A 1137 -31.27 -22.25 -17.52
C GLU A 1137 -31.54 -23.58 -18.25
N ASN A 1138 -31.03 -23.79 -19.47
CA ASN A 1138 -31.30 -25.00 -20.26
C ASN A 1138 -30.28 -26.14 -20.04
N LEU A 1139 -29.24 -25.93 -19.24
CA LEU A 1139 -28.19 -26.91 -19.04
C LEU A 1139 -28.71 -28.11 -18.24
N LYS A 1140 -28.60 -29.32 -18.80
CA LYS A 1140 -29.11 -30.56 -18.16
C LYS A 1140 -28.05 -31.35 -17.41
N TYR A 1141 -26.82 -31.41 -17.94
CA TYR A 1141 -25.69 -32.17 -17.40
C TYR A 1141 -24.37 -31.44 -17.67
N LEU A 1142 -23.39 -31.56 -16.77
CA LEU A 1142 -22.05 -30.98 -16.98
C LEU A 1142 -21.09 -31.97 -17.64
N PHE A 1143 -20.90 -33.14 -17.01
CA PHE A 1143 -19.88 -34.11 -17.42
C PHE A 1143 -20.46 -35.53 -17.50
N PRO A 1144 -20.00 -36.36 -18.45
CA PRO A 1144 -20.24 -37.80 -18.40
C PRO A 1144 -19.55 -38.45 -17.18
N ILE A 1145 -20.16 -39.47 -16.55
CA ILE A 1145 -19.59 -40.18 -15.38
C ILE A 1145 -18.20 -40.79 -15.64
N THR A 1146 -17.90 -41.11 -16.91
CA THR A 1146 -16.57 -41.57 -17.34
C THR A 1146 -15.48 -40.52 -17.09
N SER A 1147 -15.84 -39.24 -17.04
CA SER A 1147 -14.90 -38.14 -16.77
C SER A 1147 -14.52 -38.06 -15.29
N ALA A 1148 -15.38 -38.54 -14.39
CA ALA A 1148 -15.12 -38.57 -12.96
C ALA A 1148 -14.13 -39.70 -12.56
N HIS A 1149 -14.04 -40.76 -13.37
CA HIS A 1149 -13.11 -41.88 -13.18
C HIS A 1149 -11.68 -41.50 -13.60
N GLY A 1150 -10.96 -40.77 -12.75
CA GLY A 1150 -9.56 -40.40 -12.97
C GLY A 1150 -9.34 -39.32 -14.05
N GLY A 1151 -10.42 -38.78 -14.64
CA GLY A 1151 -10.37 -37.74 -15.68
C GLY A 1151 -10.32 -36.30 -15.15
N LEU A 1152 -10.54 -36.08 -13.85
CA LEU A 1152 -10.55 -34.77 -13.18
C LEU A 1152 -9.61 -34.72 -11.95
N PRO A 1153 -8.31 -35.04 -12.09
CA PRO A 1153 -7.40 -35.26 -10.96
C PRO A 1153 -7.02 -33.98 -10.18
N LYS A 1154 -7.23 -32.80 -10.77
CA LYS A 1154 -6.85 -31.50 -10.19
C LYS A 1154 -8.04 -30.60 -9.86
N LEU A 1155 -9.27 -31.13 -9.88
CA LEU A 1155 -10.45 -30.32 -9.68
C LEU A 1155 -10.50 -29.81 -8.23
N GLU A 1156 -10.31 -28.51 -8.05
CA GLU A 1156 -10.28 -27.80 -6.76
C GLU A 1156 -11.65 -27.21 -6.39
N ALA A 1157 -12.39 -26.70 -7.37
CA ALA A 1157 -13.66 -26.00 -7.11
C ALA A 1157 -14.73 -26.28 -8.16
N ILE A 1158 -15.94 -26.62 -7.69
CA ILE A 1158 -17.17 -26.65 -8.47
C ILE A 1158 -18.17 -25.67 -7.83
N SER A 1159 -18.60 -24.66 -8.59
CA SER A 1159 -19.67 -23.75 -8.19
C SER A 1159 -20.74 -23.72 -9.28
N ILE A 1160 -21.96 -24.14 -8.93
CA ILE A 1160 -23.11 -24.18 -9.83
C ILE A 1160 -24.24 -23.41 -9.16
N ARG A 1161 -24.61 -22.27 -9.73
CA ARG A 1161 -25.65 -21.41 -9.17
C ARG A 1161 -26.74 -21.07 -10.18
N ASN A 1162 -28.00 -21.13 -9.74
CA ASN A 1162 -29.16 -20.71 -10.54
C ASN A 1162 -29.25 -21.42 -11.91
N VAL A 1163 -29.11 -22.75 -11.93
CA VAL A 1163 -29.21 -23.59 -13.13
C VAL A 1163 -30.46 -24.46 -13.03
N SER A 1164 -31.55 -24.02 -13.65
CA SER A 1164 -32.89 -24.50 -13.34
C SER A 1164 -33.22 -25.90 -13.90
N LYS A 1165 -32.72 -26.29 -15.07
CA LYS A 1165 -32.96 -27.62 -15.68
C LYS A 1165 -31.86 -28.64 -15.42
N LEU A 1166 -30.91 -28.34 -14.54
CA LEU A 1166 -29.85 -29.29 -14.21
C LEU A 1166 -30.45 -30.49 -13.48
N GLU A 1167 -30.34 -31.69 -14.06
CA GLU A 1167 -30.90 -32.92 -13.48
C GLU A 1167 -29.84 -33.67 -12.67
N GLN A 1168 -28.62 -33.76 -13.20
CA GLN A 1168 -27.47 -34.40 -12.57
C GLN A 1168 -26.18 -33.63 -12.87
N VAL A 1169 -25.25 -33.57 -11.91
CA VAL A 1169 -23.91 -32.98 -12.17
C VAL A 1169 -23.09 -33.92 -13.07
N PHE A 1170 -23.11 -35.21 -12.78
CA PHE A 1170 -22.51 -36.27 -13.59
C PHE A 1170 -23.57 -37.20 -14.20
N GLU A 1171 -23.58 -37.31 -15.54
CA GLU A 1171 -24.55 -38.12 -16.30
C GLU A 1171 -24.17 -39.61 -16.35
N GLU A 1172 -25.17 -40.50 -16.23
CA GLU A 1172 -25.03 -41.96 -16.32
C GLU A 1172 -24.65 -42.43 -17.75
N ASP A 1173 -23.77 -43.44 -17.83
CA ASP A 1173 -23.36 -44.02 -19.11
C ASP A 1173 -24.18 -45.29 -19.40
N GLU A 1174 -24.95 -45.29 -20.49
CA GLU A 1174 -25.84 -46.39 -20.92
C GLU A 1174 -25.08 -47.73 -21.14
N ALA A 1175 -23.74 -47.71 -21.19
CA ALA A 1175 -22.90 -48.85 -21.53
C ALA A 1175 -22.50 -49.78 -20.36
N ASN A 1176 -22.73 -49.41 -19.09
CA ASN A 1176 -22.24 -50.16 -17.91
C ASN A 1176 -23.32 -50.45 -16.86
N VAL A 1177 -24.35 -51.22 -17.24
CA VAL A 1177 -25.30 -51.84 -16.31
C VAL A 1177 -24.73 -53.17 -15.80
N SER A 1178 -23.90 -53.13 -14.77
CA SER A 1178 -23.51 -54.32 -14.00
C SER A 1178 -23.90 -54.12 -12.53
N THR A 1179 -24.89 -54.89 -12.10
CA THR A 1179 -25.46 -54.93 -10.75
C THR A 1179 -24.50 -55.59 -9.75
N ASP A 1180 -24.48 -55.05 -8.53
CA ASP A 1180 -24.04 -55.64 -7.24
C ASP A 1180 -22.78 -55.09 -6.53
N GLU A 1181 -22.06 -54.09 -7.06
CA GLU A 1181 -20.99 -53.41 -6.29
C GLU A 1181 -21.06 -51.89 -6.37
N GLU A 1182 -21.05 -51.22 -5.21
CA GLU A 1182 -20.97 -49.76 -5.07
C GLU A 1182 -19.63 -49.25 -5.60
N LYS A 1183 -19.65 -48.33 -6.58
CA LYS A 1183 -18.44 -47.82 -7.24
C LYS A 1183 -18.00 -46.51 -6.59
N VAL A 1184 -16.87 -46.55 -5.90
CA VAL A 1184 -16.28 -45.38 -5.21
C VAL A 1184 -15.46 -44.53 -6.19
N ILE A 1185 -15.78 -43.24 -6.26
CA ILE A 1185 -15.10 -42.20 -7.04
C ILE A 1185 -14.46 -41.20 -6.07
N HIS A 1186 -13.16 -40.97 -6.22
CA HIS A 1186 -12.45 -39.97 -5.45
C HIS A 1186 -12.20 -38.70 -6.26
N LEU A 1187 -12.57 -37.54 -5.71
CA LEU A 1187 -12.13 -36.22 -6.18
C LEU A 1187 -11.18 -35.62 -5.13
N PRO A 1188 -9.90 -36.01 -5.14
CA PRO A 1188 -9.00 -35.81 -4.00
C PRO A 1188 -8.59 -34.36 -3.77
N GLN A 1189 -8.75 -33.47 -4.76
CA GLN A 1189 -8.35 -32.06 -4.65
C GLN A 1189 -9.52 -31.10 -4.48
N LEU A 1190 -10.77 -31.59 -4.47
CA LEU A 1190 -11.95 -30.72 -4.42
C LEU A 1190 -12.06 -30.08 -3.03
N THR A 1191 -11.80 -28.79 -2.93
CA THR A 1191 -11.85 -28.01 -1.69
C THR A 1191 -13.13 -27.18 -1.57
N TYR A 1192 -13.80 -26.86 -2.68
CA TYR A 1192 -14.98 -26.01 -2.70
C TYR A 1192 -16.08 -26.63 -3.58
N LEU A 1193 -17.23 -26.94 -2.97
CA LEU A 1193 -18.42 -27.42 -3.65
C LEU A 1193 -19.62 -26.55 -3.25
N ASP A 1194 -20.24 -25.94 -4.24
CA ASP A 1194 -21.31 -24.96 -4.04
C ASP A 1194 -22.42 -25.21 -5.06
N LEU A 1195 -23.58 -25.63 -4.55
CA LEU A 1195 -24.78 -25.99 -5.28
C LEU A 1195 -25.92 -25.11 -4.77
N ASP A 1196 -26.13 -23.97 -5.44
CA ASP A 1196 -27.07 -22.94 -4.99
C ASP A 1196 -28.20 -22.75 -5.99
N THR A 1197 -29.45 -22.88 -5.53
CA THR A 1197 -30.67 -22.60 -6.29
C THR A 1197 -30.76 -23.47 -7.55
N LEU A 1198 -30.79 -24.80 -7.35
CA LEU A 1198 -30.87 -25.82 -8.41
C LEU A 1198 -32.18 -26.64 -8.26
N PRO A 1199 -33.33 -26.11 -8.71
CA PRO A 1199 -34.65 -26.67 -8.39
C PRO A 1199 -34.91 -28.08 -8.93
N ASN A 1200 -34.32 -28.47 -10.07
CA ASN A 1200 -34.51 -29.79 -10.69
C ASN A 1200 -33.34 -30.76 -10.45
N LEU A 1201 -32.34 -30.38 -9.65
CA LEU A 1201 -31.21 -31.26 -9.39
C LEU A 1201 -31.69 -32.46 -8.56
N MET A 1202 -31.63 -33.65 -9.17
CA MET A 1202 -32.08 -34.90 -8.56
C MET A 1202 -30.96 -35.61 -7.82
N SER A 1203 -29.73 -35.59 -8.36
CA SER A 1203 -28.58 -36.26 -7.75
C SER A 1203 -27.26 -35.64 -8.18
N PHE A 1204 -26.23 -35.73 -7.33
CA PHE A 1204 -24.87 -35.31 -7.68
C PHE A 1204 -24.27 -36.23 -8.76
N GLY A 1205 -24.50 -37.54 -8.64
CA GLY A 1205 -24.19 -38.52 -9.68
C GLY A 1205 -25.19 -39.68 -9.70
N PRO A 1206 -25.01 -40.67 -10.59
CA PRO A 1206 -25.97 -41.76 -10.77
C PRO A 1206 -26.05 -42.67 -9.53
N VAL A 1207 -27.17 -43.41 -9.40
CA VAL A 1207 -27.39 -44.36 -8.30
C VAL A 1207 -26.34 -45.49 -8.36
N GLY A 1208 -25.78 -45.87 -7.20
CA GLY A 1208 -24.72 -46.88 -7.11
C GLY A 1208 -23.29 -46.35 -7.23
N TYR A 1209 -23.12 -45.03 -7.40
CA TYR A 1209 -21.83 -44.34 -7.31
C TYR A 1209 -21.69 -43.59 -5.99
N HIS A 1210 -20.54 -43.77 -5.35
CA HIS A 1210 -20.16 -43.13 -4.09
C HIS A 1210 -19.07 -42.10 -4.35
N PHE A 1211 -19.32 -40.82 -4.10
CA PHE A 1211 -18.31 -39.79 -4.26
C PHE A 1211 -17.65 -39.46 -2.93
N VAL A 1212 -16.32 -39.44 -2.92
CA VAL A 1212 -15.51 -39.13 -1.75
C VAL A 1212 -14.68 -37.87 -2.03
N PHE A 1213 -14.76 -36.90 -1.13
CA PHE A 1213 -14.07 -35.60 -1.17
C PHE A 1213 -13.15 -35.45 0.06
N PRO A 1214 -11.93 -36.01 0.02
CA PRO A 1214 -11.00 -35.98 1.16
C PRO A 1214 -10.47 -34.60 1.54
N SER A 1215 -10.58 -33.60 0.65
CA SER A 1215 -10.02 -32.26 0.85
C SER A 1215 -11.08 -31.16 0.87
N LEU A 1216 -12.37 -31.51 1.00
CA LEU A 1216 -13.45 -30.54 0.92
C LEU A 1216 -13.46 -29.62 2.15
N GLU A 1217 -13.15 -28.34 1.96
CA GLU A 1217 -13.12 -27.31 3.00
C GLU A 1217 -14.45 -26.55 3.09
N TYR A 1218 -15.16 -26.41 1.96
CA TYR A 1218 -16.40 -25.66 1.84
C TYR A 1218 -17.44 -26.47 1.07
N LEU A 1219 -18.56 -26.77 1.73
CA LEU A 1219 -19.76 -27.35 1.15
C LEU A 1219 -20.93 -26.39 1.41
N ASP A 1220 -21.59 -25.94 0.35
CA ASP A 1220 -22.78 -25.11 0.44
C ASP A 1220 -23.83 -25.69 -0.51
N VAL A 1221 -24.94 -26.19 0.04
CA VAL A 1221 -26.04 -26.75 -0.74
C VAL A 1221 -27.30 -26.03 -0.33
N LYS A 1222 -27.80 -25.13 -1.17
CA LYS A 1222 -28.97 -24.31 -0.88
C LYS A 1222 -29.96 -24.35 -2.03
N GLY A 1223 -31.26 -24.38 -1.71
CA GLY A 1223 -32.31 -24.27 -2.73
C GLY A 1223 -32.33 -25.43 -3.74
N CYS A 1224 -31.98 -26.64 -3.30
CA CYS A 1224 -31.98 -27.88 -4.09
C CYS A 1224 -33.03 -28.89 -3.55
N PRO A 1225 -34.35 -28.64 -3.72
CA PRO A 1225 -35.41 -29.36 -3.01
C PRO A 1225 -35.59 -30.83 -3.44
N ASN A 1226 -35.17 -31.19 -4.66
CA ASN A 1226 -35.34 -32.54 -5.21
C ASN A 1226 -34.08 -33.42 -5.07
N LEU A 1227 -33.04 -32.92 -4.40
CA LEU A 1227 -31.75 -33.61 -4.30
C LEU A 1227 -31.88 -34.83 -3.40
N THR A 1228 -31.63 -36.02 -3.97
CA THR A 1228 -31.65 -37.33 -3.30
C THR A 1228 -30.30 -37.77 -2.77
N THR A 1229 -29.23 -37.05 -3.11
CA THR A 1229 -27.88 -37.28 -2.60
C THR A 1229 -27.76 -36.79 -1.15
N SER A 1230 -27.39 -37.68 -0.23
CA SER A 1230 -27.05 -37.35 1.15
C SER A 1230 -25.56 -37.04 1.29
N PHE A 1231 -25.22 -36.09 2.17
CA PHE A 1231 -23.84 -35.75 2.48
C PHE A 1231 -23.52 -36.17 3.92
N SER A 1232 -22.38 -36.84 4.12
CA SER A 1232 -21.89 -37.23 5.45
C SER A 1232 -20.39 -36.95 5.59
N VAL A 1233 -19.93 -36.84 6.83
CA VAL A 1233 -18.49 -36.71 7.15
C VAL A 1233 -18.04 -37.91 7.96
N ASP A 1234 -17.02 -38.61 7.47
CA ASP A 1234 -16.44 -39.77 8.15
C ASP A 1234 -15.45 -39.39 9.26
N SER A 1235 -14.89 -40.40 9.93
CA SER A 1235 -13.87 -40.21 10.97
C SER A 1235 -12.55 -39.63 10.46
N GLU A 1236 -12.28 -39.71 9.15
CA GLU A 1236 -11.10 -39.15 8.50
C GLU A 1236 -11.33 -37.72 7.99
N GLN A 1237 -12.48 -37.10 8.33
CA GLN A 1237 -12.92 -35.79 7.86
C GLN A 1237 -13.14 -35.72 6.34
N SER A 1238 -13.29 -36.87 5.67
CA SER A 1238 -13.68 -36.92 4.26
C SER A 1238 -15.18 -36.70 4.14
N VAL A 1239 -15.59 -35.87 3.18
CA VAL A 1239 -17.01 -35.68 2.86
C VAL A 1239 -17.43 -36.72 1.83
N HIS A 1240 -18.51 -37.43 2.12
CA HIS A 1240 -19.10 -38.45 1.27
C HIS A 1240 -20.41 -37.92 0.66
N ALA A 1241 -20.64 -38.22 -0.61
CA ALA A 1241 -21.89 -37.96 -1.30
C ALA A 1241 -22.43 -39.28 -1.89
N GLU A 1242 -23.57 -39.71 -1.36
CA GLU A 1242 -24.21 -41.00 -1.68
C GLU A 1242 -25.65 -40.77 -2.15
N THR A 1243 -26.02 -41.37 -3.28
CA THR A 1243 -27.38 -41.29 -3.82
C THR A 1243 -28.12 -42.61 -3.54
N GLN A 1244 -29.14 -42.58 -2.67
CA GLN A 1244 -29.92 -43.77 -2.34
C GLN A 1244 -31.09 -43.99 -3.29
N ALA A 1245 -31.42 -45.27 -3.56
CA ALA A 1245 -32.64 -45.63 -4.28
C ALA A 1245 -33.86 -45.48 -3.36
N SER A 1246 -34.88 -44.74 -3.80
CA SER A 1246 -36.12 -44.56 -3.05
C SER A 1246 -36.84 -45.89 -2.80
N GLN A 1247 -36.83 -46.41 -1.56
CA GLN A 1247 -37.71 -47.51 -1.14
C GLN A 1247 -39.04 -46.96 -0.61
N SER A 1248 -40.14 -47.51 -1.13
CA SER A 1248 -41.51 -47.24 -0.70
C SER A 1248 -41.76 -47.73 0.73
N VAL A 1249 -42.45 -46.90 1.50
CA VAL A 1249 -42.93 -47.09 2.89
C VAL A 1249 -43.44 -48.51 3.17
N ASP A 1250 -42.83 -49.22 4.12
CA ASP A 1250 -43.51 -50.13 5.04
C ASP A 1250 -42.69 -50.37 6.32
N GLU A 1251 -43.40 -50.63 7.42
CA GLU A 1251 -42.98 -50.55 8.82
C GLU A 1251 -41.96 -51.61 9.32
N THR A 1252 -41.13 -51.18 10.28
CA THR A 1252 -40.44 -51.94 11.35
C THR A 1252 -39.39 -53.01 11.00
N ILE A 1253 -38.15 -52.80 11.46
CA ILE A 1253 -37.41 -53.60 12.48
C ILE A 1253 -36.08 -52.89 12.81
N VAL A 1254 -35.71 -52.93 14.08
CA VAL A 1254 -34.43 -52.45 14.65
C VAL A 1254 -33.32 -53.45 14.32
N GLU A 1255 -32.22 -52.99 13.72
CA GLU A 1255 -30.89 -53.56 13.95
C GLU A 1255 -29.89 -52.44 14.25
N GLU A 1256 -29.32 -52.51 15.46
CA GLU A 1256 -28.14 -51.76 15.87
C GLU A 1256 -26.94 -52.18 15.02
N SER A 1257 -26.37 -51.24 14.26
CA SER A 1257 -24.98 -51.32 13.79
C SER A 1257 -24.24 -50.11 14.36
N VAL A 1258 -23.30 -50.39 15.25
CA VAL A 1258 -22.38 -49.44 15.85
C VAL A 1258 -21.50 -48.80 14.76
N ARG A 1259 -21.78 -47.54 14.39
CA ARG A 1259 -20.80 -46.61 13.82
C ARG A 1259 -20.78 -45.33 14.66
N ALA A 1260 -19.58 -44.75 14.76
CA ALA A 1260 -19.22 -43.62 15.61
C ALA A 1260 -19.97 -42.33 15.18
N PRO A 1261 -19.85 -41.18 15.88
CA PRO A 1261 -20.70 -40.02 15.64
C PRO A 1261 -20.36 -39.35 14.30
N GLU A 1262 -21.01 -39.79 13.22
CA GLU A 1262 -20.95 -39.16 11.89
C GLU A 1262 -21.94 -37.98 11.84
N THR A 1263 -21.48 -36.81 11.39
CA THR A 1263 -22.40 -35.69 11.10
C THR A 1263 -22.99 -35.95 9.72
N THR A 1264 -24.28 -36.29 9.67
CA THR A 1264 -24.98 -36.62 8.43
C THR A 1264 -26.03 -35.55 8.14
N TRP A 1265 -26.00 -34.98 6.94
CA TRP A 1265 -27.04 -34.08 6.46
C TRP A 1265 -27.99 -34.86 5.55
N PRO A 1266 -29.30 -34.88 5.87
CA PRO A 1266 -30.28 -35.59 5.07
C PRO A 1266 -30.41 -34.97 3.67
N ALA A 1267 -30.76 -35.82 2.69
CA ALA A 1267 -31.11 -35.40 1.35
C ALA A 1267 -32.13 -34.23 1.39
N SER A 1268 -32.05 -33.30 0.42
CA SER A 1268 -32.88 -32.09 0.30
C SER A 1268 -32.77 -31.01 1.41
N SER A 1269 -31.82 -31.14 2.35
CA SER A 1269 -31.58 -30.09 3.36
C SER A 1269 -30.70 -28.96 2.82
N ASN A 1270 -30.90 -27.75 3.36
CA ASN A 1270 -29.92 -26.68 3.18
C ASN A 1270 -28.73 -26.96 4.10
N ILE A 1271 -27.54 -27.10 3.52
CA ILE A 1271 -26.27 -27.44 4.21
C ILE A 1271 -25.39 -26.20 4.30
#